data_AF-A0A6A7A0L5-F1
#
_entry.id   AF-A0A6A7A0L5-F1
#
_cell.length_a   1.000
_cell.length_b   1.000
_cell.length_c   1.000
_cell.angle_alpha   90.00
_cell.angle_beta   90.00
_cell.angle_gamma   90.00
#
_symmetry.space_group_name_H-M   'P 1'
#
loop_
_entity.id
_entity.type
_entity.pdbx_description
1 polymer ?
#
loop_
_entity_poly.entity_id
_entity_poly.type
_entity_poly.pdbx_seq_one_letter_code
_entity_poly.pdbx_strand_id
1 'polypeptide(L)'
;MTGSAAFTREASTITVRTGDLNPKNTFVSRCTEIHGSNPKNWKPLALRTPVLIFTIAICWSLIALLEFLLFRSQRDNGLIFAPKINDLPLSRTFLYLYFPTILAVIFSIYWSWIDLETKRMEPYYQLSKENGALGKDSLLLQYPFSFIPLVPFRAFKDRHWPVFWASLTVVLVTWGVVPTQAGIFSIRSVTITTNMTFAIPTSSMPVDRQPGSLRLYPQSTYGIAALNETLPPYMARNYTLAPFQSDDEGSVFADGTYTAPTTMYSLNLDCEEAIPKYFTKLSSQGSKNVTTLYSHSSTNGCTVAAGKLDGNLTIGEDSAGSTGITSIKQYTGQYIGYHSGERADYYLSSRCPESENTTFYAAFAKSKIRAEDPPQKSTAVFCQARYWRQEVSATVDTETKAPLRTEPLAPRQPLEWHVFNTTSFETYLSANTFGYQKFVDNRQGNKIVPGASAPKYWDLVAETNLSITSGSGSFLPPMTGLAIGIGTRPWEDYLDWRILSTAYADAYRLIFARAMVDVLNFGSPQTKKVQGLQTITTEAVVLEPVFVHVVVGLLGVVSIATIALLILSLIRQRNLQYDPSTIASVMALVADSQPLLSDLAKVDCCTMEDVQGVIGCKRYKLVHDGTGSIITTFVASEEPNQQALDNPASIAKPVRPIEFSRWVALPFIALFIILAVLLGIIYSLAHLQGLPLPSSNTIVQNLLENYTPTALATMIEPMWILINRLLCMLQPLEELRSCNAKARKSIELDYSSLPPQLVVFKALKSRHFVLAAVCAMALLANLLAVAFAGLFNQKSIDIQYPTSFRPPLDFKFVHINGSIGPSDVGEFGSTVISGAYRGGDGRDQFLIADSNHSRNTSLPAWTDDKMFYLPVFSEGPDLEQSNATRFEAKTKALGATLDCKQLQWGKNFVAKMKVEVASITVNISSDSGNVVCYNREYMPIQKCINERSALEMTVALKARENSTQHEADVCMGSIVMGWIRGPQGKCLLEKDTPLGEDNTIFVHCQPRLITGTASIQFNAAGRLQHPADDIVLDANDADPSPRLFSNDPINLIGQSNLYLFRGTFAYAWHNETGATDPLNYFMIHENNSTQLVDPNQPVPTFDDVVVPLNKAYSKLFAIWLGRNRKNLFVPINNDEAPLLEGYQIHREQRLFLSPTMFIISEAILCTYVIVAIWVYTRRPGQYLPRLPTSIAAVVALFAASAAVQDMTKTSHLDKKGRMQHLERVDARYGYGNFIGADGRVHIGIEKVPFVRTRMKTTWLEQKLPLFRKGYKGSVQ
;
A
#
# COMPACT_ATOMS: atom_id res chain seq x y z
N MET A 1 27.25 -43.35 -9.17
CA MET A 1 27.62 -43.68 -10.56
C MET A 1 28.26 -42.45 -11.20
N THR A 2 29.45 -42.66 -11.74
CA THR A 2 30.34 -41.79 -12.55
C THR A 2 29.60 -41.09 -13.69
N GLY A 3 30.01 -39.97 -14.29
CA GLY A 3 31.28 -39.23 -14.28
C GLY A 3 31.20 -38.06 -15.29
N SER A 4 32.21 -37.18 -15.23
CA SER A 4 32.43 -35.98 -16.07
C SER A 4 32.89 -36.30 -17.50
N ALA A 5 32.58 -35.45 -18.49
CA ALA A 5 33.44 -35.22 -19.68
C ALA A 5 33.04 -33.98 -20.51
N ALA A 6 34.07 -33.34 -21.07
CA ALA A 6 34.07 -32.19 -21.98
C ALA A 6 34.17 -32.61 -23.47
N PHE A 7 33.95 -31.67 -24.41
CA PHE A 7 34.24 -31.79 -25.86
C PHE A 7 34.62 -30.39 -26.40
N THR A 8 35.82 -30.04 -26.85
CA THR A 8 36.64 -30.35 -28.06
C THR A 8 36.11 -29.93 -29.43
N ARG A 9 36.99 -29.20 -30.16
CA ARG A 9 36.95 -28.70 -31.54
C ARG A 9 37.14 -29.81 -32.57
N GLU A 10 36.53 -29.64 -33.75
CA GLU A 10 36.85 -30.36 -35.00
C GLU A 10 37.68 -29.50 -35.98
N ALA A 11 38.36 -30.22 -36.87
CA ALA A 11 39.32 -29.78 -37.87
C ALA A 11 38.94 -30.30 -39.27
N SER A 12 39.55 -29.74 -40.32
CA SER A 12 39.62 -30.37 -41.65
C SER A 12 41.00 -30.17 -42.31
N THR A 13 41.82 -31.24 -42.22
CA THR A 13 42.68 -31.96 -43.21
C THR A 13 43.02 -31.35 -44.60
N ILE A 14 44.08 -31.67 -45.37
CA ILE A 14 45.32 -32.51 -45.40
C ILE A 14 46.05 -32.11 -46.73
N THR A 15 47.39 -32.02 -46.86
CA THR A 15 48.30 -33.02 -47.51
C THR A 15 49.75 -32.52 -47.59
N VAL A 16 50.72 -33.43 -47.51
CA VAL A 16 52.18 -33.24 -47.58
C VAL A 16 52.75 -33.99 -48.79
N ARG A 17 53.80 -33.46 -49.45
CA ARG A 17 54.85 -34.26 -50.11
C ARG A 17 56.24 -33.60 -50.04
N THR A 18 57.22 -34.48 -49.85
CA THR A 18 58.68 -34.42 -49.56
C THR A 18 59.55 -33.82 -50.68
N GLY A 19 60.62 -33.06 -50.36
CA GLY A 19 62.05 -33.44 -50.47
C GLY A 19 62.67 -32.91 -51.79
N ASP A 20 63.87 -32.33 -51.93
CA ASP A 20 65.17 -32.61 -51.31
C ASP A 20 66.24 -31.54 -51.69
N LEU A 21 67.32 -31.48 -50.89
CA LEU A 21 68.73 -31.10 -51.19
C LEU A 21 69.22 -29.62 -51.29
N ASN A 22 70.21 -29.35 -50.41
CA ASN A 22 71.11 -28.18 -50.21
C ASN A 22 72.23 -28.10 -51.30
N PRO A 23 73.14 -27.09 -51.43
CA PRO A 23 73.79 -26.32 -50.35
C PRO A 23 74.13 -24.82 -50.61
N LYS A 24 74.68 -24.18 -49.56
CA LYS A 24 75.21 -22.81 -49.44
C LYS A 24 76.13 -22.35 -50.57
N ASN A 25 75.99 -21.09 -51.01
CA ASN A 25 77.12 -20.21 -51.29
C ASN A 25 76.78 -18.72 -51.11
N THR A 26 77.77 -18.01 -50.59
CA THR A 26 77.80 -16.62 -50.11
C THR A 26 78.13 -15.67 -51.26
N PHE A 27 77.45 -14.50 -51.37
CA PHE A 27 78.01 -13.14 -51.59
C PHE A 27 76.98 -12.17 -52.21
N VAL A 28 76.77 -11.08 -51.46
CA VAL A 28 76.70 -9.67 -51.90
C VAL A 28 75.59 -9.17 -52.85
N SER A 29 74.87 -8.20 -52.28
CA SER A 29 74.18 -7.04 -52.85
C SER A 29 73.24 -7.21 -54.04
N ARG A 30 71.96 -6.88 -53.78
CA ARG A 30 71.26 -5.93 -54.64
C ARG A 30 70.21 -5.17 -53.83
N CYS A 31 70.39 -3.86 -53.77
CA CYS A 31 69.35 -2.92 -53.41
C CYS A 31 68.10 -3.23 -54.22
N THR A 32 66.98 -3.51 -53.55
CA THR A 32 65.66 -3.42 -54.16
C THR A 32 65.08 -2.06 -53.82
N GLU A 33 64.66 -1.41 -54.89
CA GLU A 33 64.12 -0.06 -54.98
C GLU A 33 63.00 0.19 -53.96
N ILE A 34 63.10 1.33 -53.31
CA ILE A 34 62.05 1.91 -52.48
C ILE A 34 60.96 2.40 -53.43
N HIS A 35 59.89 1.64 -53.58
CA HIS A 35 58.61 2.20 -54.02
C HIS A 35 58.04 3.03 -52.87
N GLY A 36 57.88 4.34 -53.13
CA GLY A 36 57.36 5.32 -52.19
C GLY A 36 55.93 5.00 -51.76
N SER A 37 55.78 4.34 -50.61
CA SER A 37 54.57 4.49 -49.80
C SER A 37 54.75 5.71 -48.92
N ASN A 38 53.94 6.75 -49.12
CA ASN A 38 53.85 7.86 -48.16
C ASN A 38 53.72 7.29 -46.73
N PRO A 39 54.58 7.70 -45.78
CA PRO A 39 54.54 7.17 -44.42
C PRO A 39 53.17 7.49 -43.79
N LYS A 40 52.46 6.47 -43.31
CA LYS A 40 51.14 6.64 -42.68
C LYS A 40 51.28 7.40 -41.36
N ASN A 41 50.79 8.64 -41.33
CA ASN A 41 50.74 9.45 -40.10
C ASN A 41 49.87 8.77 -39.03
N TRP A 42 50.41 8.65 -37.81
CA TRP A 42 49.75 7.95 -36.71
C TRP A 42 48.65 8.79 -36.06
N LYS A 43 47.56 8.11 -35.66
CA LYS A 43 46.42 8.70 -34.93
C LYS A 43 46.04 7.76 -33.77
N PRO A 44 45.81 8.29 -32.55
CA PRO A 44 45.30 7.46 -31.47
C PRO A 44 43.95 6.86 -31.84
N LEU A 45 43.66 5.67 -31.32
CA LEU A 45 42.45 4.92 -31.63
C LEU A 45 41.18 5.76 -31.34
N ALA A 46 41.18 6.49 -30.22
CA ALA A 46 40.06 7.32 -29.75
C ALA A 46 39.63 8.40 -30.75
N LEU A 47 40.58 8.98 -31.49
CA LEU A 47 40.29 10.04 -32.45
C LEU A 47 40.00 9.49 -33.84
N ARG A 48 40.09 8.18 -34.10
CA ARG A 48 39.84 7.64 -35.45
C ARG A 48 38.40 7.85 -35.89
N THR A 49 38.23 8.12 -37.18
CA THR A 49 36.94 8.35 -37.83
C THR A 49 35.87 7.31 -37.45
N PRO A 50 36.12 5.97 -37.51
CA PRO A 50 35.10 4.99 -37.12
C PRO A 50 34.64 5.11 -35.66
N VAL A 51 35.54 5.47 -34.74
CA VAL A 51 35.23 5.61 -33.32
C VAL A 51 34.34 6.83 -33.09
N LEU A 52 34.64 7.96 -33.72
CA LEU A 52 33.83 9.17 -33.62
C LEU A 52 32.46 9.03 -34.30
N ILE A 53 32.40 8.37 -35.47
CA ILE A 53 31.12 8.05 -36.14
C ILE A 53 30.27 7.13 -35.26
N PHE A 54 30.89 6.12 -34.65
CA PHE A 54 30.21 5.22 -33.72
C PHE A 54 29.65 5.97 -32.51
N THR A 55 30.39 6.93 -31.95
CA THR A 55 29.89 7.78 -30.86
C THR A 55 28.67 8.61 -31.30
N ILE A 56 28.73 9.23 -32.48
CA ILE A 56 27.60 10.00 -33.04
C ILE A 56 26.37 9.09 -33.19
N ALA A 57 26.55 7.88 -33.73
CA ALA A 57 25.48 6.90 -33.89
C ALA A 57 24.87 6.48 -32.54
N ILE A 58 25.69 6.29 -31.49
CA ILE A 58 25.20 6.01 -30.12
C ILE A 58 24.31 7.17 -29.62
N CYS A 59 24.75 8.43 -29.74
CA CYS A 59 23.97 9.56 -29.28
C CYS A 59 22.59 9.63 -29.95
N TRP A 60 22.55 9.51 -31.29
CA TRP A 60 21.29 9.52 -32.04
C TRP A 60 20.40 8.31 -31.74
N SER A 61 21.00 7.12 -31.54
CA SER A 61 20.25 5.92 -31.13
C SER A 61 19.62 6.08 -29.74
N LEU A 62 20.33 6.67 -28.78
CA LEU A 62 19.80 6.91 -27.43
C LEU A 62 18.69 7.97 -27.45
N ILE A 63 18.86 9.03 -28.24
CA ILE A 63 17.82 10.05 -28.43
C ILE A 63 16.55 9.41 -29.02
N ALA A 64 16.67 8.64 -30.10
CA ALA A 64 15.53 7.98 -30.73
C ALA A 64 14.83 6.99 -29.78
N LEU A 65 15.60 6.25 -28.98
CA LEU A 65 15.07 5.31 -28.00
C LEU A 65 14.30 6.04 -26.88
N LEU A 66 14.85 7.13 -26.34
CA LEU A 66 14.21 7.91 -25.28
C LEU A 66 12.92 8.56 -25.77
N GLU A 67 12.91 9.16 -26.96
CA GLU A 67 11.71 9.75 -27.55
C GLU A 67 10.64 8.69 -27.86
N PHE A 68 11.04 7.51 -28.35
CA PHE A 68 10.12 6.39 -28.55
C PHE A 68 9.49 5.90 -27.23
N LEU A 69 10.31 5.75 -26.18
CA LEU A 69 9.82 5.34 -24.86
C LEU A 69 8.94 6.41 -24.22
N LEU A 70 9.26 7.69 -24.39
CA LEU A 70 8.45 8.80 -23.90
C LEU A 70 7.08 8.83 -24.60
N PHE A 71 7.07 8.71 -25.93
CA PHE A 71 5.84 8.62 -26.71
C PHE A 71 4.98 7.44 -26.24
N ARG A 72 5.58 6.26 -26.04
CA ARG A 72 4.87 5.09 -25.54
C ARG A 72 4.34 5.29 -24.12
N SER A 73 5.16 5.84 -23.22
CA SER A 73 4.77 6.12 -21.84
C SER A 73 3.61 7.12 -21.75
N GLN A 74 3.57 8.12 -22.64
CA GLN A 74 2.48 9.10 -22.70
C GLN A 74 1.21 8.53 -23.32
N ARG A 75 1.34 7.67 -24.35
CA ARG A 75 0.21 7.02 -25.01
C ARG A 75 -0.49 6.01 -24.10
N ASP A 76 0.31 5.20 -23.38
CA ASP A 76 -0.19 4.08 -22.58
C ASP A 76 -0.38 4.46 -21.09
N ASN A 77 -0.09 5.70 -20.69
CA ASN A 77 -0.02 6.17 -19.29
C ASN A 77 0.95 5.38 -18.39
N GLY A 78 1.95 4.73 -18.98
CA GLY A 78 2.98 3.97 -18.28
C GLY A 78 3.64 2.93 -19.16
N LEU A 79 4.78 2.40 -18.73
CA LEU A 79 5.50 1.33 -19.41
C LEU A 79 5.32 -0.03 -18.75
N ILE A 80 5.27 -0.05 -17.41
CA ILE A 80 5.14 -1.25 -16.59
C ILE A 80 4.04 -0.98 -15.57
N PHE A 81 3.06 -1.88 -15.47
CA PHE A 81 1.93 -1.79 -14.55
C PHE A 81 1.99 -2.95 -13.55
N ALA A 82 1.78 -2.66 -12.26
CA ALA A 82 1.62 -3.65 -11.22
C ALA A 82 0.77 -3.11 -10.06
N PRO A 83 0.12 -3.97 -9.25
CA PRO A 83 -0.58 -3.53 -8.03
C PRO A 83 0.36 -2.82 -7.06
N LYS A 84 1.60 -3.31 -6.95
CA LYS A 84 2.70 -2.71 -6.19
C LYS A 84 3.99 -2.86 -6.98
N ILE A 85 4.57 -1.76 -7.42
CA ILE A 85 5.80 -1.78 -8.24
C ILE A 85 7.01 -2.26 -7.41
N ASN A 86 7.03 -1.99 -6.11
CA ASN A 86 8.11 -2.44 -5.22
C ASN A 86 8.18 -3.96 -5.03
N ASP A 87 7.08 -4.67 -5.31
CA ASP A 87 6.99 -6.14 -5.17
C ASP A 87 7.36 -6.86 -6.49
N LEU A 88 7.77 -6.12 -7.52
CA LEU A 88 8.20 -6.70 -8.79
C LEU A 88 9.48 -7.53 -8.64
N PRO A 89 9.64 -8.58 -9.47
CA PRO A 89 10.87 -9.37 -9.48
C PRO A 89 12.07 -8.50 -9.87
N LEU A 90 13.24 -8.80 -9.29
CA LEU A 90 14.48 -8.05 -9.47
C LEU A 90 14.82 -7.76 -10.94
N SER A 91 14.47 -8.66 -11.87
CA SER A 91 14.71 -8.49 -13.31
C SER A 91 13.98 -7.29 -13.92
N ARG A 92 12.73 -7.04 -13.50
CA ARG A 92 11.94 -5.89 -13.98
C ARG A 92 12.38 -4.60 -13.28
N THR A 93 12.61 -4.67 -11.98
CA THR A 93 13.10 -3.54 -11.18
C THR A 93 14.47 -3.05 -11.67
N PHE A 94 15.36 -3.98 -12.04
CA PHE A 94 16.69 -3.64 -12.56
C PHE A 94 16.64 -2.84 -13.86
N LEU A 95 15.68 -3.13 -14.74
CA LEU A 95 15.61 -2.56 -16.08
C LEU A 95 15.28 -1.05 -16.08
N TYR A 96 14.39 -0.60 -15.20
CA TYR A 96 14.03 0.83 -15.12
C TYR A 96 14.85 1.59 -14.07
N LEU A 97 15.29 0.92 -12.99
CA LEU A 97 15.96 1.59 -11.87
C LEU A 97 17.49 1.70 -12.04
N TYR A 98 18.18 0.63 -12.46
CA TYR A 98 19.65 0.58 -12.46
C TYR A 98 20.27 0.63 -13.86
N PHE A 99 19.65 -0.02 -14.85
CA PHE A 99 20.20 -0.14 -16.19
C PHE A 99 20.49 1.21 -16.90
N PRO A 100 19.61 2.23 -16.85
CA PRO A 100 19.86 3.52 -17.50
C PRO A 100 21.10 4.22 -16.94
N THR A 101 21.24 4.24 -15.61
CA THR A 101 22.38 4.85 -14.92
C THR A 101 23.69 4.11 -15.23
N ILE A 102 23.66 2.77 -15.26
CA ILE A 102 24.83 1.95 -15.66
C ILE A 102 25.25 2.26 -17.10
N LEU A 103 24.29 2.36 -18.03
CA LEU A 103 24.58 2.68 -19.43
C LEU A 103 25.20 4.08 -19.57
N ALA A 104 24.69 5.08 -18.86
CA ALA A 104 25.25 6.43 -18.85
C ALA A 104 26.66 6.50 -18.25
N VAL A 105 26.91 5.72 -17.18
CA VAL A 105 28.24 5.58 -16.59
C VAL A 105 29.25 4.97 -17.58
N ILE A 106 28.87 3.89 -18.28
CA ILE A 106 29.72 3.27 -19.31
C ILE A 106 30.04 4.28 -20.43
N PHE A 107 29.03 5.05 -20.84
CA PHE A 107 29.19 6.12 -21.83
C PHE A 107 30.14 7.23 -21.33
N SER A 108 30.05 7.62 -20.05
CA SER A 108 30.96 8.58 -19.41
C SER A 108 32.42 8.09 -19.40
N ILE A 109 32.66 6.82 -19.06
CA ILE A 109 34.00 6.21 -19.08
C ILE A 109 34.56 6.19 -20.51
N TYR A 110 33.75 5.82 -21.48
CA TYR A 110 34.13 5.82 -22.89
C TYR A 110 34.51 7.23 -23.37
N TRP A 111 33.76 8.25 -22.97
CA TRP A 111 34.04 9.63 -23.36
C TRP A 111 35.26 10.23 -22.64
N SER A 112 35.49 9.84 -21.39
CA SER A 112 36.70 10.20 -20.63
C SER A 112 37.99 9.74 -21.32
N TRP A 113 37.96 8.61 -22.03
CA TRP A 113 39.08 8.15 -22.85
C TRP A 113 39.34 9.04 -24.07
N ILE A 114 38.29 9.48 -24.76
CA ILE A 114 38.40 10.36 -25.94
C ILE A 114 38.96 11.73 -25.55
N ASP A 115 38.48 12.30 -24.44
CA ASP A 115 38.99 13.56 -23.90
C ASP A 115 40.46 13.46 -23.46
N LEU A 116 40.84 12.39 -22.77
CA LEU A 116 42.22 12.16 -22.35
C LEU A 116 43.19 12.16 -23.55
N GLU A 117 42.84 11.41 -24.60
CA GLU A 117 43.63 11.33 -25.83
C GLU A 117 43.68 12.68 -26.57
N THR A 118 42.57 13.42 -26.59
CA THR A 118 42.51 14.75 -27.20
C THR A 118 43.46 15.73 -26.49
N LYS A 119 43.41 15.78 -25.16
CA LYS A 119 44.31 16.62 -24.34
C LYS A 119 45.77 16.25 -24.50
N ARG A 120 46.07 14.95 -24.58
CA ARG A 120 47.45 14.43 -24.71
C ARG A 120 48.07 14.76 -26.07
N MET A 121 47.26 14.76 -27.13
CA MET A 121 47.74 14.98 -28.51
C MET A 121 47.82 16.45 -28.91
N GLU A 122 47.10 17.34 -28.22
CA GLU A 122 47.06 18.77 -28.53
C GLU A 122 48.44 19.42 -28.73
N PRO A 123 49.45 19.22 -27.86
CA PRO A 123 50.78 19.80 -28.05
C PRO A 123 51.44 19.40 -29.37
N TYR A 124 51.33 18.14 -29.75
CA TYR A 124 51.94 17.59 -30.96
C TYR A 124 51.24 18.09 -32.23
N TYR A 125 49.93 18.29 -32.15
CA TYR A 125 49.18 18.87 -33.25
C TYR A 125 49.48 20.37 -33.45
N GLN A 126 49.74 21.12 -32.36
CA GLN A 126 50.20 22.51 -32.46
C GLN A 126 51.58 22.60 -33.12
N LEU A 127 52.51 21.71 -32.75
CA LEU A 127 53.84 21.64 -33.37
C LEU A 127 53.82 21.21 -34.84
N SER A 128 52.78 20.50 -35.30
CA SER A 128 52.66 20.03 -36.69
C SER A 128 52.19 21.10 -37.68
N LYS A 129 51.85 22.32 -37.22
CA LYS A 129 51.45 23.44 -38.09
C LYS A 129 52.59 23.89 -39.00
N GLU A 130 52.26 24.40 -40.19
CA GLU A 130 53.23 24.92 -41.18
C GLU A 130 54.23 25.94 -40.60
N ASN A 131 53.76 26.87 -39.77
CA ASN A 131 54.59 27.92 -39.13
C ASN A 131 55.07 27.57 -37.71
N GLY A 132 54.95 26.30 -37.30
CA GLY A 132 55.19 25.86 -35.93
C GLY A 132 54.26 26.50 -34.89
N ALA A 133 54.54 26.28 -33.61
CA ALA A 133 53.82 26.84 -32.47
C ALA A 133 54.77 27.47 -31.44
N LEU A 134 54.29 28.45 -30.68
CA LEU A 134 55.03 29.02 -29.55
C LEU A 134 55.21 27.96 -28.47
N GLY A 135 56.31 28.01 -27.71
CA GLY A 135 56.57 27.07 -26.61
C GLY A 135 55.45 27.09 -25.56
N LYS A 136 54.86 28.26 -25.29
CA LYS A 136 53.69 28.38 -24.40
C LYS A 136 52.42 27.69 -24.92
N ASP A 137 52.24 27.64 -26.23
CA ASP A 137 51.07 27.05 -26.90
C ASP A 137 51.31 25.59 -27.34
N SER A 138 52.46 25.01 -26.97
CA SER A 138 52.85 23.65 -27.35
C SER A 138 53.57 22.92 -26.21
N LEU A 139 54.90 23.10 -26.08
CA LEU A 139 55.76 22.35 -25.16
C LEU A 139 55.42 22.55 -23.67
N LEU A 140 54.82 23.70 -23.31
CA LEU A 140 54.44 24.06 -21.94
C LEU A 140 52.99 23.70 -21.57
N LEU A 141 52.20 23.11 -22.47
CA LEU A 141 50.79 22.77 -22.21
C LEU A 141 50.63 21.68 -21.13
N GLN A 142 49.60 21.83 -20.28
CA GLN A 142 49.36 20.96 -19.10
C GLN A 142 47.90 20.48 -18.97
N TYR A 143 47.13 20.44 -20.06
CA TYR A 143 45.71 20.07 -20.03
C TYR A 143 45.39 18.72 -19.34
N PRO A 144 46.17 17.63 -19.54
CA PRO A 144 45.87 16.33 -18.92
C PRO A 144 45.94 16.32 -17.39
N PHE A 145 46.59 17.30 -16.77
CA PHE A 145 46.82 17.37 -15.32
C PHE A 145 46.03 18.50 -14.64
N SER A 146 45.16 19.18 -15.39
CA SER A 146 44.28 20.21 -14.86
C SER A 146 42.97 19.60 -14.35
N PHE A 147 42.39 20.19 -13.31
CA PHE A 147 41.07 19.79 -12.80
C PHE A 147 40.02 19.91 -13.93
N ILE A 148 39.36 18.79 -14.25
CA ILE A 148 38.51 18.60 -15.45
C ILE A 148 37.52 19.76 -15.70
N PRO A 149 36.74 20.25 -14.72
CA PRO A 149 35.76 21.32 -14.98
C PRO A 149 36.37 22.63 -15.47
N LEU A 150 37.65 22.90 -15.17
CA LEU A 150 38.32 24.14 -15.54
C LEU A 150 38.96 24.09 -16.94
N VAL A 151 39.07 22.90 -17.53
CA VAL A 151 39.76 22.72 -18.82
C VAL A 151 39.02 23.37 -20.00
N PRO A 152 37.69 23.25 -20.15
CA PRO A 152 36.97 23.92 -21.24
C PRO A 152 37.21 25.44 -21.25
N PHE A 153 37.15 26.09 -20.09
CA PHE A 153 37.39 27.53 -19.97
C PHE A 153 38.81 27.94 -20.40
N ARG A 154 39.83 27.17 -19.97
CA ARG A 154 41.23 27.43 -20.39
C ARG A 154 41.41 27.19 -21.89
N ALA A 155 40.92 26.06 -22.41
CA ALA A 155 41.04 25.72 -23.83
C ALA A 155 40.30 26.72 -24.74
N PHE A 156 39.17 27.27 -24.29
CA PHE A 156 38.48 28.34 -25.00
C PHE A 156 39.33 29.62 -25.04
N LYS A 157 39.88 30.05 -23.90
CA LYS A 157 40.76 31.22 -23.80
C LYS A 157 42.01 31.09 -24.68
N ASP A 158 42.61 29.90 -24.71
CA ASP A 158 43.80 29.59 -25.50
C ASP A 158 43.49 29.25 -26.97
N ARG A 159 42.20 29.28 -27.38
CA ARG A 159 41.70 28.94 -28.73
C ARG A 159 42.06 27.53 -29.19
N HIS A 160 42.15 26.58 -28.26
CA HIS A 160 42.37 25.15 -28.51
C HIS A 160 41.03 24.40 -28.66
N TRP A 161 40.37 24.62 -29.81
CA TRP A 161 39.01 24.12 -30.08
C TRP A 161 38.79 22.61 -29.89
N PRO A 162 39.73 21.70 -30.27
CA PRO A 162 39.52 20.27 -30.03
C PRO A 162 39.49 19.92 -28.54
N VAL A 163 40.37 20.51 -27.74
CA VAL A 163 40.37 20.29 -26.28
C VAL A 163 39.12 20.90 -25.66
N PHE A 164 38.68 22.06 -26.13
CA PHE A 164 37.43 22.68 -25.69
C PHE A 164 36.23 21.74 -25.89
N TRP A 165 36.00 21.24 -27.11
CA TRP A 165 34.85 20.39 -27.39
C TRP A 165 34.92 19.06 -26.63
N ALA A 166 36.07 18.39 -26.59
CA ALA A 166 36.20 17.11 -25.89
C ALA A 166 35.97 17.24 -24.37
N SER A 167 36.55 18.28 -23.76
CA SER A 167 36.41 18.52 -22.31
C SER A 167 35.03 19.03 -21.94
N LEU A 168 34.40 19.86 -22.79
CA LEU A 168 33.02 20.30 -22.58
C LEU A 168 32.09 19.08 -22.56
N THR A 169 32.28 18.15 -23.48
CA THR A 169 31.45 16.95 -23.56
C THR A 169 31.66 16.02 -22.35
N VAL A 170 32.88 15.86 -21.81
CA VAL A 170 33.07 15.10 -20.55
C VAL A 170 32.32 15.75 -19.38
N VAL A 171 32.37 17.08 -19.27
CA VAL A 171 31.62 17.82 -18.25
C VAL A 171 30.12 17.60 -18.39
N LEU A 172 29.57 17.71 -19.60
CA LEU A 172 28.15 17.49 -19.87
C LEU A 172 27.71 16.05 -19.61
N VAL A 173 28.52 15.05 -19.97
CA VAL A 173 28.16 13.65 -19.73
C VAL A 173 28.22 13.32 -18.23
N THR A 174 29.30 13.73 -17.55
CA THR A 174 29.55 13.35 -16.14
C THR A 174 28.59 14.02 -15.16
N TRP A 175 28.28 15.31 -15.33
CA TRP A 175 27.39 16.05 -14.40
C TRP A 175 26.03 16.43 -14.98
N GLY A 176 25.85 16.30 -16.30
CA GLY A 176 24.55 16.44 -16.94
C GLY A 176 23.88 15.09 -17.11
N VAL A 177 24.39 14.26 -18.02
CA VAL A 177 23.71 13.02 -18.46
C VAL A 177 23.61 11.98 -17.35
N VAL A 178 24.67 11.71 -16.59
CA VAL A 178 24.67 10.65 -15.55
C VAL A 178 23.67 10.96 -14.41
N PRO A 179 23.68 12.14 -13.76
CA PRO A 179 22.75 12.42 -12.67
C PRO A 179 21.29 12.54 -13.11
N THR A 180 21.05 13.03 -14.34
CA THR A 180 19.69 13.16 -14.87
C THR A 180 19.02 11.82 -15.17
N GLN A 181 19.79 10.74 -15.39
CA GLN A 181 19.21 9.40 -15.60
C GLN A 181 18.35 8.94 -14.42
N ALA A 182 18.76 9.26 -13.19
CA ALA A 182 18.07 8.85 -11.98
C ALA A 182 16.66 9.45 -11.85
N GLY A 183 16.39 10.58 -12.53
CA GLY A 183 15.10 11.25 -12.54
C GLY A 183 14.20 10.93 -13.74
N ILE A 184 14.65 10.11 -14.70
CA ILE A 184 13.88 9.81 -15.91
C ILE A 184 12.63 8.99 -15.58
N PHE A 185 12.73 8.02 -14.68
CA PHE A 185 11.64 7.12 -14.33
C PHE A 185 11.01 7.54 -13.01
N SER A 186 9.69 7.57 -12.96
CA SER A 186 8.93 7.81 -11.72
C SER A 186 7.79 6.81 -11.59
N ILE A 187 7.36 6.57 -10.35
CA ILE A 187 6.22 5.70 -10.05
C ILE A 187 5.00 6.60 -9.84
N ARG A 188 3.90 6.32 -10.53
CA ARG A 188 2.62 7.03 -10.37
C ARG A 188 1.47 6.05 -10.23
N SER A 189 0.46 6.39 -9.43
CA SER A 189 -0.81 5.67 -9.43
C SER A 189 -1.64 6.06 -10.65
N VAL A 190 -2.03 5.08 -11.47
CA VAL A 190 -2.79 5.27 -12.70
C VAL A 190 -4.05 4.42 -12.63
N THR A 191 -5.17 5.02 -13.02
CA THR A 191 -6.44 4.32 -13.22
C THR A 191 -6.47 3.70 -14.61
N ILE A 192 -6.55 2.38 -14.67
CA ILE A 192 -6.66 1.63 -15.93
C ILE A 192 -8.10 1.19 -16.09
N THR A 193 -8.70 1.49 -17.23
CA THR A 193 -10.00 0.95 -17.64
C THR A 193 -9.79 -0.15 -18.67
N THR A 194 -10.13 -1.39 -18.33
CA THR A 194 -10.03 -2.56 -19.20
C THR A 194 -11.42 -3.05 -19.61
N ASN A 195 -11.57 -3.46 -20.87
CA ASN A 195 -12.77 -4.16 -21.30
C ASN A 195 -12.78 -5.56 -20.69
N MET A 196 -13.89 -5.95 -20.08
CA MET A 196 -14.07 -7.25 -19.45
C MET A 196 -15.44 -7.82 -19.82
N THR A 197 -15.53 -9.14 -19.92
CA THR A 197 -16.80 -9.82 -20.14
C THR A 197 -17.44 -10.19 -18.81
N PHE A 198 -18.69 -9.79 -18.62
CA PHE A 198 -19.48 -10.11 -17.44
C PHE A 198 -20.59 -11.10 -17.79
N ALA A 199 -20.88 -12.02 -16.88
CA ALA A 199 -21.98 -12.95 -16.94
C ALA A 199 -23.16 -12.42 -16.09
N ILE A 200 -24.33 -12.29 -16.73
CA ILE A 200 -25.59 -11.87 -16.09
C ILE A 200 -26.56 -13.03 -16.11
N PRO A 201 -27.14 -13.47 -14.98
CA PRO A 201 -28.18 -14.49 -14.96
C PRO A 201 -29.40 -14.06 -15.80
N THR A 202 -29.89 -14.93 -16.69
CA THR A 202 -31.04 -14.60 -17.57
C THR A 202 -32.40 -14.97 -16.98
N SER A 203 -32.42 -15.83 -15.96
CA SER A 203 -33.67 -16.28 -15.33
C SER A 203 -33.69 -15.93 -13.85
N SER A 204 -34.83 -15.43 -13.38
CA SER A 204 -35.12 -15.29 -11.95
C SER A 204 -35.79 -16.54 -11.38
N MET A 205 -36.02 -16.54 -10.07
CA MET A 205 -36.83 -17.56 -9.40
C MET A 205 -38.24 -17.65 -10.03
N PRO A 206 -38.70 -18.85 -10.43
CA PRO A 206 -40.05 -19.03 -10.99
C PRO A 206 -41.16 -18.58 -10.03
N VAL A 207 -42.18 -17.89 -10.56
CA VAL A 207 -43.30 -17.30 -9.81
C VAL A 207 -43.98 -18.30 -8.87
N ASP A 208 -44.15 -19.55 -9.29
CA ASP A 208 -44.82 -20.59 -8.50
C ASP A 208 -44.03 -20.99 -7.23
N ARG A 209 -42.70 -20.78 -7.24
CA ARG A 209 -41.82 -21.07 -6.08
C ARG A 209 -41.63 -19.88 -5.15
N GLN A 210 -41.94 -18.66 -5.61
CA GLN A 210 -41.72 -17.43 -4.84
C GLN A 210 -42.47 -17.43 -3.49
N PRO A 211 -43.79 -17.74 -3.40
CA PRO A 211 -44.50 -17.73 -2.13
C PRO A 211 -43.92 -18.70 -1.08
N GLY A 212 -43.37 -19.82 -1.53
CA GLY A 212 -42.76 -20.83 -0.65
C GLY A 212 -41.32 -20.52 -0.23
N SER A 213 -40.57 -19.77 -1.04
CA SER A 213 -39.12 -19.57 -0.89
C SER A 213 -38.74 -18.18 -0.36
N LEU A 214 -39.52 -17.13 -0.65
CA LEU A 214 -39.28 -15.75 -0.21
C LEU A 214 -39.74 -15.53 1.23
N ARG A 215 -39.05 -16.16 2.20
CA ARG A 215 -39.41 -16.10 3.62
C ARG A 215 -38.60 -15.08 4.42
N LEU A 216 -37.37 -14.80 4.00
CA LEU A 216 -36.36 -14.10 4.82
C LEU A 216 -36.17 -12.62 4.48
N TYR A 217 -36.60 -12.16 3.30
CA TYR A 217 -36.46 -10.77 2.89
C TYR A 217 -37.07 -9.75 3.89
N PRO A 218 -38.22 -10.00 4.56
CA PRO A 218 -38.79 -9.01 5.49
C PRO A 218 -37.94 -8.80 6.74
N GLN A 219 -37.21 -9.83 7.17
CA GLN A 219 -36.29 -9.75 8.31
C GLN A 219 -35.07 -8.92 7.97
N SER A 220 -34.49 -9.13 6.79
CA SER A 220 -33.38 -8.29 6.32
C SER A 220 -33.86 -6.85 6.04
N THR A 221 -35.09 -6.64 5.56
CA THR A 221 -35.68 -5.29 5.47
C THR A 221 -35.76 -4.61 6.84
N TYR A 222 -36.19 -5.33 7.89
CA TYR A 222 -36.16 -4.81 9.25
C TYR A 222 -34.73 -4.53 9.73
N GLY A 223 -33.78 -5.42 9.45
CA GLY A 223 -32.36 -5.20 9.73
C GLY A 223 -31.83 -3.91 9.12
N ILE A 224 -32.15 -3.64 7.85
CA ILE A 224 -31.72 -2.43 7.13
C ILE A 224 -32.42 -1.17 7.64
N ALA A 225 -33.72 -1.26 7.98
CA ALA A 225 -34.53 -0.12 8.41
C ALA A 225 -34.31 0.26 9.89
N ALA A 226 -34.28 -0.73 10.79
CA ALA A 226 -34.28 -0.53 12.24
C ALA A 226 -32.93 -0.82 12.92
N LEU A 227 -32.09 -1.68 12.32
CA LEU A 227 -30.86 -2.19 12.96
C LEU A 227 -29.56 -1.74 12.28
N ASN A 228 -29.67 -0.87 11.26
CA ASN A 228 -28.54 -0.37 10.47
C ASN A 228 -27.67 -1.49 9.88
N GLU A 229 -28.30 -2.55 9.35
CA GLU A 229 -27.64 -3.64 8.61
C GLU A 229 -27.02 -3.14 7.30
N THR A 230 -25.93 -3.76 6.85
CA THR A 230 -25.31 -3.51 5.54
C THR A 230 -26.24 -3.93 4.41
N LEU A 231 -26.32 -3.14 3.34
CA LEU A 231 -27.11 -3.49 2.17
C LEU A 231 -26.51 -4.71 1.45
N PRO A 232 -27.34 -5.66 0.95
CA PRO A 232 -26.88 -6.76 0.13
C PRO A 232 -26.16 -6.30 -1.16
N PRO A 233 -25.31 -7.16 -1.75
CA PRO A 233 -24.72 -6.96 -3.07
C PRO A 233 -25.75 -6.53 -4.13
N TYR A 234 -25.37 -5.59 -4.99
CA TYR A 234 -26.21 -5.07 -6.11
C TYR A 234 -27.51 -4.38 -5.68
N MET A 235 -27.72 -4.09 -4.39
CA MET A 235 -28.91 -3.44 -3.87
C MET A 235 -28.64 -1.99 -3.44
N ALA A 236 -29.55 -1.08 -3.80
CA ALA A 236 -29.70 0.23 -3.20
C ALA A 236 -31.01 0.28 -2.39
N ARG A 237 -31.21 1.33 -1.56
CA ARG A 237 -32.45 1.45 -0.77
C ARG A 237 -33.72 1.57 -1.63
N ASN A 238 -33.60 2.08 -2.85
CA ASN A 238 -34.72 2.39 -3.75
C ASN A 238 -34.84 1.49 -4.99
N TYR A 239 -33.82 0.68 -5.29
CA TYR A 239 -33.81 -0.24 -6.43
C TYR A 239 -32.83 -1.39 -6.19
N THR A 240 -32.95 -2.46 -6.98
CA THR A 240 -31.93 -3.50 -7.05
C THR A 240 -31.50 -3.73 -8.48
N LEU A 241 -30.25 -4.10 -8.68
CA LEU A 241 -29.71 -4.47 -9.99
C LEU A 241 -29.68 -5.98 -10.14
N ALA A 242 -29.87 -6.47 -11.36
CA ALA A 242 -29.54 -7.85 -11.69
C ALA A 242 -28.03 -8.07 -11.47
N PRO A 243 -27.63 -9.11 -10.71
CA PRO A 243 -26.25 -9.35 -10.38
C PRO A 243 -25.45 -9.69 -11.65
N PHE A 244 -24.22 -9.20 -11.73
CA PHE A 244 -23.32 -9.49 -12.85
C PHE A 244 -21.91 -9.77 -12.32
N GLN A 245 -21.32 -10.87 -12.77
CA GLN A 245 -20.01 -11.33 -12.29
C GLN A 245 -19.01 -11.40 -13.43
N SER A 246 -17.72 -11.22 -13.14
CA SER A 246 -16.66 -11.38 -14.13
C SER A 246 -16.51 -12.84 -14.56
N ASP A 247 -16.38 -13.07 -15.87
CA ASP A 247 -16.23 -14.42 -16.45
C ASP A 247 -14.78 -14.96 -16.33
N ASP A 248 -13.79 -14.07 -16.11
CA ASP A 248 -12.38 -14.46 -15.95
C ASP A 248 -12.03 -14.73 -14.48
N GLU A 249 -11.65 -15.96 -14.14
CA GLU A 249 -11.22 -16.40 -12.79
C GLU A 249 -9.84 -15.83 -12.37
N GLY A 250 -9.18 -15.06 -13.24
CA GLY A 250 -7.84 -14.51 -13.00
C GLY A 250 -7.86 -13.03 -12.61
N SER A 251 -7.53 -12.73 -11.36
CA SER A 251 -7.28 -11.40 -10.76
C SER A 251 -8.51 -10.59 -10.28
N VAL A 252 -9.05 -11.00 -9.12
CA VAL A 252 -9.84 -10.09 -8.27
C VAL A 252 -8.88 -9.05 -7.67
N PHE A 253 -8.77 -7.88 -8.29
CA PHE A 253 -8.11 -6.73 -7.68
C PHE A 253 -9.06 -6.14 -6.63
N ALA A 254 -8.56 -5.90 -5.40
CA ALA A 254 -9.38 -5.49 -4.26
C ALA A 254 -9.97 -4.06 -4.45
N ASP A 255 -9.18 -3.14 -5.00
CA ASP A 255 -9.54 -1.72 -5.13
C ASP A 255 -9.91 -1.38 -6.59
N GLY A 256 -11.20 -1.32 -6.91
CA GLY A 256 -11.68 -0.95 -8.24
C GLY A 256 -13.20 -0.83 -8.38
N THR A 257 -13.66 -0.59 -9.61
CA THR A 257 -15.09 -0.57 -9.96
C THR A 257 -15.39 -1.38 -11.21
N TYR A 258 -16.56 -2.01 -11.25
CA TYR A 258 -17.08 -2.70 -12.43
C TYR A 258 -18.25 -1.91 -13.02
N THR A 259 -18.21 -1.65 -14.32
CA THR A 259 -19.28 -0.98 -15.06
C THR A 259 -19.80 -1.88 -16.16
N ALA A 260 -21.07 -2.27 -16.09
CA ALA A 260 -21.67 -3.13 -17.12
C ALA A 260 -23.16 -2.78 -17.36
N PRO A 261 -23.68 -3.02 -18.58
CA PRO A 261 -25.12 -2.98 -18.84
C PRO A 261 -25.82 -4.08 -18.04
N THR A 262 -26.79 -3.72 -17.22
CA THR A 262 -27.62 -4.63 -16.41
C THR A 262 -29.06 -4.12 -16.32
N THR A 263 -29.95 -4.89 -15.70
CA THR A 263 -31.35 -4.52 -15.50
C THR A 263 -31.56 -4.02 -14.08
N MET A 264 -32.15 -2.83 -13.94
CA MET A 264 -32.59 -2.23 -12.69
C MET A 264 -34.07 -2.54 -12.46
N TYR A 265 -34.40 -2.99 -11.25
CA TYR A 265 -35.77 -3.21 -10.78
C TYR A 265 -36.10 -2.20 -9.70
N SER A 266 -37.21 -1.47 -9.89
CA SER A 266 -37.61 -0.38 -8.99
C SER A 266 -39.13 -0.30 -8.84
N LEU A 267 -39.59 0.39 -7.80
CA LEU A 267 -41.00 0.58 -7.49
C LEU A 267 -41.30 2.06 -7.27
N ASN A 268 -42.44 2.52 -7.78
CA ASN A 268 -43.02 3.82 -7.47
C ASN A 268 -44.46 3.69 -6.98
N LEU A 269 -44.91 4.69 -6.21
CA LEU A 269 -46.30 4.80 -5.80
C LEU A 269 -46.95 6.00 -6.49
N ASP A 270 -48.15 5.77 -7.03
CA ASP A 270 -49.04 6.82 -7.50
C ASP A 270 -50.07 7.10 -6.40
N CYS A 271 -49.95 8.23 -5.72
CA CYS A 271 -50.75 8.55 -4.54
C CYS A 271 -51.66 9.77 -4.74
N GLU A 272 -52.83 9.72 -4.12
CA GLU A 272 -53.78 10.82 -4.04
C GLU A 272 -54.27 11.04 -2.59
N GLU A 273 -54.66 12.28 -2.30
CA GLU A 273 -55.26 12.65 -1.01
C GLU A 273 -56.68 12.08 -0.91
N ALA A 274 -57.01 11.51 0.24
CA ALA A 274 -58.32 10.94 0.47
C ALA A 274 -59.41 12.01 0.62
N ILE A 275 -60.53 11.85 -0.09
CA ILE A 275 -61.66 12.78 -0.08
C ILE A 275 -62.62 12.41 1.05
N PRO A 276 -62.85 13.28 2.06
CA PRO A 276 -63.77 12.99 3.15
C PRO A 276 -65.24 12.98 2.69
N LYS A 277 -65.99 11.96 3.11
CA LYS A 277 -67.44 11.79 2.88
C LYS A 277 -68.15 11.46 4.19
N TYR A 278 -69.26 12.14 4.45
CA TYR A 278 -70.12 11.94 5.60
C TYR A 278 -71.41 11.25 5.18
N PHE A 279 -71.76 10.14 5.83
CA PHE A 279 -73.00 9.42 5.58
C PHE A 279 -73.81 9.30 6.88
N THR A 280 -75.10 9.61 6.82
CA THR A 280 -76.01 9.42 7.95
C THR A 280 -76.67 8.05 7.86
N LYS A 281 -76.44 7.20 8.87
CA LYS A 281 -77.11 5.90 9.00
C LYS A 281 -78.26 6.04 10.00
N LEU A 282 -79.48 5.77 9.56
CA LEU A 282 -80.62 5.59 10.47
C LEU A 282 -80.50 4.20 11.12
N SER A 283 -80.59 4.15 12.46
CA SER A 283 -80.58 2.88 13.18
C SER A 283 -81.81 2.03 12.81
N SER A 284 -81.61 0.73 12.60
CA SER A 284 -82.68 -0.21 12.18
C SER A 284 -83.57 -0.70 13.34
N GLN A 285 -83.56 -0.04 14.49
CA GLN A 285 -84.39 -0.40 15.65
C GLN A 285 -84.96 0.84 16.34
N GLY A 286 -85.95 1.51 15.73
CA GLY A 286 -86.88 2.43 16.42
C GLY A 286 -86.31 3.59 17.24
N SER A 287 -84.99 3.77 17.25
CA SER A 287 -84.25 4.74 18.04
C SER A 287 -83.88 5.91 17.13
N LYS A 288 -84.31 7.12 17.52
CA LYS A 288 -84.03 8.40 16.85
C LYS A 288 -82.55 8.83 16.93
N ASN A 289 -81.61 7.90 17.06
CA ASN A 289 -80.18 8.20 17.06
C ASN A 289 -79.66 8.10 15.62
N VAL A 290 -79.56 9.26 14.96
CA VAL A 290 -78.86 9.41 13.68
C VAL A 290 -77.35 9.34 13.96
N THR A 291 -76.66 8.32 13.45
CA THR A 291 -75.20 8.24 13.54
C THR A 291 -74.58 8.71 12.23
N THR A 292 -73.79 9.79 12.29
CA THR A 292 -72.99 10.26 11.15
C THR A 292 -71.70 9.46 11.11
N LEU A 293 -71.51 8.69 10.04
CA LEU A 293 -70.28 7.94 9.76
C LEU A 293 -69.34 8.77 8.89
N TYR A 294 -68.09 8.90 9.33
CA TYR A 294 -67.01 9.55 8.61
C TYR A 294 -66.22 8.53 7.79
N SER A 295 -66.05 8.81 6.50
CA SER A 295 -65.37 7.91 5.55
C SER A 295 -64.47 8.68 4.60
N HIS A 296 -63.46 8.00 4.09
CA HIS A 296 -62.49 8.47 3.11
C HIS A 296 -62.75 7.79 1.77
N SER A 297 -62.73 8.54 0.68
CA SER A 297 -62.93 8.00 -0.67
C SER A 297 -61.85 8.45 -1.64
N SER A 298 -61.59 7.61 -2.64
CA SER A 298 -60.60 7.84 -3.70
C SER A 298 -61.31 8.25 -5.00
N THR A 299 -60.59 8.86 -5.95
CA THR A 299 -61.12 9.20 -7.28
C THR A 299 -61.42 7.94 -8.10
N ASN A 300 -60.67 6.87 -7.86
CA ASN A 300 -60.84 5.54 -8.47
C ASN A 300 -61.97 4.69 -7.83
N GLY A 301 -62.77 5.26 -6.92
CA GLY A 301 -63.97 4.61 -6.38
C GLY A 301 -63.77 3.75 -5.12
N CYS A 302 -62.59 3.77 -4.50
CA CYS A 302 -62.37 3.14 -3.20
C CYS A 302 -63.04 3.92 -2.07
N THR A 303 -63.64 3.24 -1.08
CA THR A 303 -64.22 3.92 0.12
C THR A 303 -63.89 3.17 1.41
N VAL A 304 -63.35 3.87 2.41
CA VAL A 304 -62.91 3.31 3.70
C VAL A 304 -63.53 4.11 4.84
N ALA A 305 -64.08 3.43 5.85
CA ALA A 305 -64.51 4.11 7.08
C ALA A 305 -63.29 4.62 7.84
N ALA A 306 -63.27 5.90 8.22
CA ALA A 306 -62.10 6.54 8.84
C ALA A 306 -61.80 6.04 10.27
N GLY A 307 -62.70 5.25 10.87
CA GLY A 307 -62.52 4.70 12.22
C GLY A 307 -62.38 5.81 13.26
N LYS A 308 -61.43 5.67 14.20
CA LYS A 308 -61.08 6.70 15.20
C LYS A 308 -59.97 7.66 14.73
N LEU A 309 -59.64 7.72 13.42
CA LEU A 309 -58.61 8.62 12.88
C LEU A 309 -59.16 9.95 12.36
N ASP A 310 -60.26 10.40 12.95
CA ASP A 310 -60.87 11.71 12.73
C ASP A 310 -60.20 12.84 13.53
N GLY A 311 -59.09 12.54 14.21
CA GLY A 311 -58.36 13.48 15.07
C GLY A 311 -58.92 13.62 16.49
N ASN A 312 -59.89 12.78 16.87
CA ASN A 312 -60.58 12.88 18.16
C ASN A 312 -60.04 11.93 19.26
N LEU A 313 -58.94 11.22 19.01
CA LEU A 313 -58.28 10.36 20.00
C LEU A 313 -57.55 11.18 21.06
N THR A 314 -57.58 10.77 22.34
CA THR A 314 -56.89 11.48 23.44
C THR A 314 -55.65 10.72 23.92
N ILE A 315 -54.55 11.43 24.20
CA ILE A 315 -53.33 10.84 24.77
C ILE A 315 -53.65 10.20 26.12
N GLY A 316 -53.14 8.98 26.34
CA GLY A 316 -53.38 8.22 27.57
C GLY A 316 -54.72 7.49 27.62
N GLU A 317 -55.58 7.65 26.60
CA GLU A 317 -56.85 6.92 26.50
C GLU A 317 -56.58 5.44 26.15
N ASP A 318 -57.23 4.53 26.87
CA ASP A 318 -57.10 3.10 26.64
C ASP A 318 -58.04 2.64 25.53
N SER A 319 -57.49 2.42 24.34
CA SER A 319 -58.25 1.87 23.20
C SER A 319 -58.61 0.38 23.37
N ALA A 320 -57.92 -0.34 24.29
CA ALA A 320 -58.03 -1.78 24.52
C ALA A 320 -58.30 -2.20 25.98
N GLY A 321 -58.48 -1.25 26.91
CA GLY A 321 -58.79 -1.55 28.33
C GLY A 321 -57.60 -1.99 29.21
N SER A 322 -56.36 -1.75 28.79
CA SER A 322 -55.14 -2.07 29.57
C SER A 322 -54.22 -0.86 29.72
N THR A 323 -53.80 -0.57 30.95
CA THR A 323 -52.92 0.57 31.27
C THR A 323 -51.46 0.31 30.87
N GLY A 324 -50.82 1.28 30.21
CA GLY A 324 -49.36 1.30 29.95
C GLY A 324 -48.98 1.44 28.47
N ILE A 325 -48.16 0.52 27.93
CA ILE A 325 -47.54 0.58 26.58
C ILE A 325 -48.55 0.67 25.41
N THR A 326 -49.80 0.23 25.62
CA THR A 326 -50.92 0.29 24.67
C THR A 326 -51.69 1.61 24.71
N SER A 327 -51.35 2.51 25.63
CA SER A 327 -52.00 3.81 25.71
C SER A 327 -51.74 4.63 24.45
N ILE A 328 -52.74 5.41 24.04
CA ILE A 328 -52.62 6.29 22.88
C ILE A 328 -51.50 7.31 23.15
N LYS A 329 -50.50 7.33 22.27
CA LYS A 329 -49.42 8.32 22.24
C LYS A 329 -49.84 9.54 21.40
N GLN A 330 -48.91 10.47 21.21
CA GLN A 330 -49.14 11.73 20.48
C GLN A 330 -49.59 11.52 19.03
N TYR A 331 -49.18 10.42 18.40
CA TYR A 331 -49.52 10.12 17.01
C TYR A 331 -50.14 8.72 16.87
N THR A 332 -51.06 8.56 15.91
CA THR A 332 -51.69 7.28 15.58
C THR A 332 -51.71 7.09 14.07
N GLY A 333 -51.30 5.90 13.62
CA GLY A 333 -51.26 5.52 12.21
C GLY A 333 -52.21 4.38 11.86
N GLN A 334 -52.51 4.24 10.57
CA GLN A 334 -53.23 3.09 10.01
C GLN A 334 -52.75 2.80 8.60
N TYR A 335 -52.77 1.51 8.24
CA TYR A 335 -52.50 1.00 6.91
C TYR A 335 -53.49 -0.12 6.60
N ILE A 336 -54.07 -0.11 5.41
CA ILE A 336 -55.04 -1.10 4.94
C ILE A 336 -54.73 -1.41 3.48
N GLY A 337 -54.29 -2.63 3.19
CA GLY A 337 -54.01 -3.06 1.82
C GLY A 337 -55.24 -3.61 1.08
N TYR A 338 -55.11 -3.83 -0.23
CA TYR A 338 -56.21 -4.31 -1.06
C TYR A 338 -56.67 -5.72 -0.69
N HIS A 339 -55.74 -6.66 -0.68
CA HIS A 339 -56.03 -8.08 -0.57
C HIS A 339 -56.39 -8.45 0.88
N SER A 340 -57.43 -9.27 1.04
CA SER A 340 -57.95 -9.67 2.36
C SER A 340 -57.04 -10.60 3.15
N GLY A 341 -56.00 -11.16 2.52
CA GLY A 341 -55.12 -12.15 3.13
C GLY A 341 -55.88 -13.24 3.92
N GLU A 342 -55.18 -13.97 4.78
CA GLU A 342 -55.83 -14.92 5.70
C GLU A 342 -55.94 -14.35 7.14
N ARG A 343 -55.37 -13.15 7.38
CA ARG A 343 -55.32 -12.44 8.68
C ARG A 343 -55.18 -10.90 8.54
N ALA A 344 -55.77 -10.29 7.52
CA ALA A 344 -55.86 -8.83 7.48
C ALA A 344 -57.06 -8.40 8.34
N ASP A 345 -56.84 -7.55 9.35
CA ASP A 345 -57.94 -6.99 10.17
C ASP A 345 -58.93 -6.19 9.31
N TYR A 346 -58.37 -5.50 8.30
CA TYR A 346 -59.11 -4.69 7.34
C TYR A 346 -58.48 -4.88 5.96
N TYR A 347 -59.31 -4.80 4.92
CA TYR A 347 -58.89 -4.93 3.53
C TYR A 347 -59.80 -4.13 2.61
N LEU A 348 -59.31 -3.81 1.41
CA LEU A 348 -60.04 -2.98 0.44
C LEU A 348 -60.74 -3.75 -0.67
N SER A 349 -60.51 -5.06 -0.86
CA SER A 349 -61.11 -5.82 -1.96
C SER A 349 -62.65 -5.80 -1.99
N SER A 350 -63.32 -5.65 -0.84
CA SER A 350 -64.77 -5.48 -0.75
C SER A 350 -65.24 -4.02 -0.90
N ARG A 351 -64.32 -3.08 -1.02
CA ARG A 351 -64.53 -1.63 -0.94
C ARG A 351 -63.89 -0.83 -2.09
N CYS A 352 -63.21 -1.51 -3.01
CA CYS A 352 -62.51 -0.97 -4.17
C CYS A 352 -62.79 -1.84 -5.40
N PRO A 353 -62.73 -1.30 -6.64
CA PRO A 353 -62.82 -2.07 -7.87
C PRO A 353 -61.68 -3.10 -8.01
N GLU A 354 -61.89 -4.17 -8.80
CA GLU A 354 -60.87 -5.20 -9.10
C GLU A 354 -59.66 -4.66 -9.91
N SER A 355 -59.85 -3.58 -10.68
CA SER A 355 -58.77 -2.91 -11.42
C SER A 355 -57.72 -2.24 -10.52
N GLU A 356 -58.04 -2.05 -9.24
CA GLU A 356 -57.22 -1.34 -8.24
C GLU A 356 -56.56 -2.32 -7.24
N ASN A 357 -56.21 -3.53 -7.69
CA ASN A 357 -55.72 -4.61 -6.82
C ASN A 357 -54.37 -4.35 -6.10
N THR A 358 -53.64 -3.30 -6.47
CA THR A 358 -52.37 -2.86 -5.87
C THR A 358 -52.53 -1.59 -5.03
N THR A 359 -53.77 -1.17 -4.77
CA THR A 359 -54.09 0.06 -4.06
C THR A 359 -54.19 -0.18 -2.55
N PHE A 360 -53.55 0.67 -1.76
CA PHE A 360 -53.68 0.67 -0.30
C PHE A 360 -54.15 2.01 0.22
N TYR A 361 -54.69 1.99 1.43
CA TYR A 361 -55.09 3.16 2.20
C TYR A 361 -54.14 3.33 3.38
N ALA A 362 -53.67 4.56 3.61
CA ALA A 362 -52.90 4.89 4.79
C ALA A 362 -53.40 6.20 5.41
N ALA A 363 -53.35 6.27 6.74
CA ALA A 363 -53.75 7.46 7.49
C ALA A 363 -52.85 7.72 8.68
N PHE A 364 -52.74 8.99 9.03
CA PHE A 364 -51.93 9.49 10.13
C PHE A 364 -52.65 10.65 10.81
N ALA A 365 -52.75 10.60 12.13
CA ALA A 365 -53.43 11.63 12.91
C ALA A 365 -52.66 11.99 14.17
N LYS A 366 -52.78 13.25 14.57
CA LYS A 366 -52.32 13.74 15.87
C LYS A 366 -53.42 13.51 16.91
N SER A 367 -53.03 13.05 18.09
CA SER A 367 -53.92 12.86 19.23
C SER A 367 -54.07 14.15 20.02
N LYS A 368 -55.24 14.34 20.66
CA LYS A 368 -55.54 15.43 21.60
C LYS A 368 -54.77 15.28 22.90
N ILE A 369 -54.45 16.40 23.54
CA ILE A 369 -53.80 16.38 24.85
C ILE A 369 -54.84 16.11 25.94
N ARG A 370 -56.02 16.72 25.84
CA ARG A 370 -57.15 16.55 26.76
C ARG A 370 -58.41 16.11 26.01
N ALA A 371 -59.30 15.42 26.70
CA ALA A 371 -60.52 14.89 26.10
C ALA A 371 -61.44 16.03 25.58
N GLU A 372 -61.39 17.19 26.23
CA GLU A 372 -62.17 18.39 25.93
C GLU A 372 -61.62 19.21 24.76
N ASP A 373 -60.41 18.93 24.29
CA ASP A 373 -59.79 19.65 23.17
C ASP A 373 -60.55 19.39 21.85
N PRO A 374 -60.52 20.32 20.88
CA PRO A 374 -61.08 20.07 19.55
C PRO A 374 -60.29 18.97 18.81
N PRO A 375 -60.92 18.27 17.85
CA PRO A 375 -60.24 17.30 17.00
C PRO A 375 -59.01 17.90 16.33
N GLN A 376 -57.90 17.17 16.35
CA GLN A 376 -56.63 17.57 15.76
C GLN A 376 -56.55 17.24 14.27
N LYS A 377 -55.53 17.77 13.59
CA LYS A 377 -55.30 17.52 12.17
C LYS A 377 -55.06 16.01 11.92
N SER A 378 -55.77 15.46 10.94
CA SER A 378 -55.56 14.13 10.40
C SER A 378 -55.33 14.19 8.90
N THR A 379 -54.72 13.15 8.35
CA THR A 379 -54.38 13.05 6.93
C THR A 379 -54.49 11.62 6.47
N ALA A 380 -54.99 11.42 5.26
CA ALA A 380 -55.17 10.10 4.67
C ALA A 380 -54.90 10.11 3.17
N VAL A 381 -54.38 8.99 2.66
CA VAL A 381 -53.98 8.81 1.26
C VAL A 381 -54.43 7.46 0.73
N PHE A 382 -54.72 7.43 -0.57
CA PHE A 382 -54.80 6.21 -1.35
C PHE A 382 -53.61 6.17 -2.30
N CYS A 383 -52.89 5.04 -2.31
CA CYS A 383 -51.67 4.89 -3.10
C CYS A 383 -51.71 3.57 -3.87
N GLN A 384 -51.33 3.61 -5.15
CA GLN A 384 -51.25 2.46 -6.03
C GLN A 384 -49.78 2.14 -6.35
N ALA A 385 -49.36 0.89 -6.12
CA ALA A 385 -47.99 0.46 -6.40
C ALA A 385 -47.75 0.12 -7.88
N ARG A 386 -46.69 0.70 -8.46
CA ARG A 386 -46.23 0.46 -9.84
C ARG A 386 -44.82 -0.13 -9.86
N TYR A 387 -44.70 -1.30 -10.47
CA TYR A 387 -43.47 -2.08 -10.57
C TYR A 387 -42.80 -1.88 -11.93
N TRP A 388 -41.50 -1.57 -11.92
CA TRP A 388 -40.75 -1.17 -13.12
C TRP A 388 -39.47 -1.99 -13.31
N ARG A 389 -39.14 -2.26 -14.58
CA ARG A 389 -37.81 -2.68 -15.03
C ARG A 389 -37.21 -1.65 -15.98
N GLN A 390 -35.90 -1.48 -15.93
CA GLN A 390 -35.17 -0.55 -16.80
C GLN A 390 -33.77 -1.07 -17.11
N GLU A 391 -33.33 -1.01 -18.36
CA GLU A 391 -31.93 -1.29 -18.70
C GLU A 391 -31.06 -0.09 -18.34
N VAL A 392 -29.96 -0.34 -17.62
CA VAL A 392 -29.04 0.67 -17.11
C VAL A 392 -27.59 0.24 -17.29
N SER A 393 -26.68 1.19 -17.46
CA SER A 393 -25.26 0.98 -17.25
C SER A 393 -24.96 1.21 -15.76
N ALA A 394 -24.58 0.16 -15.04
CA ALA A 394 -24.35 0.23 -13.60
C ALA A 394 -22.86 0.11 -13.27
N THR A 395 -22.36 1.04 -12.47
CA THR A 395 -21.05 1.01 -11.82
C THR A 395 -21.22 0.49 -10.41
N VAL A 396 -20.56 -0.62 -10.09
CA VAL A 396 -20.54 -1.24 -8.76
C VAL A 396 -19.12 -1.32 -8.23
N ASP A 397 -18.99 -1.31 -6.90
CA ASP A 397 -17.74 -1.53 -6.21
C ASP A 397 -17.23 -2.98 -6.37
N THR A 398 -15.92 -3.20 -6.47
CA THR A 398 -15.37 -4.55 -6.69
C THR A 398 -15.47 -5.46 -5.48
N GLU A 399 -15.40 -4.93 -4.27
CA GLU A 399 -15.38 -5.72 -3.03
C GLU A 399 -16.81 -5.92 -2.50
N THR A 400 -17.50 -4.81 -2.20
CA THR A 400 -18.84 -4.81 -1.59
C THR A 400 -19.95 -5.12 -2.59
N LYS A 401 -19.68 -4.97 -3.90
CA LYS A 401 -20.68 -5.01 -4.98
C LYS A 401 -21.82 -3.99 -4.81
N ALA A 402 -21.59 -2.94 -4.02
CA ALA A 402 -22.57 -1.88 -3.82
C ALA A 402 -22.73 -1.05 -5.10
N PRO A 403 -23.97 -0.68 -5.50
CA PRO A 403 -24.19 0.25 -6.60
C PRO A 403 -23.65 1.65 -6.27
N LEU A 404 -22.74 2.16 -7.10
CA LEU A 404 -22.17 3.52 -6.96
C LEU A 404 -22.84 4.52 -7.90
N ARG A 405 -23.07 4.13 -9.15
CA ARG A 405 -23.67 4.98 -10.18
C ARG A 405 -24.46 4.15 -11.18
N THR A 406 -25.59 4.66 -11.64
CA THR A 406 -26.44 4.01 -12.65
C THR A 406 -26.89 5.02 -13.70
N GLU A 407 -26.75 4.67 -14.98
CA GLU A 407 -27.19 5.51 -16.11
C GLU A 407 -28.23 4.78 -16.96
N PRO A 408 -29.39 5.39 -17.26
CA PRO A 408 -30.44 4.72 -18.02
C PRO A 408 -30.03 4.53 -19.49
N LEU A 409 -30.16 3.29 -19.99
CA LEU A 409 -29.94 2.95 -21.39
C LEU A 409 -31.26 2.89 -22.18
N ALA A 410 -32.36 2.57 -21.51
CA ALA A 410 -33.69 2.44 -22.08
C ALA A 410 -34.76 3.13 -21.22
N PRO A 411 -35.93 3.50 -21.78
CA PRO A 411 -37.06 3.95 -20.98
C PRO A 411 -37.58 2.84 -20.04
N ARG A 412 -38.22 3.24 -18.94
CA ARG A 412 -38.80 2.31 -17.97
C ARG A 412 -39.96 1.53 -18.60
N GLN A 413 -40.00 0.23 -18.32
CA GLN A 413 -41.06 -0.67 -18.75
C GLN A 413 -41.77 -1.27 -17.53
N PRO A 414 -43.09 -1.52 -17.59
CA PRO A 414 -43.79 -2.26 -16.54
C PRO A 414 -43.15 -3.62 -16.31
N LEU A 415 -43.06 -4.05 -15.04
CA LEU A 415 -42.54 -5.37 -14.70
C LEU A 415 -43.50 -6.47 -15.19
N GLU A 416 -42.97 -7.46 -15.87
CA GLU A 416 -43.75 -8.58 -16.39
C GLU A 416 -44.19 -9.53 -15.25
N TRP A 417 -45.43 -10.01 -15.30
CA TRP A 417 -46.05 -10.83 -14.25
C TRP A 417 -45.31 -12.13 -13.96
N HIS A 418 -44.57 -12.67 -14.94
CA HIS A 418 -43.82 -13.93 -14.81
C HIS A 418 -42.45 -13.76 -14.15
N VAL A 419 -42.02 -12.53 -13.85
CA VAL A 419 -40.75 -12.25 -13.15
C VAL A 419 -40.96 -12.14 -11.64
N PHE A 420 -42.06 -11.52 -11.21
CA PHE A 420 -42.37 -11.27 -9.79
C PHE A 420 -43.86 -11.39 -9.51
N ASN A 421 -44.22 -12.16 -8.48
CA ASN A 421 -45.61 -12.34 -8.07
C ASN A 421 -46.12 -11.14 -7.25
N THR A 422 -46.58 -10.09 -7.92
CA THR A 422 -47.08 -8.87 -7.26
C THR A 422 -48.27 -9.14 -6.35
N THR A 423 -49.20 -10.02 -6.75
CA THR A 423 -50.37 -10.38 -5.93
C THR A 423 -49.97 -11.04 -4.61
N SER A 424 -49.05 -12.00 -4.63
CA SER A 424 -48.54 -12.63 -3.41
C SER A 424 -47.82 -11.63 -2.52
N PHE A 425 -47.07 -10.70 -3.12
CA PHE A 425 -46.35 -9.66 -2.39
C PHE A 425 -47.31 -8.66 -1.72
N GLU A 426 -48.29 -8.10 -2.43
CA GLU A 426 -49.28 -7.17 -1.84
C GLU A 426 -50.18 -7.86 -0.80
N THR A 427 -50.55 -9.12 -1.02
CA THR A 427 -51.27 -9.92 -0.02
C THR A 427 -50.45 -10.09 1.25
N TYR A 428 -49.14 -10.28 1.11
CA TYR A 428 -48.23 -10.34 2.24
C TYR A 428 -48.21 -9.02 3.01
N LEU A 429 -48.01 -7.88 2.33
CA LEU A 429 -47.95 -6.55 2.95
C LEU A 429 -49.23 -6.17 3.70
N SER A 430 -50.38 -6.74 3.32
CA SER A 430 -51.70 -6.43 3.90
C SER A 430 -52.00 -7.16 5.22
N ALA A 431 -51.21 -8.15 5.62
CA ALA A 431 -51.48 -8.96 6.83
C ALA A 431 -51.09 -8.23 8.13
N ASN A 432 -51.98 -8.23 9.14
CA ASN A 432 -51.72 -7.53 10.42
C ASN A 432 -50.81 -8.33 11.37
N THR A 433 -50.87 -9.66 11.29
CA THR A 433 -49.87 -10.57 11.85
C THR A 433 -49.29 -11.35 10.69
N PHE A 434 -48.04 -11.07 10.34
CA PHE A 434 -47.35 -11.88 9.36
C PHE A 434 -47.10 -13.30 9.91
N GLY A 435 -48.05 -14.20 9.69
CA GLY A 435 -47.80 -15.65 9.75
C GLY A 435 -48.05 -16.37 11.07
N TYR A 436 -48.77 -15.84 12.05
CA TYR A 436 -49.14 -16.68 13.21
C TYR A 436 -50.35 -17.56 12.93
N GLN A 437 -50.11 -18.68 12.22
CA GLN A 437 -50.93 -19.91 12.25
C GLN A 437 -51.70 -20.36 11.01
N LYS A 438 -51.21 -20.13 9.78
CA LYS A 438 -51.66 -20.95 8.63
C LYS A 438 -50.57 -21.66 7.83
N PHE A 439 -49.30 -21.41 8.13
CA PHE A 439 -48.20 -22.25 7.62
C PHE A 439 -47.85 -23.43 8.53
N VAL A 440 -48.57 -23.61 9.65
CA VAL A 440 -48.68 -24.92 10.32
C VAL A 440 -49.61 -25.81 9.49
N ASP A 441 -49.30 -26.00 8.21
CA ASP A 441 -49.75 -27.19 7.51
C ASP A 441 -48.77 -28.29 7.89
N ASN A 442 -49.28 -29.26 8.64
CA ASN A 442 -48.57 -30.37 9.31
C ASN A 442 -47.93 -31.37 8.32
N ARG A 443 -47.44 -30.92 7.16
CA ARG A 443 -46.87 -31.79 6.12
C ARG A 443 -45.40 -31.51 5.82
N GLN A 444 -44.86 -30.35 6.20
CA GLN A 444 -43.46 -30.01 5.97
C GLN A 444 -42.89 -29.10 7.06
N GLY A 445 -42.30 -29.65 8.11
CA GLY A 445 -40.92 -29.26 8.40
C GLY A 445 -40.68 -27.90 9.05
N ASN A 446 -41.64 -27.29 9.75
CA ASN A 446 -41.53 -25.86 10.10
C ASN A 446 -40.51 -25.60 11.23
N LYS A 447 -39.26 -25.41 10.81
CA LYS A 447 -38.15 -24.80 11.57
C LYS A 447 -38.61 -23.46 12.14
N ILE A 448 -38.60 -23.31 13.46
CA ILE A 448 -38.69 -21.97 14.07
C ILE A 448 -37.31 -21.33 13.90
N VAL A 449 -37.09 -20.75 12.73
CA VAL A 449 -36.03 -19.76 12.51
C VAL A 449 -36.49 -18.47 13.19
N PRO A 450 -35.61 -17.63 13.75
CA PRO A 450 -35.93 -16.25 14.16
C PRO A 450 -36.69 -15.42 13.10
N GLY A 451 -36.77 -15.89 11.84
CA GLY A 451 -37.56 -15.36 10.74
C GLY A 451 -38.84 -16.12 10.33
N ALA A 452 -39.38 -17.04 11.13
CA ALA A 452 -40.59 -17.82 10.80
C ALA A 452 -41.89 -16.99 10.69
N SER A 453 -41.89 -15.80 11.30
CA SER A 453 -42.93 -14.76 11.16
C SER A 453 -42.24 -13.46 10.76
N ALA A 454 -42.88 -12.58 9.98
CA ALA A 454 -42.23 -11.29 9.71
C ALA A 454 -42.20 -10.37 10.94
N PRO A 455 -41.23 -9.44 10.95
CA PRO A 455 -41.05 -8.53 12.07
C PRO A 455 -42.26 -7.63 12.24
N LYS A 456 -42.63 -7.40 13.51
CA LYS A 456 -43.79 -6.56 13.89
C LYS A 456 -43.45 -5.08 13.98
N TYR A 457 -42.17 -4.71 13.95
CA TYR A 457 -41.67 -3.34 14.14
C TYR A 457 -42.04 -2.70 15.49
N TRP A 458 -42.52 -3.48 16.46
CA TRP A 458 -42.97 -2.95 17.75
C TRP A 458 -41.81 -2.40 18.60
N ASP A 459 -40.65 -3.07 18.62
CA ASP A 459 -39.47 -2.59 19.34
C ASP A 459 -39.05 -1.20 18.82
N LEU A 460 -39.14 -0.97 17.51
CA LEU A 460 -38.87 0.34 16.90
C LEU A 460 -39.96 1.37 17.27
N VAL A 461 -41.24 1.03 17.13
CA VAL A 461 -42.37 1.95 17.39
C VAL A 461 -42.45 2.31 18.87
N ALA A 462 -42.11 1.39 19.77
CA ALA A 462 -42.14 1.60 21.21
C ALA A 462 -41.24 2.75 21.66
N GLU A 463 -40.10 2.96 20.98
CA GLU A 463 -39.16 4.06 21.24
C GLU A 463 -39.62 5.41 20.67
N THR A 464 -40.75 5.46 19.97
CA THR A 464 -41.26 6.67 19.29
C THR A 464 -42.54 7.23 19.93
N ASN A 465 -42.98 8.40 19.47
CA ASN A 465 -44.25 9.02 19.87
C ASN A 465 -45.49 8.46 19.15
N LEU A 466 -45.33 7.35 18.41
CA LEU A 466 -46.40 6.66 17.72
C LEU A 466 -47.03 5.56 18.58
N SER A 467 -48.35 5.51 18.59
CA SER A 467 -49.13 4.47 19.25
C SER A 467 -48.91 3.09 18.61
N ILE A 468 -48.73 2.05 19.43
CA ILE A 468 -48.65 0.64 18.97
C ILE A 468 -50.03 0.12 18.56
N THR A 469 -51.11 0.79 18.97
CA THR A 469 -52.47 0.56 18.50
C THR A 469 -52.80 1.47 17.31
N SER A 470 -53.41 0.92 16.28
CA SER A 470 -53.92 1.62 15.11
C SER A 470 -55.23 2.37 15.40
N GLY A 471 -55.61 3.24 14.47
CA GLY A 471 -56.88 3.97 14.49
C GLY A 471 -58.17 3.15 14.59
N SER A 472 -58.10 1.86 14.27
CA SER A 472 -59.20 0.91 14.39
C SER A 472 -59.32 0.27 15.79
N GLY A 473 -58.35 0.51 16.68
CA GLY A 473 -58.23 -0.17 17.97
C GLY A 473 -57.53 -1.54 17.90
N SER A 474 -57.05 -1.95 16.74
CA SER A 474 -56.21 -3.14 16.55
C SER A 474 -54.72 -2.80 16.55
N PHE A 475 -53.82 -3.79 16.56
CA PHE A 475 -52.37 -3.51 16.53
C PHE A 475 -51.93 -2.81 15.24
N LEU A 476 -50.85 -2.04 15.35
CA LEU A 476 -50.28 -1.30 14.24
C LEU A 476 -49.77 -2.28 13.17
N PRO A 477 -50.21 -2.11 11.90
CA PRO A 477 -49.71 -2.92 10.81
C PRO A 477 -48.21 -2.69 10.59
N PRO A 478 -47.44 -3.73 10.25
CA PRO A 478 -46.00 -3.61 10.10
C PRO A 478 -45.53 -2.63 9.01
N MET A 479 -46.32 -2.44 7.95
CA MET A 479 -46.00 -1.44 6.91
C MET A 479 -45.98 -0.02 7.44
N THR A 480 -46.82 0.32 8.43
CA THR A 480 -46.76 1.62 9.10
C THR A 480 -45.48 1.73 9.93
N GLY A 481 -45.09 0.66 10.64
CA GLY A 481 -43.82 0.60 11.37
C GLY A 481 -42.60 0.75 10.45
N LEU A 482 -42.60 0.12 9.27
CA LEU A 482 -41.53 0.23 8.27
C LEU A 482 -41.42 1.64 7.67
N ALA A 483 -42.55 2.23 7.24
CA ALA A 483 -42.58 3.59 6.69
C ALA A 483 -42.00 4.62 7.66
N ILE A 484 -42.27 4.41 8.95
CA ILE A 484 -41.80 5.27 10.01
C ILE A 484 -40.33 4.99 10.36
N GLY A 485 -39.89 3.72 10.34
CA GLY A 485 -38.48 3.38 10.58
C GLY A 485 -37.51 3.89 9.54
N ILE A 486 -37.97 4.10 8.31
CA ILE A 486 -37.15 4.68 7.24
C ILE A 486 -37.18 6.22 7.27
N GLY A 487 -38.26 6.79 7.78
CA GLY A 487 -38.48 8.23 7.77
C GLY A 487 -37.61 8.97 8.79
N THR A 488 -36.86 9.98 8.32
CA THR A 488 -35.99 10.83 9.16
C THR A 488 -36.60 12.19 9.50
N ARG A 489 -37.83 12.45 9.01
CA ARG A 489 -38.51 13.73 9.18
C ARG A 489 -39.20 13.85 10.55
N PRO A 490 -39.40 15.07 11.07
CA PRO A 490 -40.24 15.31 12.24
C PRO A 490 -41.66 14.74 12.09
N TRP A 491 -42.27 14.33 13.20
CA TRP A 491 -43.58 13.66 13.20
C TRP A 491 -44.71 14.56 12.68
N GLU A 492 -44.63 15.86 12.94
CA GLU A 492 -45.59 16.86 12.46
C GLU A 492 -45.66 16.92 10.93
N ASP A 493 -44.56 16.63 10.23
CA ASP A 493 -44.49 16.67 8.77
C ASP A 493 -45.33 15.57 8.11
N TYR A 494 -45.55 14.43 8.80
CA TYR A 494 -46.37 13.32 8.29
C TYR A 494 -47.88 13.65 8.28
N LEU A 495 -48.29 14.79 8.84
CA LEU A 495 -49.62 15.37 8.67
C LEU A 495 -49.77 16.14 7.33
N ASP A 496 -48.76 16.09 6.45
CA ASP A 496 -48.87 16.42 5.04
C ASP A 496 -48.94 15.12 4.23
N TRP A 497 -49.96 14.98 3.39
CA TRP A 497 -50.21 13.77 2.63
C TRP A 497 -49.09 13.45 1.62
N ARG A 498 -48.36 14.47 1.15
CA ARG A 498 -47.20 14.30 0.24
C ARG A 498 -46.01 13.69 0.96
N ILE A 499 -45.81 14.08 2.21
CA ILE A 499 -44.73 13.54 3.03
C ILE A 499 -45.11 12.12 3.48
N LEU A 500 -46.36 11.90 3.89
CA LEU A 500 -46.88 10.58 4.22
C LEU A 500 -46.75 9.61 3.04
N SER A 501 -47.15 10.04 1.83
CA SER A 501 -47.01 9.21 0.63
C SER A 501 -45.57 8.91 0.28
N THR A 502 -44.65 9.88 0.45
CA THR A 502 -43.20 9.64 0.28
C THR A 502 -42.66 8.60 1.26
N ALA A 503 -43.07 8.67 2.54
CA ALA A 503 -42.63 7.71 3.56
C ALA A 503 -43.07 6.28 3.24
N TYR A 504 -44.32 6.09 2.81
CA TYR A 504 -44.78 4.78 2.35
C TYR A 504 -44.11 4.36 1.03
N ALA A 505 -43.81 5.29 0.13
CA ALA A 505 -43.09 4.97 -1.10
C ALA A 505 -41.69 4.43 -0.81
N ASP A 506 -40.98 5.01 0.15
CA ASP A 506 -39.64 4.56 0.55
C ASP A 506 -39.69 3.20 1.26
N ALA A 507 -40.72 2.93 2.07
CA ALA A 507 -40.98 1.60 2.61
C ALA A 507 -41.22 0.54 1.54
N TYR A 508 -42.14 0.81 0.63
CA TYR A 508 -42.45 -0.08 -0.48
C TYR A 508 -41.22 -0.33 -1.37
N ARG A 509 -40.43 0.70 -1.65
CA ARG A 509 -39.18 0.58 -2.40
C ARG A 509 -38.16 -0.31 -1.71
N LEU A 510 -37.94 -0.11 -0.40
CA LEU A 510 -36.96 -0.89 0.35
C LEU A 510 -37.35 -2.36 0.43
N ILE A 511 -38.61 -2.65 0.78
CA ILE A 511 -39.08 -4.04 0.92
C ILE A 511 -39.13 -4.76 -0.43
N PHE A 512 -39.50 -4.06 -1.51
CA PHE A 512 -39.47 -4.60 -2.87
C PHE A 512 -38.05 -4.85 -3.36
N ALA A 513 -37.15 -3.86 -3.24
CA ALA A 513 -35.75 -4.01 -3.64
C ALA A 513 -35.10 -5.19 -2.92
N ARG A 514 -35.35 -5.34 -1.61
CA ARG A 514 -34.83 -6.47 -0.85
C ARG A 514 -35.44 -7.80 -1.31
N ALA A 515 -36.74 -7.88 -1.55
CA ALA A 515 -37.38 -9.08 -2.08
C ALA A 515 -36.78 -9.48 -3.45
N MET A 516 -36.51 -8.50 -4.32
CA MET A 516 -35.93 -8.74 -5.63
C MET A 516 -34.50 -9.28 -5.58
N VAL A 517 -33.69 -8.95 -4.57
CA VAL A 517 -32.36 -9.56 -4.40
C VAL A 517 -32.47 -11.09 -4.33
N ASP A 518 -33.41 -11.62 -3.55
CA ASP A 518 -33.58 -13.08 -3.39
C ASP A 518 -34.15 -13.72 -4.67
N VAL A 519 -35.01 -12.99 -5.40
CA VAL A 519 -35.58 -13.44 -6.69
C VAL A 519 -34.50 -13.52 -7.78
N LEU A 520 -33.55 -12.58 -7.79
CA LEU A 520 -32.49 -12.47 -8.80
C LEU A 520 -31.25 -13.33 -8.48
N ASN A 521 -31.00 -13.62 -7.20
CA ASN A 521 -29.89 -14.49 -6.77
C ASN A 521 -30.21 -15.99 -6.88
N PHE A 522 -31.24 -16.35 -7.66
CA PHE A 522 -31.58 -17.74 -7.95
C PHE A 522 -30.50 -18.33 -8.86
N GLY A 523 -29.73 -19.31 -8.37
CA GLY A 523 -28.62 -19.94 -9.06
C GLY A 523 -29.01 -20.53 -10.42
N SER A 524 -28.99 -19.69 -11.45
CA SER A 524 -29.32 -20.09 -12.81
C SER A 524 -28.07 -20.56 -13.54
N PRO A 525 -28.11 -21.73 -14.21
CA PRO A 525 -27.03 -22.17 -15.08
C PRO A 525 -26.95 -21.34 -16.37
N GLN A 526 -27.98 -20.54 -16.69
CA GLN A 526 -28.02 -19.74 -17.91
C GLN A 526 -27.59 -18.29 -17.61
N THR A 527 -26.49 -17.89 -18.22
CA THR A 527 -25.96 -16.53 -18.16
C THR A 527 -25.85 -15.92 -19.55
N LYS A 528 -26.19 -14.64 -19.66
CA LYS A 528 -25.95 -13.81 -20.84
C LYS A 528 -24.63 -13.10 -20.61
N LYS A 529 -23.71 -13.24 -21.57
CA LYS A 529 -22.45 -12.51 -21.56
C LYS A 529 -22.65 -11.08 -22.07
N VAL A 530 -22.15 -10.10 -21.35
CA VAL A 530 -22.17 -8.69 -21.72
C VAL A 530 -20.76 -8.12 -21.65
N GLN A 531 -20.46 -7.18 -22.54
CA GLN A 531 -19.21 -6.41 -22.48
C GLN A 531 -19.38 -5.26 -21.47
N GLY A 532 -18.43 -5.13 -20.57
CA GLY A 532 -18.34 -4.04 -19.61
C GLY A 532 -16.91 -3.56 -19.43
N LEU A 533 -16.73 -2.68 -18.45
CA LEU A 533 -15.47 -2.03 -18.12
C LEU A 533 -15.10 -2.37 -16.68
N GLN A 534 -13.85 -2.71 -16.44
CA GLN A 534 -13.25 -2.76 -15.12
C GLN A 534 -12.32 -1.55 -14.99
N THR A 535 -12.48 -0.77 -13.92
CA THR A 535 -11.56 0.34 -13.61
C THR A 535 -10.79 0.00 -12.34
N ILE A 536 -9.48 -0.12 -12.44
CA ILE A 536 -8.59 -0.44 -11.32
C ILE A 536 -7.54 0.65 -11.12
N THR A 537 -7.22 0.95 -9.87
CA THR A 537 -6.07 1.80 -9.52
C THR A 537 -4.84 0.92 -9.38
N THR A 538 -3.82 1.16 -10.21
CA THR A 538 -2.56 0.40 -10.18
C THR A 538 -1.37 1.35 -10.18
N GLU A 539 -0.19 0.88 -9.79
CA GLU A 539 1.04 1.65 -9.90
C GLU A 539 1.69 1.41 -11.27
N ALA A 540 2.14 2.48 -11.90
CA ALA A 540 2.79 2.46 -13.21
C ALA A 540 4.15 3.15 -13.17
N VAL A 541 5.12 2.60 -13.89
CA VAL A 541 6.40 3.26 -14.16
C VAL A 541 6.24 4.16 -15.38
N VAL A 542 6.43 5.47 -15.21
CA VAL A 542 6.28 6.49 -16.27
C VAL A 542 7.60 7.23 -16.50
N LEU A 543 7.82 7.70 -17.73
CA LEU A 543 8.92 8.61 -18.04
C LEU A 543 8.52 10.05 -17.73
N GLU A 544 9.35 10.76 -16.98
CA GLU A 544 9.16 12.19 -16.67
C GLU A 544 9.66 13.05 -17.85
N PRO A 545 8.77 13.77 -18.57
CA PRO A 545 9.15 14.46 -19.81
C PRO A 545 10.28 15.48 -19.61
N VAL A 546 10.30 16.17 -18.47
CA VAL A 546 11.30 17.20 -18.17
C VAL A 546 12.71 16.60 -18.17
N PHE A 547 12.93 15.50 -17.45
CA PHE A 547 14.24 14.86 -17.37
C PHE A 547 14.63 14.23 -18.72
N VAL A 548 13.68 13.64 -19.44
CA VAL A 548 13.93 13.08 -20.78
C VAL A 548 14.41 14.15 -21.76
N HIS A 549 13.70 15.28 -21.86
CA HIS A 549 14.08 16.35 -22.78
C HIS A 549 15.42 17.01 -22.41
N VAL A 550 15.73 17.12 -21.10
CA VAL A 550 17.05 17.58 -20.66
C VAL A 550 18.14 16.62 -21.14
N VAL A 551 17.96 15.31 -20.99
CA VAL A 551 18.92 14.29 -21.46
C VAL A 551 19.05 14.31 -22.97
N VAL A 552 17.94 14.38 -23.70
CA VAL A 552 17.95 14.49 -25.18
C VAL A 552 18.70 15.74 -25.63
N GLY A 553 18.45 16.89 -24.99
CA GLY A 553 19.16 18.13 -25.25
C GLY A 553 20.67 18.01 -25.01
N LEU A 554 21.07 17.43 -23.86
CA LEU A 554 22.47 17.17 -23.53
C LEU A 554 23.14 16.24 -24.55
N LEU A 555 22.49 15.13 -24.91
CA LEU A 555 22.98 14.20 -25.94
C LEU A 555 23.08 14.86 -27.32
N GLY A 556 22.17 15.77 -27.64
CA GLY A 556 22.23 16.60 -28.85
C GLY A 556 23.47 17.50 -28.87
N VAL A 557 23.75 18.20 -27.77
CA VAL A 557 24.96 19.03 -27.63
C VAL A 557 26.23 18.18 -27.68
N VAL A 558 26.23 17.00 -27.04
CA VAL A 558 27.32 16.01 -27.10
C VAL A 558 27.56 15.56 -28.55
N SER A 559 26.50 15.30 -29.32
CA SER A 559 26.58 14.91 -30.73
C SER A 559 27.19 16.04 -31.58
N ILE A 560 26.74 17.29 -31.41
CA ILE A 560 27.28 18.47 -32.11
C ILE A 560 28.78 18.65 -31.80
N ALA A 561 29.16 18.55 -30.52
CA ALA A 561 30.55 18.63 -30.11
C ALA A 561 31.41 17.51 -30.73
N THR A 562 30.85 16.30 -30.85
CA THR A 562 31.52 15.15 -31.48
C THR A 562 31.68 15.35 -32.99
N ILE A 563 30.68 15.93 -33.66
CA ILE A 563 30.77 16.31 -35.08
C ILE A 563 31.85 17.37 -35.28
N ALA A 564 31.91 18.40 -34.42
CA ALA A 564 32.96 19.40 -34.44
C ALA A 564 34.35 18.77 -34.25
N LEU A 565 34.50 17.85 -33.30
CA LEU A 565 35.73 17.07 -33.11
C LEU A 565 36.09 16.23 -34.33
N LEU A 566 35.13 15.58 -34.98
CA LEU A 566 35.35 14.79 -36.18
C LEU A 566 35.90 15.68 -37.30
N ILE A 567 35.24 16.80 -37.60
CA ILE A 567 35.65 17.78 -38.62
C ILE A 567 37.05 18.32 -38.30
N LEU A 568 37.27 18.80 -37.08
CA LEU A 568 38.59 19.31 -36.65
C LEU A 568 39.67 18.23 -36.73
N SER A 569 39.33 16.97 -36.44
CA SER A 569 40.30 15.88 -36.55
C SER A 569 40.68 15.60 -38.00
N LEU A 570 39.79 15.81 -38.97
CA LEU A 570 40.03 15.59 -40.40
C LEU A 570 40.86 16.72 -41.03
N ILE A 571 40.63 17.96 -40.61
CA ILE A 571 41.28 19.16 -41.19
C ILE A 571 42.73 19.33 -40.70
N ARG A 572 43.08 18.78 -39.54
CA ARG A 572 44.36 19.08 -38.87
C ARG A 572 45.56 18.34 -39.47
N GLN A 573 46.67 19.08 -39.66
CA GLN A 573 47.98 18.54 -40.06
C GLN A 573 48.59 17.64 -38.98
N ARG A 574 49.27 16.56 -39.39
CA ARG A 574 49.85 15.56 -38.49
C ARG A 574 51.22 15.11 -39.02
N ASN A 575 52.26 15.26 -38.21
CA ASN A 575 53.63 14.85 -38.58
C ASN A 575 54.22 13.79 -37.64
N LEU A 576 53.37 13.11 -36.86
CA LEU A 576 53.79 12.12 -35.86
C LEU A 576 53.60 10.69 -36.39
N GLN A 577 54.63 9.85 -36.26
CA GLN A 577 54.62 8.46 -36.77
C GLN A 577 54.26 7.38 -35.75
N TYR A 578 54.51 7.60 -34.45
CA TYR A 578 54.28 6.62 -33.39
C TYR A 578 53.78 7.29 -32.10
N ASP A 579 53.16 6.51 -31.21
CA ASP A 579 52.55 6.97 -29.96
C ASP A 579 53.58 7.51 -28.94
N PRO A 580 53.50 8.80 -28.53
CA PRO A 580 54.41 9.40 -27.57
C PRO A 580 53.91 9.20 -26.12
N SER A 581 53.66 7.95 -25.71
CA SER A 581 53.05 7.61 -24.41
C SER A 581 54.04 7.43 -23.24
N THR A 582 55.32 7.22 -23.54
CA THR A 582 56.38 6.98 -22.55
C THR A 582 57.40 8.12 -22.52
N ILE A 583 58.12 8.28 -21.41
CA ILE A 583 59.18 9.30 -21.26
C ILE A 583 60.24 9.09 -22.35
N ALA A 584 60.67 7.85 -22.57
CA ALA A 584 61.58 7.47 -23.64
C ALA A 584 61.04 7.89 -25.02
N SER A 585 59.72 7.78 -25.23
CA SER A 585 59.14 8.15 -26.51
C SER A 585 59.09 9.64 -26.80
N VAL A 586 58.88 10.46 -25.76
CA VAL A 586 58.97 11.92 -25.82
C VAL A 586 60.43 12.34 -26.03
N MET A 587 61.38 11.71 -25.33
CA MET A 587 62.80 12.01 -25.49
C MET A 587 63.33 11.65 -26.87
N ALA A 588 62.87 10.56 -27.48
CA ALA A 588 63.24 10.20 -28.84
C ALA A 588 62.87 11.28 -29.88
N LEU A 589 61.82 12.07 -29.65
CA LEU A 589 61.42 13.18 -30.54
C LEU A 589 62.33 14.41 -30.43
N VAL A 590 63.15 14.50 -29.37
CA VAL A 590 63.98 15.67 -29.04
C VAL A 590 65.47 15.34 -28.99
N ALA A 591 65.84 14.06 -28.87
CA ALA A 591 67.23 13.61 -28.72
C ALA A 591 68.15 14.05 -29.88
N ASP A 592 67.60 14.26 -31.06
CA ASP A 592 68.34 14.68 -32.27
C ASP A 592 68.37 16.22 -32.44
N SER A 593 67.68 17.02 -31.60
CA SER A 593 67.62 18.48 -31.71
C SER A 593 68.48 19.24 -30.68
N GLN A 594 69.72 19.53 -31.07
CA GLN A 594 70.69 20.26 -30.22
C GLN A 594 70.22 21.64 -29.72
N PRO A 595 69.55 22.50 -30.52
CA PRO A 595 69.11 23.82 -30.05
C PRO A 595 68.12 23.74 -28.87
N LEU A 596 67.13 22.85 -28.95
CA LEU A 596 66.11 22.68 -27.91
C LEU A 596 66.69 22.08 -26.62
N LEU A 597 67.60 21.11 -26.74
CA LEU A 597 68.30 20.53 -25.59
C LEU A 597 69.21 21.58 -24.92
N SER A 598 69.92 22.41 -25.68
CA SER A 598 70.81 23.45 -25.12
C SER A 598 70.07 24.56 -24.38
N ASP A 599 68.88 24.94 -24.85
CA ASP A 599 68.01 25.92 -24.19
C ASP A 599 67.50 25.39 -22.84
N LEU A 600 67.11 24.12 -22.78
CA LEU A 600 66.53 23.50 -21.59
C LEU A 600 67.59 22.98 -20.60
N ALA A 601 68.82 22.71 -21.05
CA ALA A 601 69.94 22.33 -20.19
C ALA A 601 70.30 23.45 -19.19
N LYS A 602 70.08 24.72 -19.55
CA LYS A 602 70.36 25.89 -18.69
C LYS A 602 69.34 26.08 -17.55
N VAL A 603 68.19 25.40 -17.61
CA VAL A 603 67.06 25.58 -16.68
C VAL A 603 66.59 24.28 -16.02
N ASP A 604 67.45 23.27 -16.00
CA ASP A 604 67.17 21.95 -15.43
C ASP A 604 66.83 22.01 -13.92
N CYS A 605 67.47 22.91 -13.17
CA CYS A 605 67.30 23.13 -11.73
C CYS A 605 66.27 24.23 -11.34
N CYS A 606 65.64 24.89 -12.32
CA CYS A 606 64.80 26.08 -12.13
C CYS A 606 63.29 25.78 -12.03
N THR A 607 62.51 26.78 -11.63
CA THR A 607 61.04 26.69 -11.51
C THR A 607 60.36 26.66 -12.89
N MET A 608 59.05 26.33 -12.94
CA MET A 608 58.30 26.33 -14.21
C MET A 608 58.18 27.74 -14.83
N GLU A 609 58.17 28.79 -14.01
CA GLU A 609 58.13 30.19 -14.46
C GLU A 609 59.43 30.55 -15.22
N ASP A 610 60.57 30.10 -14.72
CA ASP A 610 61.88 30.29 -15.37
C ASP A 610 61.95 29.54 -16.72
N VAL A 611 61.45 28.30 -16.76
CA VAL A 611 61.36 27.53 -18.02
C VAL A 611 60.45 28.24 -19.03
N GLN A 612 59.34 28.81 -18.57
CA GLN A 612 58.45 29.60 -19.41
C GLN A 612 59.12 30.87 -19.95
N GLY A 613 59.97 31.53 -19.15
CA GLY A 613 60.76 32.68 -19.59
C GLY A 613 61.72 32.36 -20.75
N VAL A 614 62.32 31.17 -20.76
CA VAL A 614 63.33 30.79 -21.78
C VAL A 614 62.72 30.30 -23.09
N ILE A 615 61.71 29.43 -23.02
CA ILE A 615 61.14 28.77 -24.22
C ILE A 615 59.75 29.27 -24.60
N GLY A 616 59.08 30.06 -23.75
CA GLY A 616 57.68 30.45 -23.95
C GLY A 616 57.43 31.27 -25.21
N CYS A 617 58.34 32.18 -25.56
CA CYS A 617 58.25 33.05 -26.73
C CYS A 617 58.92 32.48 -27.99
N LYS A 618 59.64 31.35 -27.88
CA LYS A 618 60.32 30.69 -29.01
C LYS A 618 59.33 29.80 -29.79
N ARG A 619 59.56 29.66 -31.10
CA ARG A 619 58.73 28.81 -31.97
C ARG A 619 59.39 27.46 -32.24
N TYR A 620 58.61 26.40 -32.10
CA TYR A 620 59.02 25.02 -32.33
C TYR A 620 58.11 24.36 -33.36
N LYS A 621 58.66 23.43 -34.15
CA LYS A 621 57.95 22.70 -35.20
C LYS A 621 58.29 21.21 -35.14
N LEU A 622 57.31 20.36 -35.39
CA LEU A 622 57.50 18.91 -35.56
C LEU A 622 57.70 18.63 -37.06
N VAL A 623 58.92 18.23 -37.41
CA VAL A 623 59.33 17.96 -38.80
C VAL A 623 59.61 16.47 -38.96
N HIS A 624 59.35 15.93 -40.15
CA HIS A 624 59.70 14.57 -40.50
C HIS A 624 60.93 14.58 -41.41
N ASP A 625 62.06 14.05 -40.93
CA ASP A 625 63.38 14.14 -41.58
C ASP A 625 63.72 12.90 -42.44
N GLY A 626 62.70 12.29 -43.07
CA GLY A 626 62.83 11.08 -43.90
C GLY A 626 63.17 9.78 -43.14
N THR A 627 63.80 9.87 -41.97
CA THR A 627 64.13 8.74 -41.08
C THR A 627 63.21 8.67 -39.87
N GLY A 628 62.76 9.79 -39.29
CA GLY A 628 61.85 9.83 -38.13
C GLY A 628 61.24 11.21 -37.87
N SER A 629 60.40 11.35 -36.83
CA SER A 629 59.79 12.64 -36.42
C SER A 629 60.66 13.34 -35.36
N ILE A 630 61.03 14.60 -35.56
CA ILE A 630 61.89 15.38 -34.65
C ILE A 630 61.27 16.76 -34.38
N ILE A 631 61.36 17.24 -33.14
CA ILE A 631 60.96 18.60 -32.74
C ILE A 631 62.17 19.53 -32.88
N THR A 632 62.08 20.52 -33.79
CA THR A 632 63.15 21.50 -34.06
C THR A 632 62.64 22.94 -33.88
N THR A 633 63.57 23.90 -33.78
CA THR A 633 63.26 25.34 -33.68
C THR A 633 62.93 25.93 -35.04
N PHE A 634 61.81 26.66 -35.15
CA PHE A 634 61.35 27.27 -36.41
C PHE A 634 61.99 28.66 -36.57
N VAL A 635 63.11 28.72 -37.31
CA VAL A 635 63.89 29.93 -37.66
C VAL A 635 64.54 30.63 -36.45
N ALA A 636 65.85 30.88 -36.54
CA ALA A 636 66.58 31.73 -35.60
C ALA A 636 66.09 33.18 -35.75
N SER A 637 65.27 33.66 -34.81
CA SER A 637 65.03 35.09 -34.69
C SER A 637 66.24 35.74 -34.00
N GLU A 638 66.68 36.88 -34.54
CA GLU A 638 67.71 37.76 -33.99
C GLU A 638 67.53 38.00 -32.49
N GLU A 639 68.66 38.11 -31.79
CA GLU A 639 68.75 38.29 -30.35
C GLU A 639 67.85 39.42 -29.84
N PRO A 640 66.94 39.16 -28.88
CA PRO A 640 66.51 40.18 -27.95
C PRO A 640 67.55 40.26 -26.82
N ASN A 641 68.16 41.44 -26.69
CA ASN A 641 69.03 41.92 -25.62
C ASN A 641 69.36 40.91 -24.50
N GLN A 642 70.60 40.46 -24.51
CA GLN A 642 71.31 39.89 -23.39
C GLN A 642 71.37 40.92 -22.24
N GLN A 643 70.34 40.96 -21.40
CA GLN A 643 70.47 41.44 -20.02
C GLN A 643 70.28 40.26 -19.09
N ALA A 644 71.44 39.64 -18.79
CA ALA A 644 71.79 38.99 -17.54
C ALA A 644 70.68 38.21 -16.79
N LEU A 645 70.62 36.90 -17.04
CA LEU A 645 70.47 35.94 -15.94
C LEU A 645 71.87 35.41 -15.57
N ASP A 646 72.77 36.32 -15.19
CA ASP A 646 74.13 36.00 -14.68
C ASP A 646 74.13 35.70 -13.16
N ASN A 647 72.97 35.65 -12.52
CA ASN A 647 72.87 35.10 -11.18
C ASN A 647 72.85 33.57 -11.28
N PRO A 648 73.71 32.83 -10.54
CA PRO A 648 73.63 31.38 -10.51
C PRO A 648 72.21 31.00 -10.08
N ALA A 649 71.46 30.37 -10.98
CA ALA A 649 70.08 30.01 -10.74
C ALA A 649 69.99 29.22 -9.44
N SER A 650 69.36 29.79 -8.42
CA SER A 650 69.23 29.17 -7.12
C SER A 650 68.46 27.86 -7.30
N ILE A 651 69.02 26.74 -6.82
CA ILE A 651 68.37 25.42 -6.92
C ILE A 651 66.94 25.53 -6.37
N ALA A 652 65.94 25.27 -7.23
CA ALA A 652 64.54 25.37 -6.83
C ALA A 652 64.24 24.43 -5.64
N LYS A 653 63.44 24.93 -4.70
CA LYS A 653 62.97 24.13 -3.55
C LYS A 653 62.14 22.96 -4.08
N PRO A 654 62.30 21.74 -3.53
CA PRO A 654 61.59 20.58 -4.04
C PRO A 654 60.07 20.74 -3.84
N VAL A 655 59.31 20.54 -4.92
CA VAL A 655 57.85 20.73 -4.95
C VAL A 655 57.08 19.41 -4.94
N ARG A 656 55.81 19.48 -4.56
CA ARG A 656 54.83 18.39 -4.60
C ARG A 656 53.54 18.94 -5.23
N PRO A 657 52.72 18.12 -5.91
CA PRO A 657 51.39 18.57 -6.32
C PRO A 657 50.55 19.03 -5.12
N ILE A 658 49.81 20.13 -5.31
CA ILE A 658 49.02 20.78 -4.25
C ILE A 658 47.89 19.85 -3.78
N GLU A 659 47.42 18.96 -4.64
CA GLU A 659 46.39 17.94 -4.39
C GLU A 659 46.80 16.94 -3.31
N PHE A 660 48.11 16.73 -3.10
CA PHE A 660 48.68 15.89 -2.03
C PHE A 660 49.08 16.68 -0.77
N SER A 661 48.71 17.97 -0.71
CA SER A 661 48.88 18.81 0.48
C SER A 661 47.89 18.40 1.58
N ARG A 662 48.27 18.65 2.83
CA ARG A 662 47.37 18.39 3.98
C ARG A 662 46.10 19.25 3.94
N TRP A 663 46.21 20.45 3.40
CA TRP A 663 45.11 21.39 3.24
C TRP A 663 44.02 20.91 2.28
N VAL A 664 44.34 20.01 1.35
CA VAL A 664 43.37 19.37 0.45
C VAL A 664 42.95 17.99 0.99
N ALA A 665 43.86 17.27 1.64
CA ALA A 665 43.59 15.96 2.21
C ALA A 665 42.52 15.96 3.32
N LEU A 666 42.61 16.91 4.25
CA LEU A 666 41.68 17.01 5.38
C LEU A 666 40.22 17.23 4.94
N PRO A 667 39.88 18.24 4.12
CA PRO A 667 38.50 18.42 3.67
C PRO A 667 38.01 17.27 2.80
N PHE A 668 38.87 16.64 2.00
CA PHE A 668 38.50 15.50 1.16
C PHE A 668 38.14 14.25 1.99
N ILE A 669 38.90 13.95 3.05
CA ILE A 669 38.57 12.84 3.98
C ILE A 669 37.33 13.20 4.82
N ALA A 670 37.23 14.44 5.31
CA ALA A 670 36.09 14.91 6.09
C ALA A 670 34.78 14.80 5.30
N LEU A 671 34.79 15.11 4.00
CA LEU A 671 33.63 14.96 3.11
C LEU A 671 33.06 13.54 3.15
N PHE A 672 33.90 12.50 3.03
CA PHE A 672 33.43 11.11 3.05
C PHE A 672 32.88 10.69 4.42
N ILE A 673 33.51 11.14 5.51
CA ILE A 673 33.02 10.87 6.87
C ILE A 673 31.66 11.53 7.08
N ILE A 674 31.50 12.79 6.67
CA ILE A 674 30.24 13.53 6.78
C ILE A 674 29.14 12.84 5.97
N LEU A 675 29.43 12.42 4.73
CA LEU A 675 28.45 11.71 3.89
C LEU A 675 28.02 10.37 4.49
N ALA A 676 28.96 9.59 5.04
CA ALA A 676 28.67 8.32 5.70
C ALA A 676 27.79 8.50 6.96
N VAL A 677 28.14 9.47 7.82
CA VAL A 677 27.37 9.78 9.02
C VAL A 677 25.97 10.29 8.68
N LEU A 678 25.84 11.20 7.70
CA LEU A 678 24.53 11.69 7.25
C LEU A 678 23.67 10.55 6.70
N LEU A 679 24.25 9.66 5.88
CA LEU A 679 23.53 8.52 5.35
C LEU A 679 23.06 7.56 6.45
N GLY A 680 23.91 7.30 7.46
CA GLY A 680 23.55 6.51 8.64
C GLY A 680 22.43 7.12 9.48
N ILE A 681 22.46 8.44 9.69
CA ILE A 681 21.38 9.17 10.40
C ILE A 681 20.07 9.05 9.62
N ILE A 682 20.09 9.33 8.31
CA ILE A 682 18.90 9.24 7.45
C ILE A 682 18.32 7.81 7.47
N TYR A 683 19.17 6.79 7.39
CA TYR A 683 18.73 5.39 7.48
C TYR A 683 18.07 5.09 8.83
N SER A 684 18.67 5.54 9.93
CA SER A 684 18.11 5.33 11.27
C SER A 684 16.74 5.99 11.45
N LEU A 685 16.54 7.20 10.90
CA LEU A 685 15.27 7.91 10.94
C LEU A 685 14.21 7.26 10.04
N ALA A 686 14.61 6.77 8.86
CA ALA A 686 13.69 6.20 7.88
C ALA A 686 13.28 4.74 8.17
N HIS A 687 14.02 4.00 9.01
CA HIS A 687 13.84 2.55 9.15
C HIS A 687 12.45 2.15 9.70
N LEU A 688 11.90 2.90 10.66
CA LEU A 688 10.65 2.52 11.35
C LEU A 688 9.39 3.02 10.65
N GLN A 689 9.30 4.34 10.40
CA GLN A 689 8.07 4.98 9.91
C GLN A 689 8.22 5.59 8.52
N GLY A 690 9.40 5.49 7.89
CA GLY A 690 9.71 6.21 6.66
C GLY A 690 9.71 7.74 6.82
N LEU A 691 10.33 8.42 5.87
CA LEU A 691 10.35 9.88 5.83
C LEU A 691 9.11 10.40 5.08
N PRO A 692 8.51 11.53 5.50
CA PRO A 692 7.43 12.15 4.75
C PRO A 692 7.92 12.56 3.36
N LEU A 693 7.02 12.54 2.38
CA LEU A 693 7.31 12.99 1.03
C LEU A 693 7.72 14.48 1.05
N PRO A 694 8.84 14.85 0.40
CA PRO A 694 9.35 16.22 0.44
C PRO A 694 8.45 17.21 -0.30
N SER A 695 7.66 16.75 -1.28
CA SER A 695 6.71 17.55 -2.04
C SER A 695 5.66 16.67 -2.71
N SER A 696 4.48 17.22 -2.99
CA SER A 696 3.47 16.60 -3.86
C SER A 696 3.81 16.72 -5.35
N ASN A 697 4.75 17.58 -5.72
CA ASN A 697 5.20 17.75 -7.10
C ASN A 697 6.26 16.71 -7.44
N THR A 698 5.93 15.81 -8.38
CA THR A 698 6.81 14.71 -8.85
C THR A 698 8.17 15.19 -9.33
N ILE A 699 8.28 16.41 -9.87
CA ILE A 699 9.55 16.98 -10.33
C ILE A 699 10.47 17.30 -9.14
N VAL A 700 9.95 18.03 -8.16
CA VAL A 700 10.69 18.42 -6.95
C VAL A 700 11.09 17.19 -6.15
N GLN A 701 10.17 16.23 -6.11
CA GLN A 701 10.37 14.94 -5.51
C GLN A 701 11.53 14.15 -6.15
N ASN A 702 11.49 13.92 -7.47
CA ASN A 702 12.57 13.21 -8.19
C ASN A 702 13.91 13.96 -8.13
N LEU A 703 13.87 15.29 -8.05
CA LEU A 703 15.08 16.11 -7.91
C LEU A 703 15.78 15.82 -6.56
N LEU A 704 15.02 15.80 -5.47
CA LEU A 704 15.54 15.58 -4.12
C LEU A 704 15.87 14.10 -3.85
N GLU A 705 15.01 13.18 -4.30
CA GLU A 705 15.15 11.74 -4.05
C GLU A 705 16.26 11.11 -4.89
N ASN A 706 16.34 11.42 -6.20
CA ASN A 706 17.17 10.65 -7.12
C ASN A 706 18.31 11.48 -7.74
N TYR A 707 18.04 12.72 -8.17
CA TYR A 707 19.06 13.54 -8.84
C TYR A 707 20.14 14.06 -7.87
N THR A 708 19.76 14.66 -6.74
CA THR A 708 20.72 15.28 -5.80
C THR A 708 21.74 14.28 -5.25
N PRO A 709 21.35 13.09 -4.73
CA PRO A 709 22.32 12.09 -4.29
C PRO A 709 23.26 11.67 -5.42
N THR A 710 22.72 11.36 -6.60
CA THR A 710 23.52 10.95 -7.76
C THR A 710 24.51 12.03 -8.20
N ALA A 711 24.10 13.30 -8.20
CA ALA A 711 24.95 14.45 -8.53
C ALA A 711 26.09 14.62 -7.51
N LEU A 712 25.83 14.43 -6.21
CA LEU A 712 26.88 14.45 -5.19
C LEU A 712 27.91 13.33 -5.39
N ALA A 713 27.46 12.13 -5.78
CA ALA A 713 28.37 11.03 -6.10
C ALA A 713 29.26 11.32 -7.32
N THR A 714 28.70 11.88 -8.39
CA THR A 714 29.48 12.20 -9.62
C THR A 714 30.47 13.36 -9.43
N MET A 715 30.32 14.18 -8.38
CA MET A 715 31.32 15.19 -8.02
C MET A 715 32.60 14.60 -7.41
N ILE A 716 32.56 13.37 -6.88
CA ILE A 716 33.70 12.71 -6.23
C ILE A 716 34.69 12.15 -7.26
N GLU A 717 34.19 11.61 -8.37
CA GLU A 717 34.99 10.95 -9.43
C GLU A 717 36.14 11.82 -9.99
N PRO A 718 35.95 13.09 -10.38
CA PRO A 718 37.00 13.93 -10.96
C PRO A 718 38.24 14.07 -10.08
N MET A 719 38.06 14.10 -8.75
CA MET A 719 39.17 14.21 -7.81
C MET A 719 40.00 12.92 -7.80
N TRP A 720 39.34 11.75 -7.80
CA TRP A 720 40.03 10.47 -7.93
C TRP A 720 40.75 10.31 -9.27
N ILE A 721 40.16 10.78 -10.37
CA ILE A 721 40.81 10.79 -11.70
C ILE A 721 42.06 11.68 -11.67
N LEU A 722 41.99 12.87 -11.08
CA LEU A 722 43.13 13.79 -10.97
C LEU A 722 44.26 13.19 -10.11
N ILE A 723 43.94 12.67 -8.93
CA ILE A 723 44.91 11.98 -8.06
C ILE A 723 45.55 10.81 -8.82
N ASN A 724 44.74 9.99 -9.50
CA ASN A 724 45.24 8.88 -10.29
C ASN A 724 46.23 9.36 -11.37
N ARG A 725 45.86 10.43 -12.08
CA ARG A 725 46.67 10.96 -13.17
C ARG A 725 48.02 11.50 -12.69
N LEU A 726 48.02 12.20 -11.56
CA LEU A 726 49.26 12.68 -10.93
C LEU A 726 50.14 11.50 -10.47
N LEU A 727 49.56 10.44 -9.91
CA LEU A 727 50.32 9.23 -9.53
C LEU A 727 50.86 8.48 -10.75
N CYS A 728 50.08 8.31 -11.83
CA CYS A 728 50.54 7.68 -13.07
C CYS A 728 51.78 8.38 -13.65
N MET A 729 51.85 9.70 -13.52
CA MET A 729 52.99 10.51 -13.97
C MET A 729 54.19 10.43 -13.01
N LEU A 730 53.95 10.43 -11.70
CA LEU A 730 55.03 10.40 -10.70
C LEU A 730 55.63 8.99 -10.50
N GLN A 731 54.87 7.93 -10.75
CA GLN A 731 55.29 6.55 -10.50
C GLN A 731 56.57 6.14 -11.25
N PRO A 732 56.73 6.41 -12.57
CA PRO A 732 58.00 6.19 -13.28
C PRO A 732 59.21 6.90 -12.67
N LEU A 733 59.01 8.10 -12.12
CA LEU A 733 60.06 8.91 -11.50
C LEU A 733 60.40 8.43 -10.09
N GLU A 734 59.43 7.87 -9.38
CA GLU A 734 59.67 7.28 -8.06
C GLU A 734 60.55 6.03 -8.15
N GLU A 735 60.37 5.19 -9.18
CA GLU A 735 61.25 4.05 -9.45
C GLU A 735 62.71 4.49 -9.72
N LEU A 736 62.90 5.63 -10.41
CA LEU A 736 64.22 6.21 -10.70
C LEU A 736 64.94 6.73 -9.44
N ARG A 737 64.24 6.98 -8.33
CA ARG A 737 64.88 7.41 -7.07
C ARG A 737 65.80 6.34 -6.47
N SER A 738 65.55 5.07 -6.78
CA SER A 738 66.39 3.96 -6.32
C SER A 738 67.80 3.96 -6.94
N CYS A 739 68.04 4.78 -7.98
CA CYS A 739 69.28 4.84 -8.77
C CYS A 739 69.75 3.47 -9.28
N ASN A 740 68.79 2.60 -9.62
CA ASN A 740 69.05 1.27 -10.17
C ASN A 740 67.90 0.78 -11.08
N ALA A 741 67.14 1.71 -11.68
CA ALA A 741 65.93 1.35 -12.42
C ALA A 741 66.26 0.94 -13.87
N LYS A 742 65.72 -0.21 -14.30
CA LYS A 742 65.75 -0.65 -15.71
C LYS A 742 64.78 0.18 -16.55
N ALA A 743 65.10 0.42 -17.82
CA ALA A 743 64.26 1.21 -18.74
C ALA A 743 62.78 0.77 -18.74
N ARG A 744 62.52 -0.54 -18.78
CA ARG A 744 61.16 -1.13 -18.77
C ARG A 744 60.33 -0.81 -17.52
N LYS A 745 60.97 -0.56 -16.37
CA LYS A 745 60.30 -0.25 -15.11
C LYS A 745 60.24 1.27 -14.82
N SER A 746 60.95 2.09 -15.59
CA SER A 746 60.99 3.55 -15.43
C SER A 746 60.54 4.27 -16.70
N ILE A 747 61.47 4.58 -17.60
CA ILE A 747 61.27 5.51 -18.72
C ILE A 747 60.39 4.97 -19.86
N GLU A 748 60.25 3.64 -19.99
CA GLU A 748 59.33 2.97 -20.94
C GLU A 748 57.98 2.57 -20.31
N LEU A 749 57.74 2.95 -19.05
CA LEU A 749 56.52 2.63 -18.35
C LEU A 749 55.36 3.52 -18.84
N ASP A 750 54.35 2.90 -19.45
CA ASP A 750 53.17 3.62 -19.94
C ASP A 750 51.95 3.43 -19.02
N TYR A 751 51.67 4.45 -18.22
CA TYR A 751 50.40 4.60 -17.49
C TYR A 751 49.60 5.81 -17.96
N SER A 752 50.09 6.54 -18.97
CA SER A 752 49.55 7.85 -19.35
C SER A 752 48.61 7.80 -20.56
N SER A 753 48.57 6.68 -21.29
CA SER A 753 47.73 6.45 -22.47
C SER A 753 46.35 5.83 -22.18
N LEU A 754 46.15 5.31 -20.97
CA LEU A 754 44.92 4.61 -20.60
C LEU A 754 44.14 5.38 -19.53
N PRO A 755 42.80 5.34 -19.58
CA PRO A 755 41.97 5.90 -18.53
C PRO A 755 42.18 5.10 -17.22
N PRO A 756 41.99 5.73 -16.04
CA PRO A 756 42.25 5.12 -14.72
C PRO A 756 41.67 3.71 -14.55
N GLN A 757 40.46 3.49 -15.05
CA GLN A 757 39.70 2.25 -14.97
C GLN A 757 40.44 1.07 -15.61
N LEU A 758 41.21 1.31 -16.69
CA LEU A 758 41.96 0.29 -17.41
C LEU A 758 43.41 0.13 -16.90
N VAL A 759 43.87 1.03 -16.04
CA VAL A 759 45.23 1.01 -15.46
C VAL A 759 45.33 0.07 -14.25
N VAL A 760 44.21 -0.22 -13.55
CA VAL A 760 44.16 -1.06 -12.33
C VAL A 760 44.94 -2.38 -12.51
N PHE A 761 44.59 -3.16 -13.55
CA PHE A 761 45.18 -4.48 -13.78
C PHE A 761 46.67 -4.40 -14.11
N LYS A 762 47.09 -3.36 -14.83
CA LYS A 762 48.50 -3.14 -15.19
C LYS A 762 49.33 -2.71 -13.97
N ALA A 763 48.77 -1.88 -13.10
CA ALA A 763 49.39 -1.45 -11.85
C ALA A 763 49.52 -2.62 -10.85
N LEU A 764 48.49 -3.45 -10.71
CA LEU A 764 48.52 -4.67 -9.88
C LEU A 764 49.60 -5.64 -10.36
N LYS A 765 49.65 -5.93 -11.67
CA LYS A 765 50.67 -6.81 -12.27
C LYS A 765 52.09 -6.28 -12.04
N SER A 766 52.26 -4.97 -12.00
CA SER A 766 53.54 -4.29 -11.77
C SER A 766 53.85 -4.07 -10.28
N ARG A 767 52.99 -4.55 -9.35
CA ARG A 767 53.11 -4.40 -7.88
C ARG A 767 53.05 -2.94 -7.39
N HIS A 768 52.39 -2.05 -8.13
CA HIS A 768 52.17 -0.65 -7.74
C HIS A 768 50.83 -0.51 -6.99
N PHE A 769 50.76 -0.98 -5.74
CA PHE A 769 49.50 -1.14 -5.00
C PHE A 769 48.76 0.17 -4.69
N VAL A 770 49.47 1.26 -4.39
CA VAL A 770 48.85 2.57 -4.12
C VAL A 770 48.14 3.09 -5.37
N LEU A 771 48.80 2.99 -6.52
CA LEU A 771 48.22 3.34 -7.81
C LEU A 771 47.02 2.45 -8.15
N ALA A 772 47.13 1.14 -7.92
CA ALA A 772 46.03 0.21 -8.13
C ALA A 772 44.79 0.54 -7.29
N ALA A 773 44.97 0.90 -6.01
CA ALA A 773 43.85 1.28 -5.15
C ALA A 773 43.18 2.58 -5.59
N VAL A 774 43.94 3.60 -5.97
CA VAL A 774 43.39 4.86 -6.50
C VAL A 774 42.62 4.62 -7.80
N CYS A 775 43.14 3.78 -8.70
CA CYS A 775 42.41 3.36 -9.90
C CYS A 775 41.10 2.63 -9.55
N ALA A 776 41.09 1.80 -8.50
CA ALA A 776 39.89 1.11 -8.03
C ALA A 776 38.86 2.10 -7.42
N MET A 777 39.29 3.16 -6.73
CA MET A 777 38.38 4.16 -6.18
C MET A 777 37.65 4.95 -7.28
N ALA A 778 38.33 5.25 -8.39
CA ALA A 778 37.67 5.87 -9.55
C ALA A 778 36.58 4.97 -10.17
N LEU A 779 36.75 3.64 -10.12
CA LEU A 779 35.71 2.69 -10.52
C LEU A 779 34.55 2.65 -9.52
N LEU A 780 34.85 2.64 -8.21
CA LEU A 780 33.81 2.67 -7.19
C LEU A 780 33.00 3.97 -7.22
N ALA A 781 33.54 5.09 -7.72
CA ALA A 781 32.82 6.36 -7.78
C ALA A 781 31.61 6.28 -8.73
N ASN A 782 31.81 5.55 -9.82
CA ASN A 782 30.76 5.21 -10.76
C ASN A 782 29.72 4.26 -10.13
N LEU A 783 30.14 3.28 -9.33
CA LEU A 783 29.23 2.38 -8.60
C LEU A 783 28.43 3.11 -7.52
N LEU A 784 29.05 4.08 -6.83
CA LEU A 784 28.39 4.91 -5.82
C LEU A 784 27.29 5.76 -6.45
N ALA A 785 27.50 6.32 -7.64
CA ALA A 785 26.47 7.06 -8.36
C ALA A 785 25.25 6.17 -8.69
N VAL A 786 25.48 4.92 -9.10
CA VAL A 786 24.40 3.95 -9.35
C VAL A 786 23.67 3.58 -8.06
N ALA A 787 24.40 3.39 -6.95
CA ALA A 787 23.79 3.06 -5.66
C ALA A 787 22.94 4.22 -5.11
N PHE A 788 23.41 5.47 -5.26
CA PHE A 788 22.68 6.66 -4.85
C PHE A 788 21.44 6.94 -5.71
N ALA A 789 21.46 6.56 -6.99
CA ALA A 789 20.28 6.67 -7.87
C ALA A 789 19.12 5.75 -7.45
N GLY A 790 19.39 4.64 -6.76
CA GLY A 790 18.37 3.70 -6.26
C GLY A 790 18.29 3.64 -4.73
N LEU A 791 18.69 4.72 -4.05
CA LEU A 791 18.79 4.75 -2.60
C LEU A 791 17.41 4.83 -1.93
N PHE A 792 16.48 5.61 -2.49
CA PHE A 792 15.15 5.84 -1.94
C PHE A 792 14.07 5.03 -2.67
N ASN A 793 13.15 4.45 -1.90
CA ASN A 793 11.97 3.72 -2.38
C ASN A 793 10.72 4.27 -1.68
N GLN A 794 9.64 4.46 -2.42
CA GLN A 794 8.37 4.93 -1.86
C GLN A 794 7.49 3.75 -1.50
N LYS A 795 6.94 3.68 -0.27
CA LYS A 795 6.00 2.63 0.15
C LYS A 795 4.80 3.25 0.87
N SER A 796 3.60 2.73 0.63
CA SER A 796 2.41 3.08 1.41
C SER A 796 2.37 2.31 2.72
N ILE A 797 2.29 3.02 3.84
CA ILE A 797 2.14 2.45 5.19
C ILE A 797 0.96 3.10 5.92
N ASP A 798 0.40 2.40 6.90
CA ASP A 798 -0.62 2.92 7.80
C ASP A 798 0.07 3.67 8.96
N ILE A 799 -0.36 4.90 9.24
CA ILE A 799 0.26 5.80 10.21
C ILE A 799 -0.77 6.26 11.22
N GLN A 800 -0.42 6.11 12.49
CA GLN A 800 -1.25 6.45 13.63
C GLN A 800 -0.99 7.91 14.04
N TYR A 801 -2.04 8.74 13.95
CA TYR A 801 -2.05 10.10 14.47
C TYR A 801 -2.78 10.13 15.81
N PRO A 802 -2.17 10.62 16.90
CA PRO A 802 -2.84 10.70 18.18
C PRO A 802 -4.06 11.62 18.08
N THR A 803 -5.19 11.15 18.56
CA THR A 803 -6.45 11.89 18.61
C THR A 803 -7.15 11.64 19.94
N SER A 804 -8.07 12.53 20.31
CA SER A 804 -8.85 12.41 21.54
C SER A 804 -10.32 12.24 21.21
N PHE A 805 -10.92 11.20 21.79
CA PHE A 805 -12.33 10.88 21.65
C PHE A 805 -13.13 11.29 22.90
N ARG A 806 -14.43 11.50 22.75
CA ARG A 806 -15.36 11.84 23.85
C ARG A 806 -16.45 10.78 23.95
N PRO A 807 -16.40 9.88 24.95
CA PRO A 807 -17.37 8.80 25.08
C PRO A 807 -18.76 9.38 25.41
N PRO A 808 -19.83 8.95 24.70
CA PRO A 808 -21.19 9.45 24.92
C PRO A 808 -21.91 8.77 26.10
N LEU A 809 -21.38 7.65 26.59
CA LEU A 809 -22.00 6.81 27.62
C LEU A 809 -21.00 6.57 28.76
N ASP A 810 -21.51 6.59 29.99
CA ASP A 810 -20.78 6.18 31.18
C ASP A 810 -20.80 4.66 31.31
N PHE A 811 -19.75 4.09 31.86
CA PHE A 811 -19.69 2.67 32.17
C PHE A 811 -20.45 2.38 33.48
N LYS A 812 -21.73 2.77 33.50
CA LYS A 812 -22.67 2.62 34.61
C LYS A 812 -24.07 2.32 34.07
N PHE A 813 -24.73 1.32 34.64
CA PHE A 813 -26.09 0.95 34.29
C PHE A 813 -27.13 1.85 34.96
N VAL A 814 -28.20 2.12 34.22
CA VAL A 814 -29.42 2.71 34.77
C VAL A 814 -30.08 1.75 35.77
N HIS A 815 -31.08 2.23 36.53
CA HIS A 815 -31.86 1.35 37.39
C HIS A 815 -32.74 0.41 36.55
N ILE A 816 -32.52 -0.91 36.68
CA ILE A 816 -33.21 -1.95 35.89
C ILE A 816 -34.05 -2.81 36.83
N ASN A 817 -35.30 -3.09 36.47
CA ASN A 817 -36.10 -4.12 37.14
C ASN A 817 -35.97 -5.43 36.37
N GLY A 818 -35.28 -6.41 36.96
CA GLY A 818 -34.99 -7.68 36.30
C GLY A 818 -36.20 -8.56 36.00
N SER A 819 -37.36 -8.30 36.61
CA SER A 819 -38.59 -9.06 36.36
C SER A 819 -39.44 -8.50 35.21
N ILE A 820 -39.02 -7.39 34.58
CA ILE A 820 -39.73 -6.73 33.48
C ILE A 820 -39.01 -7.02 32.15
N GLY A 821 -39.74 -7.61 31.20
CA GLY A 821 -39.22 -7.95 29.87
C GLY A 821 -40.31 -8.40 28.90
N PRO A 822 -39.92 -8.84 27.68
CA PRO A 822 -40.85 -9.36 26.70
C PRO A 822 -41.51 -10.67 27.18
N SER A 823 -42.79 -10.87 26.86
CA SER A 823 -43.57 -12.08 27.21
C SER A 823 -43.73 -13.01 25.99
N ASP A 824 -43.97 -14.30 26.26
CA ASP A 824 -44.05 -15.36 25.24
C ASP A 824 -45.48 -15.61 24.71
N VAL A 825 -46.50 -15.21 25.47
CA VAL A 825 -47.92 -15.32 25.07
C VAL A 825 -48.28 -14.12 24.20
N GLY A 826 -49.28 -14.22 23.32
CA GLY A 826 -49.84 -13.08 22.57
C GLY A 826 -50.44 -11.94 23.44
N GLU A 827 -50.11 -11.93 24.73
CA GLU A 827 -50.27 -10.85 25.67
C GLU A 827 -49.05 -9.92 25.59
N PHE A 828 -49.27 -8.65 25.84
CA PHE A 828 -48.16 -7.72 26.01
C PHE A 828 -47.25 -8.24 27.13
N GLY A 829 -45.94 -8.10 26.95
CA GLY A 829 -45.02 -8.10 28.09
C GLY A 829 -45.47 -7.08 29.14
N SER A 830 -44.79 -7.03 30.27
CA SER A 830 -45.11 -6.06 31.34
C SER A 830 -45.45 -4.70 30.74
N THR A 831 -46.59 -4.10 31.10
CA THR A 831 -47.00 -2.80 30.53
C THR A 831 -46.17 -1.61 31.04
N VAL A 832 -45.16 -1.90 31.85
CA VAL A 832 -44.22 -0.98 32.48
C VAL A 832 -42.87 -1.05 31.78
N ILE A 833 -42.28 0.11 31.49
CA ILE A 833 -40.94 0.25 30.93
C ILE A 833 -39.85 0.04 31.99
N SER A 834 -38.76 -0.64 31.64
CA SER A 834 -37.61 -0.81 32.54
C SER A 834 -36.36 -1.21 31.78
N GLY A 835 -35.22 -0.53 32.01
CA GLY A 835 -33.95 -0.86 31.36
C GLY A 835 -34.06 -0.94 29.84
N ALA A 836 -33.69 -2.10 29.27
CA ALA A 836 -33.81 -2.38 27.83
C ALA A 836 -35.28 -2.47 27.35
N TYR A 837 -36.23 -2.77 28.23
CA TYR A 837 -37.63 -2.96 27.85
C TYR A 837 -38.40 -1.65 27.73
N ARG A 838 -38.76 -1.28 26.50
CA ARG A 838 -39.58 -0.10 26.16
C ARG A 838 -40.97 -0.44 25.64
N GLY A 839 -41.29 -1.73 25.56
CA GLY A 839 -42.41 -2.26 24.79
C GLY A 839 -41.93 -2.86 23.47
N GLY A 840 -42.64 -3.90 23.03
CA GLY A 840 -42.26 -4.69 21.87
C GLY A 840 -42.02 -6.16 22.20
N ASP A 841 -41.57 -6.92 21.21
CA ASP A 841 -41.40 -8.37 21.31
C ASP A 841 -39.96 -8.81 21.57
N GLY A 842 -38.97 -7.92 21.59
CA GLY A 842 -37.61 -8.21 22.08
C GLY A 842 -36.89 -9.31 21.30
N ARG A 843 -36.97 -9.26 19.96
CA ARG A 843 -36.38 -10.27 19.06
C ARG A 843 -35.12 -9.82 18.31
N ASP A 844 -34.78 -8.53 18.41
CA ASP A 844 -33.68 -7.90 17.67
C ASP A 844 -32.37 -8.68 17.74
N GLN A 845 -31.97 -9.17 18.92
CA GLN A 845 -30.72 -9.91 19.11
C GLN A 845 -30.65 -11.19 18.28
N PHE A 846 -31.77 -11.89 18.11
CA PHE A 846 -31.84 -13.09 17.30
C PHE A 846 -31.82 -12.75 15.81
N LEU A 847 -32.46 -11.65 15.40
CA LEU A 847 -32.46 -11.21 14.01
C LEU A 847 -31.07 -10.76 13.55
N ILE A 848 -30.36 -10.02 14.41
CA ILE A 848 -28.97 -9.59 14.17
C ILE A 848 -28.05 -10.81 14.06
N ALA A 849 -28.12 -11.75 15.02
CA ALA A 849 -27.29 -12.95 15.02
C ALA A 849 -27.57 -13.84 13.80
N ASP A 850 -28.84 -14.02 13.44
CA ASP A 850 -29.24 -14.79 12.25
C ASP A 850 -28.76 -14.11 10.96
N SER A 851 -28.84 -12.78 10.86
CA SER A 851 -28.35 -12.04 9.70
C SER A 851 -26.84 -12.15 9.55
N ASN A 852 -26.09 -12.03 10.65
CA ASN A 852 -24.64 -12.21 10.66
C ASN A 852 -24.26 -13.63 10.21
N HIS A 853 -24.94 -14.66 10.71
CA HIS A 853 -24.65 -16.05 10.34
C HIS A 853 -25.08 -16.39 8.89
N SER A 854 -26.31 -16.04 8.50
CA SER A 854 -26.91 -16.45 7.22
C SER A 854 -26.51 -15.58 6.02
N ARG A 855 -26.13 -14.32 6.25
CA ARG A 855 -25.86 -13.32 5.20
C ARG A 855 -24.49 -12.66 5.31
N ASN A 856 -23.67 -13.05 6.29
CA ASN A 856 -22.36 -12.47 6.55
C ASN A 856 -22.40 -10.94 6.73
N THR A 857 -23.46 -10.44 7.37
CA THR A 857 -23.61 -9.02 7.70
C THR A 857 -22.77 -8.66 8.92
N SER A 858 -22.31 -7.42 9.01
CA SER A 858 -21.54 -6.95 10.18
C SER A 858 -22.40 -6.93 11.44
N LEU A 859 -21.82 -7.31 12.58
CA LEU A 859 -22.44 -7.13 13.89
C LEU A 859 -22.67 -5.64 14.22
N PRO A 860 -23.53 -5.31 15.21
CA PRO A 860 -23.78 -3.94 15.63
C PRO A 860 -22.51 -3.22 16.03
N ALA A 861 -22.52 -1.89 15.90
CA ALA A 861 -21.39 -1.07 16.34
C ALA A 861 -20.97 -1.44 17.77
N TRP A 862 -19.66 -1.45 18.01
CA TRP A 862 -19.05 -1.76 19.30
C TRP A 862 -19.31 -3.17 19.84
N THR A 863 -19.59 -4.15 18.98
CA THR A 863 -19.92 -5.52 19.40
C THR A 863 -19.14 -6.55 18.58
N ASP A 864 -18.60 -7.57 19.22
CA ASP A 864 -18.09 -8.80 18.57
C ASP A 864 -18.85 -10.06 19.04
N ASP A 865 -18.36 -11.24 18.69
CA ASP A 865 -19.02 -12.52 19.03
C ASP A 865 -19.03 -12.86 20.54
N LYS A 866 -18.31 -12.12 21.39
CA LYS A 866 -18.17 -12.42 22.82
C LYS A 866 -18.47 -11.25 23.74
N MET A 867 -18.15 -10.03 23.31
CA MET A 867 -18.11 -8.85 24.14
C MET A 867 -18.74 -7.65 23.43
N PHE A 868 -19.35 -6.80 24.25
CA PHE A 868 -19.71 -5.43 23.91
C PHE A 868 -18.62 -4.47 24.41
N TYR A 869 -18.31 -3.46 23.62
CA TYR A 869 -17.32 -2.43 23.91
C TYR A 869 -18.01 -1.08 24.12
N LEU A 870 -17.56 -0.30 25.09
CA LEU A 870 -18.16 1.00 25.33
C LEU A 870 -17.81 1.97 24.17
N PRO A 871 -18.80 2.67 23.58
CA PRO A 871 -18.55 3.62 22.50
C PRO A 871 -17.59 4.73 22.92
N VAL A 872 -16.60 5.05 22.07
CA VAL A 872 -15.64 6.11 22.38
C VAL A 872 -16.03 7.47 21.81
N PHE A 873 -16.98 7.52 20.88
CA PHE A 873 -17.53 8.77 20.32
C PHE A 873 -19.02 8.63 19.98
N SER A 874 -19.70 9.76 19.85
CA SER A 874 -21.08 9.82 19.38
C SER A 874 -21.16 9.68 17.85
N GLU A 875 -21.92 8.68 17.37
CA GLU A 875 -22.22 8.48 15.95
C GLU A 875 -22.84 9.76 15.35
N GLY A 876 -22.13 10.41 14.42
CA GLY A 876 -22.58 11.67 13.80
C GLY A 876 -21.88 11.96 12.46
N PRO A 877 -22.47 12.82 11.62
CA PRO A 877 -21.99 13.09 10.25
C PRO A 877 -20.63 13.79 10.18
N ASP A 878 -20.15 14.38 11.29
CA ASP A 878 -18.89 15.15 11.33
C ASP A 878 -17.64 14.28 11.10
N LEU A 879 -17.71 12.97 11.38
CA LEU A 879 -16.60 12.02 11.14
C LEU A 879 -16.65 11.36 9.77
N GLU A 880 -17.78 11.39 9.05
CA GLU A 880 -17.86 10.93 7.65
C GLU A 880 -17.10 11.85 6.69
N GLN A 881 -16.80 13.09 7.11
CA GLN A 881 -15.97 14.04 6.34
C GLN A 881 -14.45 13.84 6.54
N SER A 882 -14.04 12.98 7.48
CA SER A 882 -12.61 12.68 7.70
C SER A 882 -12.13 11.64 6.68
N ASN A 883 -11.07 11.95 5.94
CA ASN A 883 -10.40 11.00 5.02
C ASN A 883 -9.80 9.77 5.73
N ALA A 884 -9.81 9.69 7.07
CA ALA A 884 -9.38 8.49 7.77
C ALA A 884 -10.46 7.41 7.74
N THR A 885 -10.05 6.23 7.28
CA THR A 885 -10.93 5.06 7.16
C THR A 885 -10.98 4.22 8.44
N ARG A 886 -9.98 4.36 9.31
CA ARG A 886 -9.78 3.49 10.49
C ARG A 886 -9.33 4.29 11.71
N PHE A 887 -9.82 3.88 12.88
CA PHE A 887 -9.50 4.45 14.18
C PHE A 887 -9.13 3.33 15.15
N GLU A 888 -8.31 3.65 16.15
CA GLU A 888 -7.90 2.73 17.20
C GLU A 888 -8.05 3.40 18.57
N ALA A 889 -8.68 2.75 19.54
CA ALA A 889 -8.78 3.28 20.89
C ALA A 889 -8.89 2.16 21.93
N LYS A 890 -8.41 2.43 23.15
CA LYS A 890 -8.58 1.53 24.29
C LYS A 890 -9.87 1.84 25.03
N THR A 891 -10.79 0.87 25.11
CA THR A 891 -12.09 1.05 25.76
C THR A 891 -12.42 -0.07 26.74
N LYS A 892 -13.50 0.11 27.51
CA LYS A 892 -14.07 -0.88 28.43
C LYS A 892 -14.87 -1.92 27.64
N ALA A 893 -14.74 -3.17 28.05
CA ALA A 893 -15.43 -4.32 27.45
C ALA A 893 -16.30 -5.01 28.51
N LEU A 894 -17.47 -5.50 28.10
CA LEU A 894 -18.43 -6.23 28.92
C LEU A 894 -19.00 -7.41 28.13
N GLY A 895 -19.02 -8.59 28.73
CA GLY A 895 -19.70 -9.77 28.20
C GLY A 895 -20.23 -10.65 29.31
N ALA A 896 -20.69 -11.84 28.96
CA ALA A 896 -21.18 -12.82 29.94
C ALA A 896 -20.94 -14.25 29.47
N THR A 897 -20.77 -15.14 30.44
CA THR A 897 -20.67 -16.60 30.25
C THR A 897 -21.70 -17.32 31.13
N LEU A 898 -22.00 -18.57 30.82
CA LEU A 898 -22.88 -19.41 31.62
C LEU A 898 -22.07 -20.41 32.47
N ASP A 899 -22.35 -20.42 33.76
CA ASP A 899 -21.90 -21.47 34.68
C ASP A 899 -23.02 -22.50 34.83
N CYS A 900 -22.84 -23.65 34.18
CA CYS A 900 -23.88 -24.69 34.07
C CYS A 900 -23.56 -25.93 34.92
N LYS A 901 -24.61 -26.61 35.40
CA LYS A 901 -24.56 -27.89 36.12
C LYS A 901 -25.70 -28.81 35.68
N GLN A 902 -25.43 -30.10 35.54
CA GLN A 902 -26.45 -31.10 35.22
C GLN A 902 -27.38 -31.33 36.43
N LEU A 903 -28.69 -31.36 36.18
CA LEU A 903 -29.71 -31.64 37.19
C LEU A 903 -30.00 -33.14 37.29
N GLN A 904 -30.17 -33.63 38.53
CA GLN A 904 -30.53 -35.02 38.82
C GLN A 904 -31.99 -35.12 39.27
N TRP A 905 -32.76 -35.99 38.60
CA TRP A 905 -34.18 -36.20 38.88
C TRP A 905 -34.41 -36.71 40.30
N GLY A 906 -35.44 -36.18 40.98
CA GLY A 906 -35.82 -36.61 42.34
C GLY A 906 -34.91 -36.12 43.47
N LYS A 907 -33.71 -35.60 43.15
CA LYS A 907 -32.77 -35.02 44.11
C LYS A 907 -32.82 -33.48 44.07
N ASN A 908 -32.46 -32.90 42.93
CA ASN A 908 -32.34 -31.45 42.76
C ASN A 908 -33.40 -30.87 41.82
N PHE A 909 -34.15 -31.70 41.10
CA PHE A 909 -35.27 -31.21 40.27
C PHE A 909 -36.40 -32.25 40.13
N VAL A 910 -37.60 -31.73 39.90
CA VAL A 910 -38.80 -32.48 39.53
C VAL A 910 -39.53 -31.72 38.42
N ALA A 911 -39.73 -32.36 37.26
CA ALA A 911 -40.59 -31.84 36.20
C ALA A 911 -41.78 -32.75 35.92
N LYS A 912 -42.94 -32.13 35.71
CA LYS A 912 -44.22 -32.78 35.48
C LYS A 912 -44.91 -32.15 34.27
N MET A 913 -45.41 -32.99 33.37
CA MET A 913 -46.27 -32.56 32.28
C MET A 913 -47.72 -32.94 32.58
N LYS A 914 -48.61 -31.95 32.52
CA LYS A 914 -50.08 -32.08 32.56
C LYS A 914 -50.67 -31.68 31.22
N VAL A 915 -51.95 -32.01 31.00
CA VAL A 915 -52.70 -31.52 29.83
C VAL A 915 -52.61 -29.99 29.79
N GLU A 916 -52.13 -29.44 28.68
CA GLU A 916 -51.94 -28.00 28.41
C GLU A 916 -50.96 -27.25 29.35
N VAL A 917 -50.26 -27.93 30.26
CA VAL A 917 -49.37 -27.27 31.23
C VAL A 917 -48.11 -28.09 31.49
N ALA A 918 -46.94 -27.51 31.24
CA ALA A 918 -45.66 -28.01 31.74
C ALA A 918 -45.31 -27.29 33.05
N SER A 919 -44.84 -28.04 34.06
CA SER A 919 -44.37 -27.46 35.31
C SER A 919 -43.03 -28.07 35.70
N ILE A 920 -42.08 -27.22 36.06
CA ILE A 920 -40.78 -27.63 36.58
C ILE A 920 -40.55 -26.99 37.94
N THR A 921 -40.02 -27.76 38.87
CA THR A 921 -39.59 -27.30 40.19
C THR A 921 -38.15 -27.74 40.40
N VAL A 922 -37.29 -26.81 40.77
CA VAL A 922 -35.85 -26.99 40.86
C VAL A 922 -35.42 -26.52 42.24
N ASN A 923 -34.59 -27.32 42.89
CA ASN A 923 -34.00 -27.01 44.19
C ASN A 923 -32.54 -26.58 43.98
N ILE A 924 -32.25 -25.31 44.23
CA ILE A 924 -30.96 -24.67 43.96
C ILE A 924 -30.25 -24.43 45.29
N SER A 925 -29.02 -24.93 45.44
CA SER A 925 -28.19 -24.65 46.60
C SER A 925 -27.58 -23.24 46.50
N SER A 926 -27.89 -22.37 47.45
CA SER A 926 -27.35 -21.00 47.60
C SER A 926 -26.61 -20.88 48.95
N ASP A 927 -25.86 -19.79 49.15
CA ASP A 927 -25.08 -19.52 50.36
C ASP A 927 -25.94 -19.43 51.64
N SER A 928 -27.23 -19.10 51.49
CA SER A 928 -28.22 -19.01 52.58
C SER A 928 -29.06 -20.27 52.76
N GLY A 929 -28.82 -21.32 51.97
CA GLY A 929 -29.57 -22.57 52.00
C GLY A 929 -30.16 -22.98 50.64
N ASN A 930 -31.06 -23.96 50.65
CA ASN A 930 -31.69 -24.49 49.46
C ASN A 930 -32.92 -23.65 49.07
N VAL A 931 -32.89 -23.03 47.90
CA VAL A 931 -33.97 -22.20 47.33
C VAL A 931 -34.79 -23.03 46.34
N VAL A 932 -36.11 -23.05 46.52
CA VAL A 932 -37.02 -23.76 45.61
C VAL A 932 -37.58 -22.80 44.58
N CYS A 933 -37.10 -22.94 43.35
CA CYS A 933 -37.57 -22.19 42.20
C CYS A 933 -38.51 -23.04 41.34
N TYR A 934 -39.43 -22.40 40.64
CA TYR A 934 -40.35 -23.10 39.75
C TYR A 934 -40.63 -22.28 38.50
N ASN A 935 -41.09 -22.97 37.46
CA ASN A 935 -41.71 -22.33 36.31
C ASN A 935 -42.92 -23.18 35.89
N ARG A 936 -43.97 -22.52 35.42
CA ARG A 936 -45.18 -23.13 34.87
C ARG A 936 -45.48 -22.49 33.51
N GLU A 937 -45.46 -23.30 32.46
CA GLU A 937 -45.74 -22.87 31.09
C GLU A 937 -47.01 -23.53 30.55
N TYR A 938 -47.77 -22.77 29.75
CA TYR A 938 -48.91 -23.29 29.01
C TYR A 938 -48.46 -23.87 27.66
N MET A 939 -48.89 -25.09 27.35
CA MET A 939 -48.56 -25.77 26.09
C MET A 939 -49.77 -25.78 25.16
N PRO A 940 -49.60 -25.53 23.85
CA PRO A 940 -50.69 -25.64 22.88
C PRO A 940 -51.22 -27.09 22.79
N ILE A 941 -52.52 -27.25 22.56
CA ILE A 941 -53.16 -28.57 22.35
C ILE A 941 -52.53 -29.24 21.13
N GLN A 942 -51.78 -30.32 21.35
CA GLN A 942 -50.98 -30.94 20.32
C GLN A 942 -51.66 -32.18 19.71
N LYS A 943 -51.54 -32.33 18.39
CA LYS A 943 -51.94 -33.54 17.65
C LYS A 943 -51.00 -34.68 18.02
N CYS A 944 -51.51 -35.86 18.38
CA CYS A 944 -50.66 -36.99 18.79
C CYS A 944 -49.64 -37.39 17.70
N ILE A 945 -48.38 -37.53 18.10
CA ILE A 945 -47.29 -38.03 17.25
C ILE A 945 -46.98 -39.47 17.68
N ASN A 946 -47.17 -40.41 16.76
CA ASN A 946 -47.00 -41.85 17.01
C ASN A 946 -45.61 -42.37 16.59
N GLU A 947 -44.70 -41.47 16.20
CA GLU A 947 -43.31 -41.76 15.79
C GLU A 947 -42.32 -41.29 16.85
N ARG A 948 -41.03 -41.61 16.70
CA ARG A 948 -39.97 -41.06 17.55
C ARG A 948 -40.07 -39.54 17.57
N SER A 949 -40.10 -38.98 18.78
CA SER A 949 -40.29 -37.55 18.97
C SER A 949 -39.28 -36.95 19.94
N ALA A 950 -39.00 -35.66 19.78
CA ALA A 950 -38.17 -34.86 20.67
C ALA A 950 -38.99 -33.69 21.23
N LEU A 951 -38.54 -33.18 22.38
CA LEU A 951 -39.05 -31.99 23.03
C LEU A 951 -37.91 -31.27 23.76
N GLU A 952 -37.74 -30.00 23.43
CA GLU A 952 -36.77 -29.09 24.03
C GLU A 952 -37.49 -28.06 24.88
N MET A 953 -36.91 -27.79 26.05
CA MET A 953 -37.49 -26.88 27.04
C MET A 953 -36.43 -25.87 27.46
N THR A 954 -36.75 -24.58 27.37
CA THR A 954 -35.88 -23.49 27.82
C THR A 954 -36.72 -22.56 28.69
N VAL A 955 -36.42 -22.48 29.99
CA VAL A 955 -37.25 -21.77 30.97
C VAL A 955 -36.42 -20.94 31.93
N ALA A 956 -36.80 -19.68 32.09
CA ALA A 956 -36.34 -18.84 33.20
C ALA A 956 -37.16 -19.16 34.46
N LEU A 957 -36.51 -19.32 35.61
CA LEU A 957 -37.20 -19.71 36.84
C LEU A 957 -37.79 -18.50 37.58
N LYS A 958 -38.85 -18.74 38.36
CA LYS A 958 -39.52 -17.75 39.20
C LYS A 958 -39.61 -18.25 40.65
N ALA A 959 -39.63 -17.32 41.59
CA ALA A 959 -39.88 -17.62 43.00
C ALA A 959 -41.39 -17.60 43.31
N ARG A 960 -41.79 -18.22 44.43
CA ARG A 960 -43.20 -18.37 44.84
C ARG A 960 -43.80 -17.04 45.31
N GLU A 961 -45.12 -16.90 45.25
CA GLU A 961 -45.86 -15.66 45.55
C GLU A 961 -45.67 -15.07 46.97
N ASN A 962 -44.86 -15.67 47.84
CA ASN A 962 -44.49 -15.15 49.18
C ASN A 962 -43.00 -15.40 49.53
N SER A 963 -42.13 -15.51 48.52
CA SER A 963 -40.70 -15.74 48.73
C SER A 963 -39.96 -14.49 49.23
N THR A 964 -38.85 -14.68 49.93
CA THR A 964 -37.95 -13.58 50.30
C THR A 964 -37.31 -12.95 49.06
N GLN A 965 -36.82 -11.70 49.18
CA GLN A 965 -36.11 -11.04 48.08
C GLN A 965 -34.89 -11.85 47.61
N HIS A 966 -34.14 -12.44 48.54
CA HIS A 966 -33.00 -13.32 48.23
C HIS A 966 -33.43 -14.54 47.38
N GLU A 967 -34.53 -15.20 47.75
CA GLU A 967 -35.06 -16.32 46.96
C GLU A 967 -35.52 -15.85 45.56
N ALA A 968 -36.14 -14.67 45.47
CA ALA A 968 -36.52 -14.08 44.19
C ALA A 968 -35.32 -13.80 43.29
N ASP A 969 -34.24 -13.25 43.85
CA ASP A 969 -33.00 -12.92 43.13
C ASP A 969 -32.30 -14.19 42.62
N VAL A 970 -32.20 -15.24 43.46
CA VAL A 970 -31.63 -16.55 43.06
C VAL A 970 -32.42 -17.19 41.93
N CYS A 971 -33.76 -17.19 42.00
CA CYS A 971 -34.59 -17.77 40.95
C CYS A 971 -34.53 -16.95 39.67
N MET A 972 -34.54 -15.62 39.75
CA MET A 972 -34.44 -14.71 38.61
C MET A 972 -33.12 -14.87 37.82
N GLY A 973 -32.02 -15.12 38.52
CA GLY A 973 -30.71 -15.40 37.90
C GLY A 973 -30.54 -16.83 37.37
N SER A 974 -31.53 -17.70 37.53
CA SER A 974 -31.41 -19.13 37.23
C SER A 974 -32.25 -19.55 36.02
N ILE A 975 -31.61 -20.26 35.10
CA ILE A 975 -32.24 -20.81 33.90
C ILE A 975 -32.15 -22.33 33.93
N VAL A 976 -33.18 -22.99 33.40
CA VAL A 976 -33.12 -24.43 33.13
C VAL A 976 -33.43 -24.72 31.68
N MET A 977 -32.59 -25.58 31.10
CA MET A 977 -32.79 -26.15 29.78
C MET A 977 -32.96 -27.67 29.90
N GLY A 978 -33.78 -28.26 29.05
CA GLY A 978 -34.07 -29.68 29.06
C GLY A 978 -34.29 -30.26 27.67
N TRP A 979 -33.75 -31.46 27.44
CA TRP A 979 -33.95 -32.24 26.22
C TRP A 979 -34.58 -33.58 26.58
N ILE A 980 -35.69 -33.88 25.92
CA ILE A 980 -36.53 -35.04 26.21
C ILE A 980 -36.69 -35.85 24.92
N ARG A 981 -36.56 -37.18 25.00
CA ARG A 981 -36.79 -38.10 23.89
C ARG A 981 -37.99 -39.02 24.13
N GLY A 982 -38.80 -39.22 23.09
CA GLY A 982 -40.00 -40.04 23.06
C GLY A 982 -39.83 -41.22 22.10
N PRO A 983 -39.22 -42.34 22.52
CA PRO A 983 -38.86 -43.44 21.61
C PRO A 983 -40.06 -44.18 20.98
N GLN A 984 -41.27 -44.09 21.55
CA GLN A 984 -42.50 -44.72 21.06
C GLN A 984 -43.55 -43.71 20.54
N GLY A 985 -43.18 -42.43 20.42
CA GLY A 985 -44.14 -41.33 20.29
C GLY A 985 -44.87 -41.03 21.59
N LYS A 986 -45.45 -39.83 21.71
CA LYS A 986 -46.24 -39.44 22.88
C LYS A 986 -47.60 -38.91 22.46
N CYS A 987 -48.63 -39.57 22.98
CA CYS A 987 -50.03 -39.15 22.92
C CYS A 987 -50.46 -38.82 24.35
N LEU A 988 -50.31 -37.56 24.75
CA LEU A 988 -50.61 -37.09 26.10
C LEU A 988 -52.03 -36.55 26.14
N LEU A 989 -53.03 -37.42 26.34
CA LEU A 989 -54.42 -36.96 26.46
C LEU A 989 -55.04 -37.11 27.86
N GLU A 990 -54.50 -37.89 28.81
CA GLU A 990 -55.27 -38.13 30.06
C GLU A 990 -54.49 -38.35 31.38
N LYS A 991 -53.14 -38.38 31.44
CA LYS A 991 -52.41 -38.63 32.71
C LYS A 991 -51.21 -37.70 32.97
N ASP A 992 -51.10 -37.23 34.23
CA ASP A 992 -49.90 -36.57 34.78
C ASP A 992 -48.68 -37.49 34.56
N THR A 993 -47.81 -37.12 33.61
CA THR A 993 -46.66 -37.95 33.26
C THR A 993 -45.39 -37.34 33.86
N PRO A 994 -44.72 -37.99 34.83
CA PRO A 994 -43.41 -37.54 35.28
C PRO A 994 -42.40 -37.69 34.13
N LEU A 995 -41.56 -36.68 33.93
CA LEU A 995 -40.44 -36.76 33.01
C LEU A 995 -39.35 -37.62 33.68
N GLY A 996 -39.24 -38.89 33.27
CA GLY A 996 -38.32 -39.88 33.86
C GLY A 996 -36.84 -39.70 33.47
N GLU A 997 -35.96 -40.39 34.19
CA GLU A 997 -34.49 -40.25 34.12
C GLU A 997 -33.88 -40.80 32.82
N ASP A 998 -34.40 -41.89 32.27
CA ASP A 998 -33.73 -42.64 31.19
C ASP A 998 -33.73 -41.96 29.81
N ASN A 999 -34.61 -40.97 29.59
CA ASN A 999 -34.81 -40.31 28.29
C ASN A 999 -34.80 -38.77 28.39
N THR A 1000 -34.22 -38.22 29.46
CA THR A 1000 -34.16 -36.77 29.66
C THR A 1000 -32.80 -36.30 30.17
N ILE A 1001 -32.39 -35.10 29.76
CA ILE A 1001 -31.29 -34.38 30.37
C ILE A 1001 -31.75 -32.96 30.67
N PHE A 1002 -31.47 -32.49 31.87
CA PHE A 1002 -31.74 -31.12 32.29
C PHE A 1002 -30.46 -30.47 32.80
N VAL A 1003 -30.27 -29.20 32.43
CA VAL A 1003 -29.11 -28.39 32.78
C VAL A 1003 -29.59 -27.11 33.42
N HIS A 1004 -29.07 -26.80 34.61
CA HIS A 1004 -29.23 -25.52 35.28
C HIS A 1004 -28.04 -24.64 34.95
N CYS A 1005 -28.28 -23.41 34.52
CA CYS A 1005 -27.23 -22.44 34.20
C CYS A 1005 -27.46 -21.12 34.92
N GLN A 1006 -26.36 -20.50 35.36
CA GLN A 1006 -26.33 -19.17 35.95
C GLN A 1006 -25.40 -18.27 35.13
N PRO A 1007 -25.89 -17.14 34.60
CA PRO A 1007 -25.04 -16.17 33.93
C PRO A 1007 -24.04 -15.51 34.88
N ARG A 1008 -22.81 -15.35 34.42
CA ARG A 1008 -21.73 -14.64 35.08
C ARG A 1008 -21.19 -13.55 34.16
N LEU A 1009 -21.18 -12.32 34.66
CA LEU A 1009 -20.69 -11.15 33.91
C LEU A 1009 -19.16 -11.12 33.89
N ILE A 1010 -18.59 -10.68 32.78
CA ILE A 1010 -17.16 -10.54 32.57
C ILE A 1010 -16.87 -9.12 32.11
N THR A 1011 -15.97 -8.42 32.81
CA THR A 1011 -15.50 -7.07 32.42
C THR A 1011 -14.02 -7.07 32.08
N GLY A 1012 -13.61 -6.14 31.23
CA GLY A 1012 -12.21 -5.93 30.91
C GLY A 1012 -11.94 -4.64 30.18
N THR A 1013 -10.71 -4.51 29.67
CA THR A 1013 -10.29 -3.45 28.79
C THR A 1013 -9.66 -4.03 27.53
N ALA A 1014 -9.95 -3.44 26.37
CA ALA A 1014 -9.44 -3.90 25.09
C ALA A 1014 -9.04 -2.72 24.20
N SER A 1015 -8.00 -2.91 23.39
CA SER A 1015 -7.70 -2.02 22.26
C SER A 1015 -8.50 -2.50 21.06
N ILE A 1016 -9.32 -1.62 20.48
CA ILE A 1016 -10.19 -1.96 19.35
C ILE A 1016 -9.89 -1.08 18.15
N GLN A 1017 -9.94 -1.67 16.95
CA GLN A 1017 -9.90 -0.96 15.69
C GLN A 1017 -11.28 -0.91 15.05
N PHE A 1018 -11.76 0.30 14.73
CA PHE A 1018 -13.11 0.53 14.24
C PHE A 1018 -13.16 1.58 13.13
N ASN A 1019 -14.26 1.59 12.37
CA ASN A 1019 -14.54 2.60 11.35
C ASN A 1019 -15.37 3.77 11.90
N ALA A 1020 -15.65 4.77 11.07
CA ALA A 1020 -16.45 5.95 11.45
C ALA A 1020 -17.88 5.61 11.94
N ALA A 1021 -18.41 4.42 11.62
CA ALA A 1021 -19.70 3.93 12.11
C ALA A 1021 -19.61 3.15 13.43
N GLY A 1022 -18.42 3.07 14.05
CA GLY A 1022 -18.18 2.32 15.28
C GLY A 1022 -18.17 0.79 15.09
N ARG A 1023 -18.09 0.30 13.85
CA ARG A 1023 -18.00 -1.14 13.57
C ARG A 1023 -16.55 -1.61 13.65
N LEU A 1024 -16.35 -2.71 14.37
CA LEU A 1024 -15.05 -3.34 14.52
C LEU A 1024 -14.55 -3.89 13.18
N GLN A 1025 -13.27 -3.67 12.88
CA GLN A 1025 -12.62 -4.23 11.68
C GLN A 1025 -12.13 -5.66 11.92
N HIS A 1026 -11.66 -5.93 13.13
CA HIS A 1026 -11.22 -7.23 13.60
C HIS A 1026 -11.71 -7.46 15.03
N PRO A 1027 -11.94 -8.72 15.46
CA PRO A 1027 -12.17 -9.04 16.87
C PRO A 1027 -11.02 -8.53 17.73
N ALA A 1028 -11.29 -8.16 18.99
CA ALA A 1028 -10.22 -7.68 19.86
C ALA A 1028 -9.34 -8.86 20.32
N ASP A 1029 -8.07 -8.85 19.94
CA ASP A 1029 -7.11 -9.91 20.31
C ASP A 1029 -6.53 -9.73 21.72
N ASP A 1030 -6.39 -8.47 22.19
CA ASP A 1030 -5.73 -8.11 23.46
C ASP A 1030 -6.73 -7.68 24.56
N ILE A 1031 -7.66 -8.57 24.93
CA ILE A 1031 -8.60 -8.30 26.03
C ILE A 1031 -7.93 -8.59 27.38
N VAL A 1032 -7.68 -7.53 28.15
CA VAL A 1032 -7.22 -7.65 29.54
C VAL A 1032 -8.44 -7.68 30.45
N LEU A 1033 -8.78 -8.87 30.95
CA LEU A 1033 -9.85 -9.07 31.93
C LEU A 1033 -9.45 -8.44 33.27
N ASP A 1034 -10.42 -7.84 33.96
CA ASP A 1034 -10.16 -7.24 35.27
C ASP A 1034 -9.83 -8.36 36.28
N ALA A 1035 -8.63 -8.32 36.87
CA ALA A 1035 -8.14 -9.35 37.79
C ALA A 1035 -8.78 -9.18 39.18
N ASN A 1036 -9.99 -9.73 39.35
CA ASN A 1036 -10.53 -10.36 40.57
C ASN A 1036 -12.06 -10.50 40.44
N ASP A 1037 -12.57 -11.70 40.71
CA ASP A 1037 -13.98 -12.06 40.96
C ASP A 1037 -14.61 -11.32 42.19
N ALA A 1038 -14.18 -10.09 42.49
CA ALA A 1038 -14.78 -9.26 43.52
C ALA A 1038 -15.96 -8.50 42.90
N ASP A 1039 -17.15 -9.03 43.12
CA ASP A 1039 -18.48 -8.46 42.91
C ASP A 1039 -18.49 -7.00 42.35
N PRO A 1040 -18.87 -6.79 41.07
CA PRO A 1040 -18.79 -5.49 40.37
C PRO A 1040 -19.77 -4.40 40.90
N SER A 1041 -20.32 -4.59 42.09
CA SER A 1041 -21.69 -4.19 42.45
C SER A 1041 -21.91 -2.70 42.74
N PRO A 1042 -21.07 -1.90 43.43
CA PRO A 1042 -21.45 -0.50 43.70
C PRO A 1042 -21.00 0.52 42.64
N ARG A 1043 -20.04 0.21 41.76
CA ARG A 1043 -19.51 1.18 40.78
C ARG A 1043 -20.22 1.09 39.42
N LEU A 1044 -20.51 -0.12 38.96
CA LEU A 1044 -21.08 -0.37 37.63
C LEU A 1044 -22.61 -0.33 37.63
N PHE A 1045 -23.26 -0.66 38.75
CA PHE A 1045 -24.72 -0.80 38.82
C PHE A 1045 -25.36 0.20 39.77
N SER A 1046 -26.53 0.72 39.40
CA SER A 1046 -27.36 1.57 40.27
C SER A 1046 -28.18 0.76 41.29
N ASN A 1047 -28.35 -0.53 41.02
CA ASN A 1047 -29.01 -1.54 41.86
C ASN A 1047 -28.31 -2.90 41.67
N ASP A 1048 -28.84 -3.99 42.20
CA ASP A 1048 -28.13 -5.29 42.17
C ASP A 1048 -27.90 -5.81 40.72
N PRO A 1049 -26.68 -6.26 40.35
CA PRO A 1049 -26.37 -6.83 39.03
C PRO A 1049 -27.30 -7.97 38.60
N ILE A 1050 -27.91 -8.68 39.55
CA ILE A 1050 -28.91 -9.72 39.28
C ILE A 1050 -30.08 -9.20 38.45
N ASN A 1051 -30.40 -7.90 38.53
CA ASN A 1051 -31.47 -7.30 37.74
C ASN A 1051 -31.14 -7.21 36.24
N LEU A 1052 -29.89 -6.94 35.89
CA LEU A 1052 -29.45 -6.98 34.48
C LEU A 1052 -29.52 -8.41 33.96
N ILE A 1053 -29.04 -9.38 34.76
CA ILE A 1053 -29.08 -10.80 34.42
C ILE A 1053 -30.52 -11.25 34.23
N GLY A 1054 -31.41 -10.98 35.19
CA GLY A 1054 -32.83 -11.30 35.13
C GLY A 1054 -33.51 -10.75 33.90
N GLN A 1055 -33.28 -9.47 33.59
CA GLN A 1055 -33.84 -8.86 32.38
C GLN A 1055 -33.27 -9.51 31.11
N SER A 1056 -31.95 -9.75 31.04
CA SER A 1056 -31.34 -10.44 29.90
C SER A 1056 -31.90 -11.85 29.71
N ASN A 1057 -32.21 -12.55 30.81
CA ASN A 1057 -32.77 -13.89 30.76
C ASN A 1057 -34.15 -13.90 30.10
N LEU A 1058 -34.98 -12.89 30.38
CA LEU A 1058 -36.28 -12.71 29.73
C LEU A 1058 -36.18 -12.43 28.23
N TYR A 1059 -35.05 -11.89 27.74
CA TYR A 1059 -34.83 -11.69 26.29
C TYR A 1059 -34.21 -12.93 25.62
N LEU A 1060 -33.27 -13.59 26.28
CA LEU A 1060 -32.42 -14.63 25.68
C LEU A 1060 -32.95 -16.06 25.86
N PHE A 1061 -33.58 -16.36 26.99
CA PHE A 1061 -34.09 -17.69 27.34
C PHE A 1061 -35.62 -17.73 27.31
N ARG A 1062 -36.16 -17.30 26.17
CA ARG A 1062 -37.60 -17.24 25.94
C ARG A 1062 -38.15 -18.61 25.62
N GLY A 1063 -39.25 -18.96 26.27
CA GLY A 1063 -40.02 -20.15 25.99
C GLY A 1063 -40.92 -19.90 24.80
N THR A 1064 -40.44 -20.15 23.58
CA THR A 1064 -41.33 -20.12 22.41
C THR A 1064 -42.43 -21.18 22.56
N PHE A 1065 -43.50 -21.13 21.75
CA PHE A 1065 -44.50 -22.20 21.56
C PHE A 1065 -43.88 -23.58 21.14
N ALA A 1066 -42.57 -23.74 21.28
CA ALA A 1066 -41.69 -24.86 21.06
C ALA A 1066 -41.90 -26.05 21.99
N TYR A 1067 -42.76 -25.92 23.01
CA TYR A 1067 -43.13 -27.07 23.85
C TYR A 1067 -44.03 -28.09 23.13
N ALA A 1068 -43.97 -28.11 21.80
CA ALA A 1068 -44.61 -29.07 20.95
C ALA A 1068 -43.61 -30.17 20.62
N TRP A 1069 -43.98 -31.42 20.91
CA TRP A 1069 -43.27 -32.59 20.41
C TRP A 1069 -43.05 -32.49 18.90
N HIS A 1070 -41.87 -32.84 18.40
CA HIS A 1070 -41.63 -32.91 16.95
C HIS A 1070 -40.92 -34.20 16.58
N ASN A 1071 -41.10 -34.64 15.34
CA ASN A 1071 -40.39 -35.78 14.74
C ASN A 1071 -39.35 -35.32 13.70
N GLU A 1072 -38.95 -34.05 13.75
CA GLU A 1072 -38.06 -33.40 12.78
C GLU A 1072 -36.69 -33.08 13.40
N THR A 1073 -35.66 -32.86 12.57
CA THR A 1073 -34.28 -32.58 13.03
C THR A 1073 -33.94 -31.08 13.12
N GLY A 1074 -34.94 -30.21 13.16
CA GLY A 1074 -34.77 -28.76 13.23
C GLY A 1074 -35.05 -28.23 14.64
N ALA A 1075 -34.42 -27.11 15.01
CA ALA A 1075 -34.71 -26.45 16.28
C ALA A 1075 -36.10 -25.78 16.27
N THR A 1076 -36.76 -25.84 17.43
CA THR A 1076 -38.07 -25.23 17.71
C THR A 1076 -37.96 -23.95 18.53
N ASP A 1077 -36.80 -23.67 19.12
CA ASP A 1077 -36.51 -22.41 19.83
C ASP A 1077 -35.23 -21.72 19.32
N PRO A 1078 -35.12 -20.39 19.50
CA PRO A 1078 -33.97 -19.62 19.03
C PRO A 1078 -32.63 -20.09 19.62
N LEU A 1079 -32.60 -20.55 20.86
CA LEU A 1079 -31.34 -20.86 21.53
C LEU A 1079 -30.75 -22.17 21.02
N ASN A 1080 -31.57 -23.22 20.89
CA ASN A 1080 -31.15 -24.46 20.22
C ASN A 1080 -30.79 -24.21 18.75
N TYR A 1081 -31.46 -23.28 18.06
CA TYR A 1081 -31.09 -22.87 16.69
C TYR A 1081 -29.64 -22.36 16.64
N PHE A 1082 -29.28 -21.38 17.47
CA PHE A 1082 -27.90 -20.86 17.49
C PHE A 1082 -26.89 -21.90 17.98
N MET A 1083 -27.24 -22.76 18.94
CA MET A 1083 -26.36 -23.86 19.36
C MET A 1083 -26.01 -24.83 18.22
N ILE A 1084 -27.00 -25.17 17.38
CA ILE A 1084 -26.79 -26.02 16.19
C ILE A 1084 -25.83 -25.34 15.20
N HIS A 1085 -25.99 -24.02 14.99
CA HIS A 1085 -25.16 -23.26 14.05
C HIS A 1085 -23.72 -23.04 14.55
N GLU A 1086 -23.53 -22.82 15.85
CA GLU A 1086 -22.21 -22.67 16.47
C GLU A 1086 -21.40 -23.98 16.52
N ASN A 1087 -22.08 -25.13 16.50
CA ASN A 1087 -21.45 -26.45 16.54
C ASN A 1087 -21.57 -27.25 15.23
N ASN A 1088 -22.28 -26.71 14.23
CA ASN A 1088 -22.60 -27.36 12.95
C ASN A 1088 -23.15 -28.80 13.11
N SER A 1089 -24.03 -29.02 14.10
CA SER A 1089 -24.57 -30.34 14.45
C SER A 1089 -26.02 -30.25 14.92
N THR A 1090 -26.90 -31.09 14.36
CA THR A 1090 -28.32 -31.19 14.74
C THR A 1090 -28.59 -32.22 15.84
N GLN A 1091 -27.56 -32.85 16.39
CA GLN A 1091 -27.68 -33.93 17.38
C GLN A 1091 -28.53 -33.53 18.60
N LEU A 1092 -28.46 -32.26 19.00
CA LEU A 1092 -29.18 -31.69 20.13
C LEU A 1092 -30.70 -31.80 20.01
N VAL A 1093 -31.24 -31.76 18.79
CA VAL A 1093 -32.70 -31.74 18.53
C VAL A 1093 -33.18 -32.95 17.74
N ASP A 1094 -32.29 -33.79 17.22
CA ASP A 1094 -32.66 -34.96 16.40
C ASP A 1094 -33.39 -36.03 17.24
N PRO A 1095 -34.67 -36.36 16.92
CA PRO A 1095 -35.44 -37.39 17.62
C PRO A 1095 -34.89 -38.81 17.45
N ASN A 1096 -34.05 -39.04 16.43
CA ASN A 1096 -33.47 -40.36 16.16
C ASN A 1096 -32.18 -40.62 16.94
N GLN A 1097 -31.59 -39.58 17.53
CA GLN A 1097 -30.39 -39.66 18.35
C GLN A 1097 -30.75 -39.85 19.84
N PRO A 1098 -29.85 -40.41 20.66
CA PRO A 1098 -30.01 -40.39 22.10
C PRO A 1098 -30.04 -38.95 22.63
N VAL A 1099 -30.48 -38.79 23.88
CA VAL A 1099 -30.37 -37.49 24.57
C VAL A 1099 -28.90 -37.02 24.58
N PRO A 1100 -28.65 -35.71 24.38
CA PRO A 1100 -27.28 -35.19 24.38
C PRO A 1100 -26.62 -35.34 25.76
N THR A 1101 -25.29 -35.43 25.79
CA THR A 1101 -24.54 -35.39 27.05
C THR A 1101 -24.39 -33.95 27.55
N PHE A 1102 -23.96 -33.79 28.81
CA PHE A 1102 -23.72 -32.46 29.38
C PHE A 1102 -22.68 -31.66 28.58
N ASP A 1103 -21.60 -32.32 28.15
CA ASP A 1103 -20.53 -31.67 27.38
C ASP A 1103 -20.99 -31.28 25.96
N ASP A 1104 -21.89 -32.07 25.35
CA ASP A 1104 -22.50 -31.76 24.05
C ASP A 1104 -23.35 -30.48 24.11
N VAL A 1105 -23.86 -30.13 25.30
CA VAL A 1105 -24.74 -28.97 25.51
C VAL A 1105 -23.94 -27.72 25.91
N VAL A 1106 -23.07 -27.82 26.92
CA VAL A 1106 -22.51 -26.62 27.58
C VAL A 1106 -21.63 -25.79 26.67
N VAL A 1107 -20.80 -26.41 25.84
CA VAL A 1107 -19.87 -25.68 24.96
C VAL A 1107 -20.61 -24.88 23.88
N PRO A 1108 -21.54 -25.45 23.09
CA PRO A 1108 -22.35 -24.69 22.15
C PRO A 1108 -23.25 -23.66 22.83
N LEU A 1109 -23.82 -24.00 23.99
CA LEU A 1109 -24.70 -23.11 24.76
C LEU A 1109 -23.97 -21.85 25.21
N ASN A 1110 -22.76 -21.99 25.77
CA ASN A 1110 -21.99 -20.84 26.24
C ASN A 1110 -21.58 -19.91 25.08
N LYS A 1111 -21.19 -20.48 23.93
CA LYS A 1111 -20.88 -19.69 22.71
C LYS A 1111 -22.09 -18.91 22.21
N ALA A 1112 -23.23 -19.59 22.05
CA ALA A 1112 -24.47 -18.96 21.59
C ALA A 1112 -24.92 -17.87 22.56
N TYR A 1113 -24.86 -18.13 23.88
CA TYR A 1113 -25.21 -17.16 24.90
C TYR A 1113 -24.30 -15.92 24.89
N SER A 1114 -22.98 -16.09 24.89
CA SER A 1114 -22.04 -14.96 24.90
C SER A 1114 -22.25 -14.04 23.69
N LYS A 1115 -22.47 -14.62 22.50
CA LYS A 1115 -22.77 -13.86 21.28
C LYS A 1115 -24.08 -13.10 21.38
N LEU A 1116 -25.16 -13.78 21.78
CA LEU A 1116 -26.48 -13.16 21.88
C LEU A 1116 -26.53 -12.08 22.98
N PHE A 1117 -25.83 -12.28 24.09
CA PHE A 1117 -25.72 -11.31 25.17
C PHE A 1117 -24.96 -10.06 24.74
N ALA A 1118 -23.82 -10.21 24.05
CA ALA A 1118 -23.07 -9.09 23.49
C ALA A 1118 -23.92 -8.28 22.50
N ILE A 1119 -24.65 -8.94 21.61
CA ILE A 1119 -25.57 -8.31 20.67
C ILE A 1119 -26.71 -7.57 21.40
N TRP A 1120 -27.30 -8.19 22.42
CA TRP A 1120 -28.37 -7.58 23.21
C TRP A 1120 -27.91 -6.31 23.93
N LEU A 1121 -26.71 -6.31 24.51
CA LEU A 1121 -26.07 -5.12 25.07
C LEU A 1121 -25.83 -4.05 24.01
N GLY A 1122 -25.22 -4.42 22.88
CA GLY A 1122 -24.94 -3.52 21.77
C GLY A 1122 -26.18 -2.83 21.24
N ARG A 1123 -27.29 -3.58 21.07
CA ARG A 1123 -28.58 -3.05 20.62
C ARG A 1123 -29.20 -2.08 21.63
N ASN A 1124 -29.18 -2.43 22.92
CA ASN A 1124 -29.88 -1.70 23.97
C ASN A 1124 -28.99 -0.70 24.73
N ARG A 1125 -27.76 -0.45 24.27
CA ARG A 1125 -26.76 0.38 24.98
C ARG A 1125 -27.26 1.75 25.44
N LYS A 1126 -28.05 2.44 24.60
CA LYS A 1126 -28.60 3.78 24.91
C LYS A 1126 -29.63 3.76 26.05
N ASN A 1127 -30.29 2.62 26.26
CA ASN A 1127 -31.30 2.42 27.30
C ASN A 1127 -30.71 1.80 28.57
N LEU A 1128 -29.61 1.05 28.45
CA LEU A 1128 -28.98 0.33 29.56
C LEU A 1128 -27.93 1.16 30.30
N PHE A 1129 -27.17 2.02 29.59
CA PHE A 1129 -26.09 2.81 30.18
C PHE A 1129 -26.51 4.27 30.42
N VAL A 1130 -25.88 4.90 31.41
CA VAL A 1130 -26.10 6.32 31.74
C VAL A 1130 -25.46 7.21 30.67
N PRO A 1131 -26.18 8.19 30.09
CA PRO A 1131 -25.60 9.14 29.13
C PRO A 1131 -24.70 10.16 29.83
N ILE A 1132 -23.59 10.54 29.18
CA ILE A 1132 -22.70 11.62 29.66
C ILE A 1132 -22.99 12.90 28.87
N ASN A 1133 -23.03 14.05 29.55
CA ASN A 1133 -23.06 15.35 28.88
C ASN A 1133 -21.72 15.60 28.15
N ASN A 1134 -21.78 15.97 26.87
CA ASN A 1134 -20.59 16.13 26.00
C ASN A 1134 -19.52 17.10 26.53
N ASP A 1135 -19.90 18.04 27.41
CA ASP A 1135 -18.99 19.02 28.02
C ASP A 1135 -18.26 18.47 29.27
N GLU A 1136 -18.78 17.40 29.87
CA GLU A 1136 -18.26 16.77 31.09
C GLU A 1136 -17.54 15.43 30.82
N ALA A 1137 -17.58 14.94 29.57
CA ALA A 1137 -17.01 13.65 29.20
C ALA A 1137 -15.47 13.64 29.26
N PRO A 1138 -14.86 12.62 29.89
CA PRO A 1138 -13.41 12.49 29.92
C PRO A 1138 -12.85 12.24 28.52
N LEU A 1139 -11.77 12.94 28.15
CA LEU A 1139 -11.09 12.71 26.89
C LEU A 1139 -10.36 11.36 26.91
N LEU A 1140 -10.68 10.50 25.96
CA LEU A 1140 -10.03 9.22 25.76
C LEU A 1140 -8.97 9.35 24.67
N GLU A 1141 -7.74 8.95 24.96
CA GLU A 1141 -6.67 8.92 23.95
C GLU A 1141 -6.86 7.73 23.00
N GLY A 1142 -6.65 7.98 21.71
CA GLY A 1142 -6.54 6.95 20.70
C GLY A 1142 -5.84 7.45 19.45
N TYR A 1143 -5.98 6.73 18.35
CA TYR A 1143 -5.27 6.99 17.11
C TYR A 1143 -6.22 7.02 15.92
N GLN A 1144 -5.98 7.96 15.02
CA GLN A 1144 -6.55 7.99 13.67
C GLN A 1144 -5.54 7.37 12.71
N ILE A 1145 -5.93 6.35 11.95
CA ILE A 1145 -5.05 5.61 11.06
C ILE A 1145 -5.24 6.11 9.63
N HIS A 1146 -4.19 6.72 9.08
CA HIS A 1146 -4.14 7.20 7.70
C HIS A 1146 -3.15 6.37 6.89
N ARG A 1147 -3.53 6.03 5.65
CA ARG A 1147 -2.62 5.36 4.71
C ARG A 1147 -1.86 6.40 3.91
N GLU A 1148 -0.56 6.53 4.16
CA GLU A 1148 0.31 7.54 3.53
C GLU A 1148 1.45 6.88 2.75
N GLN A 1149 1.85 7.52 1.64
CA GLN A 1149 3.09 7.17 0.95
C GLN A 1149 4.29 7.83 1.65
N ARG A 1150 5.31 7.03 2.00
CA ARG A 1150 6.53 7.50 2.66
C ARG A 1150 7.79 6.94 2.01
N LEU A 1151 8.91 7.65 2.22
CA LEU A 1151 10.22 7.31 1.69
C LEU A 1151 10.98 6.40 2.63
N PHE A 1152 11.50 5.31 2.08
CA PHE A 1152 12.36 4.35 2.76
C PHE A 1152 13.69 4.24 2.04
N LEU A 1153 14.76 3.98 2.78
CA LEU A 1153 16.05 3.67 2.18
C LEU A 1153 16.13 2.18 1.86
N SER A 1154 16.57 1.85 0.64
CA SER A 1154 16.85 0.49 0.22
C SER A 1154 18.00 -0.09 1.08
N PRO A 1155 17.76 -1.16 1.88
CA PRO A 1155 18.81 -1.71 2.74
C PRO A 1155 20.04 -2.17 1.96
N THR A 1156 19.83 -2.71 0.75
CA THR A 1156 20.92 -3.19 -0.11
C THR A 1156 21.77 -2.03 -0.64
N MET A 1157 21.14 -0.95 -1.11
CA MET A 1157 21.87 0.21 -1.65
C MET A 1157 22.53 1.04 -0.56
N PHE A 1158 21.91 1.09 0.63
CA PHE A 1158 22.53 1.67 1.83
C PHE A 1158 23.83 0.93 2.17
N ILE A 1159 23.81 -0.40 2.31
CA ILE A 1159 25.00 -1.20 2.65
C ILE A 1159 26.12 -1.00 1.61
N ILE A 1160 25.77 -1.05 0.31
CA ILE A 1160 26.75 -0.86 -0.77
C ILE A 1160 27.37 0.54 -0.68
N SER A 1161 26.55 1.58 -0.53
CA SER A 1161 27.02 2.96 -0.47
C SER A 1161 27.91 3.22 0.74
N GLU A 1162 27.49 2.73 1.91
CA GLU A 1162 28.23 2.89 3.16
C GLU A 1162 29.58 2.15 3.11
N ALA A 1163 29.61 0.94 2.54
CA ALA A 1163 30.84 0.19 2.33
C ALA A 1163 31.81 0.92 1.38
N ILE A 1164 31.31 1.56 0.31
CA ILE A 1164 32.12 2.35 -0.61
C ILE A 1164 32.69 3.59 0.09
N LEU A 1165 31.86 4.35 0.82
CA LEU A 1165 32.30 5.54 1.56
C LEU A 1165 33.36 5.20 2.62
N CYS A 1166 33.16 4.12 3.38
CA CYS A 1166 34.15 3.63 4.34
C CYS A 1166 35.47 3.25 3.64
N THR A 1167 35.38 2.58 2.48
CA THR A 1167 36.56 2.23 1.67
C THR A 1167 37.28 3.49 1.17
N TYR A 1168 36.56 4.55 0.78
CA TYR A 1168 37.18 5.84 0.42
C TYR A 1168 37.94 6.47 1.57
N VAL A 1169 37.40 6.46 2.78
CA VAL A 1169 38.10 6.98 3.97
C VAL A 1169 39.41 6.22 4.17
N ILE A 1170 39.36 4.88 4.16
CA ILE A 1170 40.54 4.03 4.37
C ILE A 1170 41.59 4.26 3.28
N VAL A 1171 41.19 4.24 2.00
CA VAL A 1171 42.12 4.39 0.88
C VAL A 1171 42.66 5.81 0.79
N ALA A 1172 41.85 6.85 1.04
CA ALA A 1172 42.33 8.23 1.10
C ALA A 1172 43.39 8.39 2.20
N ILE A 1173 43.14 7.90 3.42
CA ILE A 1173 44.14 7.90 4.50
C ILE A 1173 45.40 7.17 4.05
N TRP A 1174 45.28 6.01 3.41
CA TRP A 1174 46.42 5.23 2.93
C TRP A 1174 47.24 5.98 1.87
N VAL A 1175 46.60 6.62 0.90
CA VAL A 1175 47.24 7.41 -0.17
C VAL A 1175 47.93 8.64 0.42
N TYR A 1176 47.28 9.38 1.32
CA TYR A 1176 47.84 10.59 1.91
C TYR A 1176 48.94 10.30 2.95
N THR A 1177 48.92 9.15 3.62
CA THR A 1177 50.02 8.70 4.50
C THR A 1177 51.24 8.24 3.70
N ARG A 1178 51.02 7.59 2.55
CA ARG A 1178 52.06 7.15 1.59
C ARG A 1178 52.41 8.21 0.53
N ARG A 1179 52.01 9.47 0.73
CA ARG A 1179 52.14 10.56 -0.25
C ARG A 1179 53.56 10.69 -0.85
N PRO A 1180 53.69 11.00 -2.16
CA PRO A 1180 54.99 11.15 -2.83
C PRO A 1180 55.90 12.18 -2.13
N GLY A 1181 57.21 11.91 -2.03
CA GLY A 1181 58.18 12.84 -1.43
C GLY A 1181 58.30 14.18 -2.16
N GLN A 1182 58.92 15.19 -1.53
CA GLN A 1182 59.34 16.43 -2.20
C GLN A 1182 60.75 16.22 -2.74
N TYR A 1183 60.91 15.97 -4.04
CA TYR A 1183 62.23 15.72 -4.63
C TYR A 1183 62.48 16.37 -5.99
N LEU A 1184 61.42 16.74 -6.72
CA LEU A 1184 61.51 17.38 -8.03
C LEU A 1184 61.57 18.91 -7.90
N PRO A 1185 62.38 19.63 -8.71
CA PRO A 1185 62.38 21.09 -8.74
C PRO A 1185 61.08 21.66 -9.34
N ARG A 1186 60.42 20.90 -10.23
CA ARG A 1186 59.13 21.21 -10.86
C ARG A 1186 58.36 19.92 -11.16
N LEU A 1187 57.05 20.01 -11.32
CA LEU A 1187 56.25 18.85 -11.76
C LEU A 1187 56.40 18.64 -13.27
N PRO A 1188 56.56 17.40 -13.76
CA PRO A 1188 56.72 17.10 -15.18
C PRO A 1188 55.34 17.00 -15.87
N THR A 1189 54.54 18.06 -15.74
CA THR A 1189 53.17 18.14 -16.28
C THR A 1189 53.13 18.58 -17.75
N SER A 1190 54.26 19.04 -18.30
CA SER A 1190 54.42 19.47 -19.70
C SER A 1190 55.58 18.74 -20.38
N ILE A 1191 55.61 18.76 -21.73
CA ILE A 1191 56.68 18.14 -22.52
C ILE A 1191 58.03 18.79 -22.20
N ALA A 1192 58.08 20.12 -22.12
CA ALA A 1192 59.29 20.85 -21.76
C ALA A 1192 59.83 20.45 -20.38
N ALA A 1193 58.95 20.24 -19.39
CA ALA A 1193 59.37 19.85 -18.06
C ALA A 1193 59.93 18.42 -18.02
N VAL A 1194 59.39 17.50 -18.82
CA VAL A 1194 59.95 16.15 -19.01
C VAL A 1194 61.31 16.21 -19.72
N VAL A 1195 61.41 16.95 -20.82
CA VAL A 1195 62.66 17.08 -21.60
C VAL A 1195 63.77 17.71 -20.78
N ALA A 1196 63.45 18.73 -19.99
CA ALA A 1196 64.43 19.42 -19.17
C ALA A 1196 64.95 18.57 -17.99
N LEU A 1197 64.34 17.41 -17.68
CA LEU A 1197 64.94 16.41 -16.77
C LEU A 1197 66.07 15.62 -17.43
N PHE A 1198 66.17 15.62 -18.76
CA PHE A 1198 67.17 14.91 -19.53
C PHE A 1198 68.12 15.85 -20.30
N ALA A 1199 67.77 17.12 -20.48
CA ALA A 1199 68.42 18.01 -21.45
C ALA A 1199 69.96 18.08 -21.36
N ALA A 1200 70.53 18.05 -20.15
CA ALA A 1200 71.98 18.08 -19.92
C ALA A 1200 72.64 16.69 -19.74
N SER A 1201 71.84 15.61 -19.80
CA SER A 1201 72.19 14.24 -19.41
C SER A 1201 72.71 13.39 -20.57
N ALA A 1202 73.71 12.54 -20.30
CA ALA A 1202 74.19 11.54 -21.24
C ALA A 1202 73.14 10.44 -21.52
N ALA A 1203 72.11 10.31 -20.68
CA ALA A 1203 70.98 9.41 -20.92
C ALA A 1203 70.18 9.76 -22.19
N VAL A 1204 70.26 10.99 -22.70
CA VAL A 1204 69.62 11.39 -23.97
C VAL A 1204 70.19 10.61 -25.16
N GLN A 1205 71.49 10.27 -25.11
CA GLN A 1205 72.19 9.58 -26.19
C GLN A 1205 71.62 8.17 -26.46
N ASP A 1206 71.02 7.54 -25.45
CA ASP A 1206 70.35 6.23 -25.61
C ASP A 1206 69.06 6.32 -26.44
N MET A 1207 68.55 7.54 -26.67
CA MET A 1207 67.31 7.81 -27.39
C MET A 1207 67.55 8.44 -28.77
N THR A 1208 68.79 8.82 -29.09
CA THR A 1208 69.20 9.39 -30.39
C THR A 1208 68.89 8.41 -31.52
N LYS A 1209 68.33 8.90 -32.65
CA LYS A 1209 67.88 8.09 -33.79
C LYS A 1209 66.83 7.01 -33.47
N THR A 1210 66.18 7.02 -32.32
CA THR A 1210 65.12 6.05 -31.98
C THR A 1210 63.70 6.53 -32.29
N SER A 1211 63.54 7.74 -32.84
CA SER A 1211 62.24 8.36 -33.15
C SER A 1211 61.38 7.58 -34.15
N HIS A 1212 62.01 6.80 -35.01
CA HIS A 1212 61.39 5.97 -36.04
C HIS A 1212 60.94 4.58 -35.55
N LEU A 1213 61.30 4.21 -34.31
CA LEU A 1213 60.92 2.93 -33.74
C LEU A 1213 59.55 3.02 -33.09
N ASP A 1214 58.72 2.01 -33.33
CA ASP A 1214 57.49 1.81 -32.57
C ASP A 1214 57.80 1.48 -31.11
N LYS A 1215 56.78 1.46 -30.25
CA LYS A 1215 56.95 1.23 -28.82
C LYS A 1215 57.67 -0.09 -28.50
N LYS A 1216 57.37 -1.17 -29.24
CA LYS A 1216 57.97 -2.48 -29.02
C LYS A 1216 59.44 -2.49 -29.47
N GLY A 1217 59.74 -1.89 -30.62
CA GLY A 1217 61.10 -1.76 -31.15
C GLY A 1217 61.99 -0.89 -30.27
N ARG A 1218 61.47 0.23 -29.74
CA ARG A 1218 62.21 1.11 -28.82
C ARG A 1218 62.49 0.46 -27.48
N MET A 1219 61.51 -0.26 -26.94
CA MET A 1219 61.71 -1.08 -25.74
C MET A 1219 62.79 -2.15 -25.95
N GLN A 1220 62.78 -2.85 -27.09
CA GLN A 1220 63.82 -3.82 -27.44
C GLN A 1220 65.20 -3.17 -27.61
N HIS A 1221 65.26 -1.96 -28.18
CA HIS A 1221 66.50 -1.20 -28.31
C HIS A 1221 67.08 -0.88 -26.92
N LEU A 1222 66.28 -0.32 -26.01
CA LEU A 1222 66.72 0.01 -24.65
C LEU A 1222 67.04 -1.23 -23.80
N GLU A 1223 66.38 -2.36 -24.05
CA GLU A 1223 66.76 -3.65 -23.45
C GLU A 1223 68.12 -4.15 -23.95
N ARG A 1224 68.50 -3.87 -25.21
CA ARG A 1224 69.84 -4.20 -25.74
C ARG A 1224 70.94 -3.27 -25.22
N VAL A 1225 70.61 -2.01 -24.97
CA VAL A 1225 71.55 -1.04 -24.35
C VAL A 1225 71.87 -1.45 -22.90
N ASP A 1226 70.93 -2.13 -22.20
CA ASP A 1226 71.02 -2.60 -20.81
C ASP A 1226 71.49 -1.54 -19.79
N ALA A 1227 71.23 -0.26 -20.08
CA ALA A 1227 71.52 0.84 -19.18
C ALA A 1227 70.54 0.90 -18.00
N ARG A 1228 71.05 1.38 -16.87
CA ARG A 1228 70.26 1.66 -15.67
C ARG A 1228 70.20 3.15 -15.43
N TYR A 1229 69.04 3.64 -15.03
CA TYR A 1229 68.78 5.05 -14.88
C TYR A 1229 68.45 5.39 -13.42
N GLY A 1230 68.82 6.59 -13.00
CA GLY A 1230 68.48 7.16 -11.70
C GLY A 1230 68.13 8.64 -11.79
N TYR A 1231 67.40 9.15 -10.81
CA TYR A 1231 67.12 10.57 -10.65
C TYR A 1231 67.96 11.17 -9.54
N GLY A 1232 68.69 12.26 -9.82
CA GLY A 1232 69.58 12.88 -8.84
C GLY A 1232 70.48 13.96 -9.43
N ASN A 1233 71.56 14.27 -8.71
CA ASN A 1233 72.57 15.21 -9.17
C ASN A 1233 73.58 14.47 -10.04
N PHE A 1234 73.94 15.04 -11.20
CA PHE A 1234 74.95 14.51 -12.10
C PHE A 1234 75.78 15.65 -12.71
N ILE A 1235 76.87 15.32 -13.39
CA ILE A 1235 77.72 16.30 -14.09
C ILE A 1235 77.42 16.21 -15.58
N GLY A 1236 76.95 17.30 -16.17
CA GLY A 1236 76.60 17.37 -17.60
C GLY A 1236 77.82 17.47 -18.51
N ALA A 1237 77.60 17.39 -19.82
CA ALA A 1237 78.65 17.52 -20.83
C ALA A 1237 79.33 18.91 -20.83
N ASP A 1238 78.70 19.91 -20.21
CA ASP A 1238 79.22 21.27 -20.01
C ASP A 1238 80.07 21.42 -18.73
N GLY A 1239 80.25 20.34 -17.96
CA GLY A 1239 81.02 20.31 -16.72
C GLY A 1239 80.30 20.89 -15.50
N ARG A 1240 79.01 21.27 -15.60
CA ARG A 1240 78.22 21.83 -14.49
C ARG A 1240 77.42 20.75 -13.77
N VAL A 1241 77.03 21.05 -12.53
CA VAL A 1241 76.16 20.16 -11.75
C VAL A 1241 74.71 20.36 -12.17
N HIS A 1242 74.10 19.30 -12.68
CA HIS A 1242 72.74 19.27 -13.17
C HIS A 1242 71.85 18.37 -12.30
N ILE A 1243 70.54 18.60 -12.35
CA ILE A 1243 69.53 17.82 -11.61
C ILE A 1243 68.55 17.20 -12.61
N GLY A 1244 68.55 15.86 -12.68
CA GLY A 1244 67.78 15.18 -13.72
C GLY A 1244 67.93 13.67 -13.70
N ILE A 1245 67.59 13.03 -14.81
CA ILE A 1245 67.65 11.59 -15.01
C ILE A 1245 68.94 11.27 -15.78
N GLU A 1246 69.79 10.43 -15.21
CA GLU A 1246 71.10 10.08 -15.77
C GLU A 1246 71.40 8.59 -15.57
N LYS A 1247 72.34 8.05 -16.36
CA LYS A 1247 72.80 6.66 -16.29
C LYS A 1247 73.58 6.40 -14.99
N VAL A 1248 73.43 5.20 -14.43
CA VAL A 1248 74.21 4.71 -13.30
C VAL A 1248 75.58 4.26 -13.82
N PRO A 1249 76.72 4.63 -13.19
CA PRO A 1249 76.87 5.25 -11.85
C PRO A 1249 77.01 6.78 -11.82
N PHE A 1250 76.73 7.50 -12.92
CA PHE A 1250 76.98 8.94 -13.04
C PHE A 1250 75.98 9.83 -12.28
N VAL A 1251 74.95 9.24 -11.66
CA VAL A 1251 73.92 9.93 -10.88
C VAL A 1251 74.07 9.67 -9.39
N ARG A 1252 73.99 10.74 -8.57
CA ARG A 1252 73.97 10.65 -7.10
C ARG A 1252 72.59 10.99 -6.53
N THR A 1253 72.08 10.16 -5.63
CA THR A 1253 70.77 10.33 -4.99
C THR A 1253 70.67 11.64 -4.20
N ARG A 1254 69.61 12.41 -4.42
CA ARG A 1254 69.14 13.47 -3.50
C ARG A 1254 68.38 12.80 -2.34
N MET A 1255 68.80 13.03 -1.09
CA MET A 1255 68.37 12.38 0.18
C MET A 1255 67.10 11.49 0.17
N LYS A 1256 67.20 10.30 0.76
CA LYS A 1256 66.08 9.38 1.05
C LYS A 1256 65.23 9.86 2.23
N THR A 1257 64.08 10.48 2.01
CA THR A 1257 63.06 10.56 3.06
C THR A 1257 61.64 10.56 2.48
N THR A 1258 60.86 9.50 2.70
CA THR A 1258 59.41 9.66 2.76
C THR A 1258 59.03 10.38 4.05
N TRP A 1259 57.89 11.09 4.10
CA TRP A 1259 57.46 11.81 5.32
C TRP A 1259 57.38 10.88 6.55
N LEU A 1260 57.00 9.63 6.33
CA LEU A 1260 56.88 8.58 7.34
C LEU A 1260 58.27 8.14 7.84
N GLU A 1261 59.24 7.93 6.95
CA GLU A 1261 60.65 7.64 7.33
C GLU A 1261 61.35 8.82 8.02
N GLN A 1262 60.95 10.06 7.71
CA GLN A 1262 61.45 11.27 8.38
C GLN A 1262 60.96 11.39 9.83
N LYS A 1263 59.75 10.88 10.12
CA LYS A 1263 59.09 10.95 11.44
C LYS A 1263 59.21 9.67 12.27
N LEU A 1264 59.50 8.52 11.66
CA LEU A 1264 59.76 7.24 12.33
C LEU A 1264 60.85 7.30 13.42
N PRO A 1265 61.98 8.03 13.24
CA PRO A 1265 62.98 8.24 14.30
C PRO A 1265 62.46 9.13 15.45
N LEU A 1266 61.56 10.07 15.16
CA LEU A 1266 60.95 10.97 16.14
C LEU A 1266 59.89 10.26 16.99
N PHE A 1267 59.12 9.33 16.41
CA PHE A 1267 58.21 8.47 17.17
C PHE A 1267 58.94 7.40 18.00
N ARG A 1268 60.08 6.88 17.54
CA ARG A 1268 60.93 5.97 18.35
C ARG A 1268 61.65 6.66 19.50
N LYS A 1269 61.92 7.98 19.42
CA LYS A 1269 62.52 8.76 20.53
C LYS A 1269 61.52 9.15 21.62
N GLY A 1270 60.21 9.02 21.39
CA GLY A 1270 59.17 9.26 22.40
C GLY A 1270 58.84 8.06 23.29
N TYR A 1271 59.48 6.91 23.11
CA TYR A 1271 59.17 5.65 23.82
C TYR A 1271 60.37 5.08 24.62
N LYS A 1272 61.42 5.87 24.85
CA LYS A 1272 62.53 5.54 25.77
C LYS A 1272 62.72 6.66 26.80
N GLY A 1273 61.67 6.87 27.59
CA GLY A 1273 61.62 7.84 28.68
C GLY A 1273 60.65 7.39 29.77
N SER A 1274 60.66 6.10 30.09
CA SER A 1274 60.11 5.55 31.33
C SER A 1274 60.74 4.17 31.56
N VAL A 1275 61.27 3.98 32.77
CA VAL A 1275 62.04 2.83 33.30
C VAL A 1275 63.56 2.90 33.06
N GLN A 1276 64.23 3.42 34.10
CA GLN A 1276 65.64 3.35 34.54
C GLN A 1276 66.75 3.78 33.58
#